data_AF-A0A1K2IQ61-F1
#
_entry.id   AF-A0A1K2IQ61-F1
#
_cell.length_a   1.000
_cell.length_b   1.000
_cell.length_c   1.000
_cell.angle_alpha   90.00
_cell.angle_beta   90.00
_cell.angle_gamma   90.00
#
_symmetry.space_group_name_H-M   'P 1'
#
loop_
_entity.id
_entity.type
_entity.pdbx_description
1 polymer ?
#
loop_
_entity_poly.entity_id
_entity_poly.type
_entity_poly.pdbx_seq_one_letter_code
_entity_poly.pdbx_strand_id
1 'polypeptide(L)'
;MIKKLQCVFLFLFIGTGITTQAQCLFSDTTLETQADVNEFVSLYSDCSTMNYNLTIGSNSAQGTADPVTDISGLSFITTIEDGLTIQYTGLTSLNGLQNLTSVGESFNIYYNDSLTSLNGLQGLTAIGTNTSIANSALGIFTNPVLTDLTALQNLTTLNEGTISVQYSDALTSLNGLENIEASSIRSIVIRYNPQLTNCSAQSLCEALNIGVSGNINITDNDAGCDNELQVVGSCGGYSGCPTENIALETQADVDGFVAAYPNCPSIEAASLFRLYISGQYVDDDFITDLSGLSQFTNLELDNLTIQYTDLTSLDGLQGVISANRINILNNPNLTSLDGLQGLTSVNKELIISYNPSLLTFSGIDNLTSINAEGTNSSALLDMEYNPLLLELDALSNLQTVNNLTIWVVANDVLSSMAGLNNIDANGIVTYGIGFCNNLAVCNVQSFCDVIPVLEENVTLFAVDNAPGCNSITEVSAACNTDLCPPGDVILTSQAEVDAFGATYPNCTSISGALAINGTDIINLSGLANIHYLSGDVIIQNTQLTSLNDLAINGINGSIEISGNTQLTSIATALSTNIASLKGNLSIVNNDALTSLSGLENIKNINTSAAVTAGLTISDNDNLTDMTALSALETLNGSELIIDNNAALTTLSGLDNVFANTISNLSIQNNSNLTNASATSICIYLNNSFPATISGNATGAATSIEILNNCNLPDCPPSGDFVFDRVMLDYFKIQYPNCTELDGNVVFSNLNDAGGDLSGLDNITSIIGDLYINSNMGYSSLAGLENLNSIGGDFEIVGCESITNLQGLNGLISVGTSGAENITFRITKNDNLQNLSGLEGLTTLIGNINITISFNPALTSLQGLNNVTTIITTPSSFGLDDYFIINDNENLASLEGLNSLQTLYSHLRFQNLPALADISALSNLVSITGDVNFQNCDALTTFNGLENLNFIYGDLFIVNNNALQNLNGLNNLQTVYALELSVNSALTNIQALSSLTTITEEDLMYSQLNITGNPLLQSLDGLEGLTSLGDLWIDSNVSLTSIEGLQNVTDIGVGIVIVNNINLTSLTGLNNLQRLHQSPYIGSTVNLYFGNNALTSLAPLSNLTDPVFISLGIVNEQGLTSLSGLDNLNPEHIITALIQNNSQLSTCEVESICGYLASNPDPNYYLIENNATGCNTEIEVIDACATLSIDEADLETSVISFYPNPTQDDLYMDVKGNIEVKNITIYNIMGQLVRTLNGSHELINVSKMDSGVYFVKVNTKTGEVYTQKIIKN
;
A
#
# COMPACT_ATOMS: atom_id res chain seq x y z
N MET A 1 23.55 36.70 21.91
CA MET A 1 24.75 37.27 22.59
C MET A 1 26.03 36.47 22.28
N ILE A 2 26.15 35.87 21.09
CA ILE A 2 27.31 35.06 20.63
C ILE A 2 27.81 35.63 19.29
N LYS A 3 28.13 36.94 19.24
CA LYS A 3 28.80 37.58 18.08
C LYS A 3 30.13 38.24 18.47
N LYS A 4 30.78 37.77 19.55
CA LYS A 4 32.03 38.37 20.06
C LYS A 4 33.16 37.39 20.39
N LEU A 5 33.08 36.12 19.96
CA LEU A 5 34.10 35.12 20.30
C LEU A 5 34.78 34.39 19.13
N GLN A 6 34.68 34.88 17.88
CA GLN A 6 35.42 34.29 16.74
C GLN A 6 36.41 35.24 16.04
N CYS A 7 36.69 36.42 16.61
CA CYS A 7 37.74 37.34 16.13
C CYS A 7 39.02 37.33 17.00
N VAL A 8 39.42 36.18 17.55
CA VAL A 8 40.60 36.08 18.44
C VAL A 8 41.79 35.31 17.82
N PHE A 9 41.67 34.69 16.66
CA PHE A 9 42.80 33.96 16.04
C PHE A 9 43.57 34.69 14.93
N LEU A 10 43.24 35.96 14.61
CA LEU A 10 43.94 36.72 13.56
C LEU A 10 44.73 37.94 14.07
N PHE A 11 45.37 37.84 15.24
CA PHE A 11 46.34 38.85 15.70
C PHE A 11 47.63 38.19 16.21
N LEU A 12 48.38 37.56 15.30
CA LEU A 12 49.76 37.15 15.59
C LEU A 12 50.71 37.18 14.39
N PHE A 13 50.57 38.12 13.45
CA PHE A 13 51.68 38.52 12.58
C PHE A 13 51.57 40.00 12.18
N ILE A 14 52.19 40.88 12.96
CA ILE A 14 52.57 42.21 12.48
C ILE A 14 54.01 42.09 11.97
N GLY A 15 54.19 42.31 10.67
CA GLY A 15 55.48 42.74 10.12
C GLY A 15 56.14 41.82 9.12
N THR A 16 55.63 41.78 7.89
CA THR A 16 56.39 41.95 6.63
C THR A 16 55.38 41.91 5.49
N GLY A 17 55.44 42.88 4.58
CA GLY A 17 54.56 42.94 3.42
C GLY A 17 54.68 41.67 2.57
N ILE A 18 53.65 40.84 2.63
CA ILE A 18 53.35 39.78 1.68
C ILE A 18 51.87 39.94 1.37
N THR A 19 51.56 40.28 0.13
CA THR A 19 50.21 40.20 -0.43
C THR A 19 49.83 38.72 -0.47
N THR A 20 49.16 38.23 0.56
CA THR A 20 48.54 36.90 0.55
C THR A 20 47.21 37.03 -0.16
N GLN A 21 47.11 36.40 -1.33
CA GLN A 21 45.85 36.10 -2.01
C GLN A 21 44.89 35.47 -1.01
N ALA A 22 43.67 35.97 -0.86
CA ALA A 22 42.67 35.37 0.00
C ALA A 22 42.41 33.94 -0.53
N GLN A 23 42.71 32.92 0.27
CA GLN A 23 42.28 31.55 -0.04
C GLN A 23 40.77 31.46 0.15
N CYS A 24 40.09 30.72 -0.73
CA CYS A 24 38.67 30.40 -0.64
C CYS A 24 38.34 29.79 0.73
N LEU A 25 37.12 30.05 1.21
CA LEU A 25 36.65 29.69 2.56
C LEU A 25 36.72 28.18 2.82
N PHE A 26 36.90 27.81 4.10
CA PHE A 26 37.00 26.43 4.59
C PHE A 26 35.76 25.97 5.37
N SER A 27 34.61 26.61 5.13
CA SER A 27 33.35 26.29 5.80
C SER A 27 32.18 26.74 4.94
N ASP A 28 30.99 26.22 5.26
CA ASP A 28 29.73 26.70 4.70
C ASP A 28 29.59 28.21 4.84
N THR A 29 29.03 28.84 3.80
CA THR A 29 28.91 30.29 3.66
C THR A 29 27.47 30.67 3.39
N THR A 30 26.90 31.53 4.24
CA THR A 30 25.55 32.10 4.04
C THR A 30 25.66 33.59 3.78
N LEU A 31 25.09 34.06 2.66
CA LEU A 31 24.99 35.46 2.26
C LEU A 31 23.55 35.93 2.46
N GLU A 32 23.20 36.28 3.69
CA GLU A 32 21.83 36.52 4.13
C GLU A 32 21.25 37.86 3.66
N THR A 33 22.09 38.89 3.55
CA THR A 33 21.70 40.26 3.16
C THR A 33 22.49 40.77 1.96
N GLN A 34 22.01 41.84 1.32
CA GLN A 34 22.76 42.49 0.24
C GLN A 34 24.13 43.01 0.72
N ALA A 35 24.24 43.43 1.97
CA ALA A 35 25.50 43.81 2.58
C ALA A 35 26.51 42.64 2.64
N ASP A 36 26.04 41.42 2.94
CA ASP A 36 26.89 40.22 3.01
C ASP A 36 27.45 39.87 1.63
N VAL A 37 26.63 39.96 0.58
CA VAL A 37 27.09 39.76 -0.80
C VAL A 37 28.16 40.78 -1.17
N ASN A 38 27.94 42.06 -0.86
CA ASN A 38 28.90 43.13 -1.15
C ASN A 38 30.22 42.94 -0.38
N GLU A 39 30.14 42.54 0.89
CA GLU A 39 31.32 42.25 1.72
C GLU A 39 32.08 41.03 1.20
N PHE A 40 31.37 39.94 0.88
CA PHE A 40 31.95 38.73 0.31
C PHE A 40 32.71 39.03 -0.99
N VAL A 41 32.10 39.77 -1.92
CA VAL A 41 32.74 40.18 -3.18
C VAL A 41 33.99 41.01 -2.92
N SER A 42 33.98 41.90 -1.92
CA SER A 42 35.13 42.74 -1.59
C SER A 42 36.33 41.97 -1.01
N LEU A 43 36.06 40.83 -0.35
CA LEU A 43 37.06 40.04 0.36
C LEU A 43 37.57 38.85 -0.47
N TYR A 44 36.72 38.28 -1.33
CA TYR A 44 36.95 37.01 -2.00
C TYR A 44 36.84 37.08 -3.53
N SER A 45 37.01 38.26 -4.15
CA SER A 45 36.89 38.48 -5.61
C SER A 45 37.77 37.59 -6.50
N ASP A 46 38.77 36.93 -5.94
CA ASP A 46 39.69 36.00 -6.63
C ASP A 46 39.32 34.51 -6.43
N CYS A 47 38.20 34.22 -5.74
CA CYS A 47 37.80 32.88 -5.35
C CYS A 47 36.86 32.21 -6.37
N SER A 48 37.43 31.57 -7.39
CA SER A 48 36.62 30.89 -8.43
C SER A 48 36.01 29.56 -8.00
N THR A 49 36.52 28.92 -6.94
CA THR A 49 36.06 27.61 -6.48
C THR A 49 35.71 27.67 -5.00
N MET A 50 34.45 27.43 -4.66
CA MET A 50 33.97 27.30 -3.28
C MET A 50 34.02 25.84 -2.87
N ASN A 51 34.72 25.51 -1.78
CA ASN A 51 34.93 24.12 -1.37
C ASN A 51 33.80 23.54 -0.49
N TYR A 52 32.81 24.36 -0.13
CA TYR A 52 31.75 24.05 0.85
C TYR A 52 30.42 24.66 0.41
N ASN A 53 29.35 24.44 1.19
CA ASN A 53 28.02 24.93 0.83
C ASN A 53 27.98 26.46 0.71
N LEU A 54 27.30 26.94 -0.32
CA LEU A 54 26.96 28.35 -0.49
C LEU A 54 25.45 28.54 -0.41
N THR A 55 24.99 29.30 0.57
CA THR A 55 23.60 29.74 0.68
C THR A 55 23.51 31.22 0.34
N ILE A 56 22.63 31.59 -0.58
CA ILE A 56 22.33 32.98 -0.96
C ILE A 56 20.91 33.29 -0.51
N GLY A 57 20.78 34.29 0.35
CA GLY A 57 19.53 34.71 0.97
C GLY A 57 19.32 34.16 2.38
N SER A 58 18.11 34.37 2.90
CA SER A 58 17.78 34.19 4.32
C SER A 58 17.51 32.73 4.66
N ASN A 59 17.98 32.24 5.82
CA ASN A 59 17.55 30.95 6.37
C ASN A 59 16.23 31.06 7.16
N SER A 60 15.69 32.28 7.29
CA SER A 60 14.42 32.57 7.94
C SER A 60 13.33 32.81 6.90
N ALA A 61 12.15 32.21 7.13
CA ALA A 61 10.99 32.34 6.26
C ALA A 61 10.37 33.74 6.20
N GLN A 62 10.77 34.60 7.13
CA GLN A 62 10.34 36.00 7.22
C GLN A 62 11.11 36.93 6.26
N GLY A 63 12.15 36.40 5.61
CA GLY A 63 13.13 37.18 4.87
C GLY A 63 13.96 38.09 5.80
N THR A 64 14.74 38.99 5.20
CA THR A 64 15.44 40.05 5.93
C THR A 64 14.94 41.42 5.51
N ALA A 65 15.14 42.44 6.36
CA ALA A 65 14.80 43.83 6.00
C ALA A 65 15.66 44.39 4.83
N ASP A 66 16.73 43.70 4.46
CA ASP A 66 17.66 44.03 3.37
C ASP A 66 17.96 42.75 2.54
N PRO A 67 16.95 42.22 1.83
CA PRO A 67 17.09 40.95 1.12
C PRO A 67 18.11 41.09 0.00
N VAL A 68 18.76 39.97 -0.34
CA VAL A 68 19.66 39.91 -1.50
C VAL A 68 18.87 40.21 -2.77
N THR A 69 19.25 41.26 -3.49
CA THR A 69 18.58 41.75 -4.71
C THR A 69 19.53 41.87 -5.90
N ASP A 70 20.84 41.81 -5.67
CA ASP A 70 21.89 41.88 -6.68
C ASP A 70 23.07 40.95 -6.31
N ILE A 71 23.26 39.90 -7.10
CA ILE A 71 24.40 38.97 -6.99
C ILE A 71 25.41 39.12 -8.12
N SER A 72 25.32 40.18 -8.93
CA SER A 72 26.18 40.36 -10.12
C SER A 72 27.69 40.35 -9.81
N GLY A 73 28.05 40.74 -8.59
CA GLY A 73 29.42 40.69 -8.07
C GLY A 73 29.98 39.28 -7.90
N LEU A 74 29.16 38.23 -7.81
CA LEU A 74 29.58 36.83 -7.63
C LEU A 74 30.06 36.15 -8.92
N SER A 75 30.10 36.88 -10.04
CA SER A 75 30.42 36.33 -11.37
C SER A 75 31.81 35.73 -11.51
N PHE A 76 32.69 35.87 -10.52
CA PHE A 76 33.98 35.19 -10.50
C PHE A 76 33.89 33.72 -10.07
N ILE A 77 32.79 33.27 -9.46
CA ILE A 77 32.58 31.87 -9.04
C ILE A 77 32.29 31.00 -10.27
N THR A 78 33.07 29.93 -10.40
CA THR A 78 32.93 28.93 -11.48
C THR A 78 32.55 27.55 -10.95
N THR A 79 32.88 27.21 -9.71
CA THR A 79 32.61 25.88 -9.14
C THR A 79 32.24 25.98 -7.66
N ILE A 80 31.27 25.17 -7.24
CA ILE A 80 30.95 24.91 -5.84
C ILE A 80 31.09 23.40 -5.62
N GLU A 81 31.96 22.96 -4.71
CA GLU A 81 32.31 21.54 -4.51
C GLU A 81 31.32 20.77 -3.63
N ASP A 82 30.47 21.47 -2.85
CA ASP A 82 29.35 20.89 -2.11
C ASP A 82 28.02 21.43 -2.70
N GLY A 83 27.07 21.88 -1.89
CA GLY A 83 25.75 22.37 -2.33
C GLY A 83 25.63 23.88 -2.56
N LEU A 84 24.67 24.26 -3.40
CA LEU A 84 24.22 25.64 -3.60
C LEU A 84 22.75 25.75 -3.20
N THR A 85 22.43 26.72 -2.37
CA THR A 85 21.04 27.04 -1.99
C THR A 85 20.74 28.50 -2.23
N ILE A 86 19.61 28.80 -2.86
CA ILE A 86 19.12 30.16 -3.10
C ILE A 86 17.71 30.27 -2.54
N GLN A 87 17.54 31.03 -1.47
CA GLN A 87 16.27 31.08 -0.75
C GLN A 87 15.91 32.45 -0.19
N TYR A 88 14.62 32.79 -0.17
CA TYR A 88 14.10 34.02 0.44
C TYR A 88 14.84 35.29 -0.03
N THR A 89 15.12 35.38 -1.34
CA THR A 89 15.78 36.54 -1.94
C THR A 89 14.78 37.50 -2.61
N GLY A 90 15.21 38.75 -2.82
CA GLY A 90 14.52 39.71 -3.68
C GLY A 90 15.01 39.68 -5.13
N LEU A 91 15.65 38.58 -5.56
CA LEU A 91 16.20 38.45 -6.90
C LEU A 91 15.07 38.27 -7.93
N THR A 92 15.21 38.94 -9.07
CA THR A 92 14.37 38.69 -10.27
C THR A 92 15.04 37.79 -11.29
N SER A 93 16.36 37.62 -11.18
CA SER A 93 17.18 36.71 -11.97
C SER A 93 18.45 36.34 -11.20
N LEU A 94 19.16 35.31 -11.66
CA LEU A 94 20.42 34.84 -11.07
C LEU A 94 21.67 35.43 -11.76
N ASN A 95 21.51 36.59 -12.41
CA ASN A 95 22.61 37.32 -13.05
C ASN A 95 23.68 37.67 -12.00
N GLY A 96 24.84 37.03 -12.13
CA GLY A 96 25.84 36.91 -11.08
C GLY A 96 26.45 35.52 -11.02
N LEU A 97 25.73 34.49 -11.47
CA LEU A 97 26.22 33.11 -11.52
C LEU A 97 26.60 32.65 -12.94
N GLN A 98 26.68 33.56 -13.93
CA GLN A 98 26.84 33.21 -15.35
C GLN A 98 28.09 32.41 -15.72
N ASN A 99 29.08 32.36 -14.82
CA ASN A 99 30.32 31.61 -15.01
C ASN A 99 30.35 30.30 -14.20
N LEU A 100 29.32 30.01 -13.38
CA LEU A 100 29.19 28.77 -12.61
C LEU A 100 28.98 27.60 -13.58
N THR A 101 29.86 26.59 -13.52
CA THR A 101 29.84 25.42 -14.39
C THR A 101 29.46 24.12 -13.69
N SER A 102 29.69 24.01 -12.37
CA SER A 102 29.38 22.80 -11.61
C SER A 102 29.05 23.06 -10.13
N VAL A 103 28.14 22.25 -9.61
CA VAL A 103 27.81 22.10 -8.18
C VAL A 103 28.11 20.64 -7.77
N GLY A 104 28.62 20.44 -6.57
CA GLY A 104 29.10 19.14 -6.12
C GLY A 104 28.03 18.23 -5.55
N GLU A 105 27.14 18.78 -4.72
CA GLU A 105 26.01 18.06 -4.13
C GLU A 105 24.70 18.58 -4.75
N SER A 106 23.79 19.12 -3.93
CA SER A 106 22.48 19.61 -4.35
C SER A 106 22.49 21.09 -4.72
N PHE A 107 21.70 21.43 -5.74
CA PHE A 107 21.38 22.81 -6.10
C PHE A 107 19.88 23.06 -5.89
N ASN A 108 19.57 23.84 -4.85
CA ASN A 108 18.21 24.15 -4.44
C ASN A 108 17.88 25.63 -4.61
N ILE A 109 16.72 25.94 -5.19
CA ILE A 109 16.16 27.28 -5.36
C ILE A 109 14.74 27.27 -4.84
N TYR A 110 14.48 27.97 -3.73
CA TYR A 110 13.15 27.92 -3.13
C TYR A 110 12.73 29.16 -2.33
N TYR A 111 11.42 29.39 -2.24
CA TYR A 111 10.83 30.59 -1.63
C TYR A 111 11.39 31.91 -2.18
N ASN A 112 11.49 32.07 -3.50
CA ASN A 112 11.89 33.33 -4.14
C ASN A 112 10.72 33.97 -4.90
N ASP A 113 9.85 34.68 -4.18
CA ASP A 113 8.60 35.25 -4.70
C ASP A 113 8.77 36.25 -5.85
N SER A 114 9.96 36.81 -6.02
CA SER A 114 10.28 37.77 -7.09
C SER A 114 11.02 37.16 -8.29
N LEU A 115 11.44 35.89 -8.21
CA LEU A 115 12.32 35.27 -9.19
C LEU A 115 11.53 34.86 -10.44
N THR A 116 11.63 35.67 -11.49
CA THR A 116 10.90 35.42 -12.74
C THR A 116 11.69 34.56 -13.73
N SER A 117 13.01 34.46 -13.56
CA SER A 117 13.89 33.75 -14.50
C SER A 117 15.15 33.21 -13.86
N LEU A 118 15.61 32.03 -14.30
CA LEU A 118 16.89 31.43 -13.94
C LEU A 118 18.09 31.99 -14.72
N ASN A 119 17.90 33.07 -15.49
CA ASN A 119 18.97 33.74 -16.23
C ASN A 119 20.17 34.03 -15.33
N GLY A 120 21.36 33.59 -15.75
CA GLY A 120 22.55 33.51 -14.92
C GLY A 120 23.06 32.09 -14.75
N LEU A 121 22.27 31.06 -15.06
CA LEU A 121 22.70 29.66 -14.97
C LEU A 121 23.12 29.02 -16.30
N GLN A 122 23.22 29.80 -17.38
CA GLN A 122 23.52 29.25 -18.70
C GLN A 122 24.90 28.58 -18.80
N GLY A 123 25.80 28.81 -17.84
CA GLY A 123 27.10 28.15 -17.75
C GLY A 123 27.06 26.79 -17.06
N LEU A 124 25.99 26.45 -16.32
CA LEU A 124 25.93 25.28 -15.46
C LEU A 124 25.79 24.00 -16.29
N THR A 125 26.70 23.04 -16.06
CA THR A 125 26.79 21.78 -16.83
C THR A 125 26.65 20.52 -15.99
N ALA A 126 26.89 20.57 -14.68
CA ALA A 126 26.82 19.39 -13.81
C ALA A 126 26.40 19.75 -12.38
N ILE A 127 25.57 18.88 -11.79
CA ILE A 127 25.22 18.82 -10.36
C ILE A 127 25.59 17.40 -9.88
N GLY A 128 25.91 17.20 -8.61
CA GLY A 128 26.31 15.88 -8.11
C GLY A 128 27.75 15.47 -8.46
N THR A 129 28.65 16.42 -8.73
CA THR A 129 30.06 16.11 -9.07
C THR A 129 30.88 15.54 -7.90
N ASN A 130 30.35 15.59 -6.67
CA ASN A 130 30.96 14.99 -5.48
C ASN A 130 30.37 13.58 -5.22
N THR A 131 31.17 12.53 -5.42
CA THR A 131 30.72 11.13 -5.37
C THR A 131 30.69 10.53 -3.95
N SER A 132 30.98 11.31 -2.90
CA SER A 132 31.04 10.77 -1.53
C SER A 132 29.67 10.67 -0.83
N ILE A 133 28.61 11.22 -1.42
CA ILE A 133 27.27 11.29 -0.82
C ILE A 133 26.26 10.90 -1.91
N ALA A 134 25.43 9.89 -1.63
CA ALA A 134 24.25 9.60 -2.45
C ALA A 134 23.17 10.66 -2.10
N ASN A 135 22.39 11.13 -3.10
CA ASN A 135 21.26 12.08 -2.99
C ASN A 135 21.52 13.54 -3.45
N SER A 136 22.28 13.77 -4.53
CA SER A 136 22.30 15.09 -5.19
C SER A 136 20.89 15.46 -5.70
N ALA A 137 20.51 16.73 -5.65
CA ALA A 137 19.20 17.20 -6.13
C ALA A 137 19.32 18.49 -6.96
N LEU A 138 18.51 18.59 -8.01
CA LEU A 138 18.11 19.85 -8.62
C LEU A 138 16.72 20.20 -8.08
N GLY A 139 16.67 21.03 -7.04
CA GLY A 139 15.43 21.47 -6.40
C GLY A 139 15.00 22.86 -6.85
N ILE A 140 13.80 22.98 -7.38
CA ILE A 140 13.14 24.25 -7.75
C ILE A 140 11.74 24.21 -7.17
N PHE A 141 11.55 24.76 -5.97
CA PHE A 141 10.25 24.69 -5.31
C PHE A 141 9.81 26.00 -4.69
N THR A 142 8.53 26.33 -4.79
CA THR A 142 7.96 27.60 -4.28
C THR A 142 8.63 28.83 -4.91
N ASN A 143 8.53 28.93 -6.23
CA ASN A 143 8.95 30.10 -7.01
C ASN A 143 7.78 30.55 -7.90
N PRO A 144 6.73 31.17 -7.32
CA PRO A 144 5.40 31.28 -7.93
C PRO A 144 5.35 32.09 -9.23
N VAL A 145 6.34 32.96 -9.47
CA VAL A 145 6.41 33.82 -10.67
C VAL A 145 7.46 33.37 -11.69
N LEU A 146 8.12 32.22 -11.48
CA LEU A 146 9.12 31.67 -12.40
C LEU A 146 8.45 31.14 -13.66
N THR A 147 8.84 31.64 -14.84
CA THR A 147 8.11 31.35 -16.08
C THR A 147 8.71 30.23 -16.94
N ASP A 148 10.02 29.98 -16.83
CA ASP A 148 10.71 28.95 -17.61
C ASP A 148 12.04 28.49 -16.98
N LEU A 149 12.51 27.31 -17.39
CA LEU A 149 13.77 26.70 -16.95
C LEU A 149 14.89 26.78 -18.00
N THR A 150 14.72 27.56 -19.08
CA THR A 150 15.59 27.51 -20.26
C THR A 150 17.06 27.83 -19.97
N ALA A 151 17.34 28.54 -18.87
CA ALA A 151 18.71 28.80 -18.44
C ALA A 151 19.49 27.53 -18.07
N LEU A 152 18.81 26.42 -17.77
CA LEU A 152 19.42 25.13 -17.43
C LEU A 152 19.75 24.25 -18.64
N GLN A 153 19.49 24.72 -19.87
CA GLN A 153 19.64 23.92 -21.09
C GLN A 153 21.03 23.27 -21.30
N ASN A 154 22.08 23.73 -20.62
CA ASN A 154 23.42 23.18 -20.74
C ASN A 154 23.78 22.17 -19.63
N LEU A 155 22.86 21.91 -18.69
CA LEU A 155 23.02 20.91 -17.63
C LEU A 155 22.94 19.51 -18.22
N THR A 156 23.98 18.69 -18.00
CA THR A 156 24.10 17.37 -18.64
C THR A 156 24.06 16.19 -17.68
N THR A 157 24.22 16.38 -16.38
CA THR A 157 24.24 15.25 -15.42
C THR A 157 23.86 15.69 -14.02
N LEU A 158 23.22 14.77 -13.28
CA LEU A 158 22.92 14.89 -11.85
C LEU A 158 23.65 13.85 -10.97
N ASN A 159 24.34 12.89 -11.59
CA ASN A 159 25.05 11.78 -10.94
C ASN A 159 24.20 11.00 -9.91
N GLU A 160 23.17 10.30 -10.39
CA GLU A 160 22.15 9.60 -9.57
C GLU A 160 21.34 10.56 -8.68
N GLY A 161 21.00 11.73 -9.22
CA GLY A 161 20.32 12.79 -8.49
C GLY A 161 18.83 12.94 -8.80
N THR A 162 18.13 13.71 -7.97
CA THR A 162 16.69 13.99 -8.07
C THR A 162 16.42 15.26 -8.87
N ILE A 163 15.44 15.23 -9.78
CA ILE A 163 14.80 16.44 -10.31
C ILE A 163 13.58 16.73 -9.46
N SER A 164 13.50 17.91 -8.84
CA SER A 164 12.38 18.33 -8.00
C SER A 164 11.87 19.70 -8.45
N VAL A 165 10.65 19.77 -8.99
CA VAL A 165 9.99 21.00 -9.45
C VAL A 165 8.60 21.11 -8.83
N GLN A 166 8.42 22.04 -7.90
CA GLN A 166 7.18 22.12 -7.11
C GLN A 166 6.70 23.56 -6.91
N TYR A 167 5.40 23.79 -6.71
CA TYR A 167 4.85 25.11 -6.34
C TYR A 167 5.39 26.28 -7.19
N SER A 168 5.54 26.06 -8.50
CA SER A 168 6.03 27.06 -9.45
C SER A 168 4.88 27.50 -10.36
N ASP A 169 3.92 28.23 -9.79
CA ASP A 169 2.58 28.49 -10.34
C ASP A 169 2.57 29.07 -11.77
N ALA A 170 3.57 29.88 -12.15
CA ALA A 170 3.69 30.48 -13.47
C ALA A 170 4.45 29.62 -14.50
N LEU A 171 4.98 28.46 -14.09
CA LEU A 171 5.78 27.60 -14.95
C LEU A 171 4.87 26.80 -15.87
N THR A 172 5.05 26.99 -17.19
CA THR A 172 4.21 26.32 -18.19
C THR A 172 4.87 25.11 -18.84
N SER A 173 6.20 24.97 -18.68
CA SER A 173 6.96 23.89 -19.31
C SER A 173 8.28 23.60 -18.60
N LEU A 174 8.70 22.32 -18.61
CA LEU A 174 10.03 21.86 -18.16
C LEU A 174 11.14 22.02 -19.21
N ASN A 175 10.87 22.73 -20.30
CA ASN A 175 11.89 23.07 -21.30
C ASN A 175 13.08 23.80 -20.64
N GLY A 176 14.29 23.36 -20.96
CA GLY A 176 15.52 23.69 -20.25
C GLY A 176 16.18 22.49 -19.56
N LEU A 177 15.47 21.39 -19.32
CA LEU A 177 16.04 20.18 -18.71
C LEU A 177 16.47 19.11 -19.73
N GLU A 178 16.35 19.36 -21.03
CA GLU A 178 16.35 18.33 -22.08
C GLU A 178 17.68 17.57 -22.25
N ASN A 179 18.80 18.16 -21.82
CA ASN A 179 20.14 17.64 -22.09
C ASN A 179 20.75 16.84 -20.93
N ILE A 180 20.01 16.60 -19.85
CA ILE A 180 20.45 15.79 -18.72
C ILE A 180 20.49 14.31 -19.15
N GLU A 181 21.60 13.63 -18.88
CA GLU A 181 21.74 12.20 -19.14
C GLU A 181 20.72 11.41 -18.29
N ALA A 182 19.82 10.68 -18.95
CA ALA A 182 18.72 9.95 -18.32
C ALA A 182 19.18 8.98 -17.21
N SER A 183 20.29 8.26 -17.44
CA SER A 183 20.89 7.33 -16.46
C SER A 183 21.42 8.02 -15.19
N SER A 184 21.59 9.34 -15.24
CA SER A 184 22.03 10.14 -14.10
C SER A 184 20.87 10.66 -13.24
N ILE A 185 19.62 10.45 -13.68
CA ILE A 185 18.40 10.82 -12.94
C ILE A 185 17.97 9.61 -12.11
N ARG A 186 18.00 9.77 -10.79
CA ARG A 186 17.53 8.75 -9.86
C ARG A 186 16.06 8.95 -9.48
N SER A 187 15.58 10.18 -9.39
CA SER A 187 14.20 10.45 -8.97
C SER A 187 13.63 11.68 -9.66
N ILE A 188 12.32 11.71 -9.80
CA ILE A 188 11.54 12.75 -10.47
C ILE A 188 10.40 13.14 -9.52
N VAL A 189 10.37 14.40 -9.11
CA VAL A 189 9.30 14.96 -8.29
C VAL A 189 8.79 16.22 -8.98
N ILE A 190 7.58 16.18 -9.53
CA ILE A 190 6.95 17.29 -10.25
C ILE A 190 5.53 17.44 -9.75
N ARG A 191 5.26 18.39 -8.85
CA ARG A 191 3.94 18.49 -8.23
C ARG A 191 3.51 19.90 -7.89
N TYR A 192 2.20 20.14 -7.83
CA TYR A 192 1.62 21.43 -7.49
C TYR A 192 2.11 22.56 -8.42
N ASN A 193 2.16 22.32 -9.73
CA ASN A 193 2.47 23.35 -10.72
C ASN A 193 1.23 23.60 -11.61
N PRO A 194 0.28 24.44 -11.18
CA PRO A 194 -1.07 24.53 -11.76
C PRO A 194 -1.15 25.06 -13.20
N GLN A 195 -0.06 25.54 -13.80
CA GLN A 195 0.00 25.96 -15.21
C GLN A 195 0.93 25.08 -16.06
N LEU A 196 1.54 24.06 -15.46
CA LEU A 196 2.51 23.21 -16.11
C LEU A 196 1.80 22.20 -16.99
N THR A 197 1.84 22.42 -18.31
CA THR A 197 1.16 21.56 -19.30
C THR A 197 2.14 20.79 -20.19
N ASN A 198 3.44 21.13 -20.16
CA ASN A 198 4.45 20.49 -21.00
C ASN A 198 5.65 19.96 -20.21
N CYS A 199 5.65 18.65 -19.97
CA CYS A 199 6.71 17.90 -19.29
C CYS A 199 7.52 17.01 -20.24
N SER A 200 7.41 17.23 -21.56
CA SER A 200 8.07 16.40 -22.59
C SER A 200 9.58 16.68 -22.77
N ALA A 201 10.28 17.06 -21.70
CA ALA A 201 11.72 17.24 -21.74
C ALA A 201 12.41 15.90 -22.09
N GLN A 202 13.32 15.91 -23.07
CA GLN A 202 13.91 14.68 -23.63
C GLN A 202 14.56 13.80 -22.55
N SER A 203 15.31 14.40 -21.63
CA SER A 203 15.93 13.72 -20.48
C SER A 203 14.91 13.00 -19.59
N LEU A 204 13.76 13.64 -19.32
CA LEU A 204 12.69 13.09 -18.52
C LEU A 204 12.01 11.92 -19.25
N CYS A 205 11.71 12.11 -20.54
CA CYS A 205 11.16 11.06 -21.39
C CYS A 205 12.08 9.84 -21.50
N GLU A 206 13.39 10.05 -21.64
CA GLU A 206 14.37 8.98 -21.69
C GLU A 206 14.52 8.28 -20.33
N ALA A 207 14.51 9.03 -19.22
CA ALA A 207 14.60 8.50 -17.87
C ALA A 207 13.41 7.61 -17.49
N LEU A 208 12.19 8.07 -17.76
CA LEU A 208 10.98 7.27 -17.55
C LEU A 208 11.00 5.99 -18.41
N ASN A 209 11.49 6.06 -19.65
CA ASN A 209 11.58 4.89 -20.55
C ASN A 209 12.60 3.83 -20.11
N ILE A 210 13.73 4.23 -19.52
CA ILE A 210 14.74 3.27 -19.01
C ILE A 210 14.42 2.80 -17.59
N GLY A 211 13.45 3.42 -16.93
CA GLY A 211 13.18 3.29 -15.50
C GLY A 211 14.18 4.10 -14.68
N VAL A 212 13.69 4.81 -13.66
CA VAL A 212 14.54 5.46 -12.66
C VAL A 212 14.65 4.56 -11.42
N SER A 213 15.78 4.63 -10.71
CA SER A 213 16.05 3.77 -9.54
C SER A 213 15.50 4.31 -8.22
N GLY A 214 14.82 5.46 -8.25
CA GLY A 214 14.19 6.11 -7.10
C GLY A 214 12.78 6.60 -7.44
N ASN A 215 12.25 7.54 -6.65
CA ASN A 215 10.82 7.89 -6.68
C ASN A 215 10.43 8.68 -7.95
N ILE A 216 9.27 8.34 -8.53
CA ILE A 216 8.53 9.16 -9.49
C ILE A 216 7.26 9.66 -8.78
N ASN A 217 7.19 10.97 -8.52
CA ASN A 217 6.01 11.61 -7.95
C ASN A 217 5.60 12.75 -8.88
N ILE A 218 4.56 12.52 -9.67
CA ILE A 218 4.00 13.50 -10.59
C ILE A 218 2.51 13.59 -10.28
N THR A 219 2.07 14.68 -9.64
CA THR A 219 0.69 14.90 -9.21
C THR A 219 0.33 16.39 -9.22
N ASP A 220 -0.94 16.73 -9.30
CA ASP A 220 -1.45 18.10 -9.09
C ASP A 220 -0.78 19.15 -10.02
N ASN A 221 -0.61 18.78 -11.29
CA ASN A 221 -0.17 19.71 -12.34
C ASN A 221 -1.31 19.94 -13.34
N ASP A 222 -1.11 20.79 -14.35
CA ASP A 222 -2.13 20.97 -15.38
C ASP A 222 -2.14 19.79 -16.38
N ALA A 223 -3.24 19.65 -17.11
CA ALA A 223 -3.45 18.55 -18.05
C ALA A 223 -2.28 18.43 -19.06
N GLY A 224 -1.72 17.23 -19.16
CA GLY A 224 -0.50 16.93 -19.93
C GLY A 224 0.75 16.68 -19.06
N CYS A 225 0.68 17.03 -17.77
CA CYS A 225 1.72 16.83 -16.77
C CYS A 225 1.19 16.30 -15.44
N ASP A 226 -0.09 15.99 -15.34
CA ASP A 226 -0.74 15.79 -14.04
C ASP A 226 -0.34 14.47 -13.38
N ASN A 227 -0.01 13.46 -14.17
CA ASN A 227 0.50 12.18 -13.67
C ASN A 227 1.55 11.58 -14.61
N GLU A 228 2.22 10.51 -14.16
CA GLU A 228 3.24 9.81 -14.94
C GLU A 228 2.73 9.37 -16.32
N LEU A 229 1.51 8.81 -16.39
CA LEU A 229 0.92 8.32 -17.63
C LEU A 229 0.75 9.44 -18.67
N GLN A 230 0.30 10.63 -18.26
CA GLN A 230 0.18 11.80 -19.14
C GLN A 230 1.53 12.31 -19.61
N VAL A 231 2.54 12.31 -18.74
CA VAL A 231 3.91 12.73 -19.11
C VAL A 231 4.48 11.76 -20.14
N VAL A 232 4.38 10.45 -19.91
CA VAL A 232 4.87 9.44 -20.85
C VAL A 232 4.09 9.47 -22.16
N GLY A 233 2.77 9.67 -22.12
CA GLY A 233 1.96 9.89 -23.31
C GLY A 233 2.45 11.09 -24.13
N SER A 234 2.79 12.20 -23.46
CA SER A 234 3.39 13.38 -24.08
C SER A 234 4.79 13.11 -24.63
N CYS A 235 5.50 12.11 -24.09
CA CYS A 235 6.80 11.62 -24.57
C CYS A 235 6.71 10.65 -25.77
N GLY A 236 5.51 10.36 -26.27
CA GLY A 236 5.29 9.43 -27.39
C GLY A 236 5.03 7.98 -26.97
N GLY A 237 4.82 7.74 -25.67
CA GLY A 237 4.50 6.44 -25.09
C GLY A 237 5.70 5.50 -24.92
N TYR A 238 5.52 4.49 -24.08
CA TYR A 238 6.47 3.39 -23.89
C TYR A 238 6.53 2.47 -25.11
N SER A 239 7.70 1.84 -25.31
CA SER A 239 7.92 0.89 -26.40
C SER A 239 7.30 -0.50 -26.19
N GLY A 240 6.81 -0.80 -24.97
CA GLY A 240 6.28 -2.11 -24.58
C GLY A 240 5.06 -1.98 -23.66
N CYS A 241 4.54 -3.12 -23.18
CA CYS A 241 3.48 -3.17 -22.18
C CYS A 241 4.03 -2.98 -20.75
N PRO A 242 3.19 -2.53 -19.80
CA PRO A 242 3.57 -2.46 -18.39
C PRO A 242 3.96 -3.85 -17.86
N THR A 243 4.98 -3.89 -17.00
CA THR A 243 5.46 -5.10 -16.31
C THR A 243 5.13 -5.11 -14.81
N GLU A 244 4.67 -3.99 -14.27
CA GLU A 244 4.32 -3.79 -12.86
C GLU A 244 2.81 -3.62 -12.68
N ASN A 245 2.32 -3.74 -11.43
CA ASN A 245 0.90 -3.56 -11.11
C ASN A 245 0.43 -2.14 -11.45
N ILE A 246 -0.83 -2.02 -11.89
CA ILE A 246 -1.42 -0.74 -12.26
C ILE A 246 -2.56 -0.42 -11.32
N ALA A 247 -2.55 0.80 -10.77
CA ALA A 247 -3.68 1.43 -10.12
C ALA A 247 -4.16 2.62 -10.97
N LEU A 248 -5.45 2.64 -11.28
CA LEU A 248 -6.15 3.73 -11.97
C LEU A 248 -7.19 4.26 -10.99
N GLU A 249 -7.04 5.52 -10.57
CA GLU A 249 -7.86 6.10 -9.51
C GLU A 249 -8.80 7.20 -10.01
N THR A 250 -8.43 7.84 -11.12
CA THR A 250 -9.16 8.93 -11.76
C THR A 250 -9.51 8.60 -13.21
N GLN A 251 -10.46 9.35 -13.80
CA GLN A 251 -10.74 9.21 -15.24
C GLN A 251 -9.51 9.60 -16.08
N ALA A 252 -8.70 10.54 -15.59
CA ALA A 252 -7.46 10.96 -16.24
C ALA A 252 -6.41 9.83 -16.33
N ASP A 253 -6.37 8.92 -15.36
CA ASP A 253 -5.47 7.75 -15.40
C ASP A 253 -5.87 6.78 -16.51
N VAL A 254 -7.19 6.50 -16.61
CA VAL A 254 -7.74 5.62 -17.65
C VAL A 254 -7.50 6.18 -19.05
N ASP A 255 -7.74 7.48 -19.23
CA ASP A 255 -7.52 8.17 -20.51
C ASP A 255 -6.02 8.29 -20.84
N GLY A 256 -5.18 8.46 -19.82
CA GLY A 256 -3.72 8.53 -19.95
C GLY A 256 -3.08 7.19 -20.33
N PHE A 257 -3.68 6.07 -19.90
CA PHE A 257 -3.13 4.73 -20.12
C PHE A 257 -2.89 4.41 -21.61
N VAL A 258 -3.84 4.73 -22.49
CA VAL A 258 -3.70 4.47 -23.94
C VAL A 258 -2.62 5.34 -24.59
N ALA A 259 -2.41 6.56 -24.08
CA ALA A 259 -1.37 7.45 -24.55
C ALA A 259 0.02 6.97 -24.10
N ALA A 260 0.12 6.48 -22.86
CA ALA A 260 1.35 5.93 -22.30
C ALA A 260 1.74 4.59 -22.95
N TYR A 261 0.77 3.74 -23.29
CA TYR A 261 1.01 2.38 -23.82
C TYR A 261 0.32 2.14 -25.17
N PRO A 262 0.62 2.93 -26.23
CA PRO A 262 -0.15 2.93 -27.48
C PRO A 262 -0.01 1.67 -28.33
N ASN A 263 0.95 0.79 -28.00
CA ASN A 263 1.21 -0.47 -28.70
C ASN A 263 1.11 -1.68 -27.77
N CYS A 264 0.21 -1.65 -26.78
CA CYS A 264 0.06 -2.72 -25.80
C CYS A 264 -1.24 -3.54 -25.99
N PRO A 265 -1.26 -4.54 -26.90
CA PRO A 265 -2.44 -5.37 -27.14
C PRO A 265 -2.61 -6.52 -26.14
N SER A 266 -1.57 -6.89 -25.41
CA SER A 266 -1.56 -8.02 -24.46
C SER A 266 -0.37 -7.90 -23.51
N ILE A 267 -0.59 -8.19 -22.23
CA ILE A 267 0.49 -8.35 -21.25
C ILE A 267 0.78 -9.85 -21.22
N GLU A 268 1.97 -10.27 -21.67
CA GLU A 268 2.35 -11.70 -21.62
C GLU A 268 2.36 -12.14 -20.15
N ALA A 269 1.56 -13.16 -19.85
CA ALA A 269 1.22 -13.65 -18.51
C ALA A 269 2.45 -13.81 -17.59
N ALA A 270 2.78 -12.75 -16.85
CA ALA A 270 3.39 -12.88 -15.54
C ALA A 270 2.24 -13.21 -14.58
N SER A 271 2.29 -14.34 -13.91
CA SER A 271 1.28 -14.86 -12.97
C SER A 271 1.01 -13.97 -11.74
N LEU A 272 1.43 -12.70 -11.79
CA LEU A 272 1.44 -11.73 -10.70
C LEU A 272 0.90 -10.33 -11.09
N PHE A 273 0.53 -10.07 -12.35
CA PHE A 273 0.11 -8.72 -12.76
C PHE A 273 -1.29 -8.36 -12.21
N ARG A 274 -1.39 -7.23 -11.51
CA ARG A 274 -2.64 -6.75 -10.87
C ARG A 274 -3.10 -5.43 -11.48
N LEU A 275 -4.40 -5.34 -11.75
CA LEU A 275 -5.08 -4.15 -12.24
C LEU A 275 -6.12 -3.70 -11.20
N TYR A 276 -5.88 -2.54 -10.61
CA TYR A 276 -6.76 -1.89 -9.66
C TYR A 276 -7.42 -0.68 -10.32
N ILE A 277 -8.76 -0.66 -10.34
CA ILE A 277 -9.59 0.43 -10.83
C ILE A 277 -10.44 0.87 -9.65
N SER A 278 -10.08 1.98 -9.01
CA SER A 278 -10.69 2.37 -7.74
C SER A 278 -10.93 3.87 -7.67
N GLY A 279 -12.19 4.30 -7.63
CA GLY A 279 -12.48 5.72 -7.35
C GLY A 279 -12.13 6.08 -5.90
N GLN A 280 -11.55 7.25 -5.67
CA GLN A 280 -11.34 7.78 -4.32
C GLN A 280 -12.64 8.38 -3.76
N TYR A 281 -12.92 8.16 -2.47
CA TYR A 281 -14.14 8.66 -1.80
C TYR A 281 -14.13 10.18 -1.56
N VAL A 282 -13.06 10.87 -1.97
CA VAL A 282 -12.68 12.21 -1.53
C VAL A 282 -12.74 13.28 -2.61
N ASP A 283 -12.80 12.93 -3.89
CA ASP A 283 -12.83 13.89 -5.00
C ASP A 283 -14.01 13.61 -5.97
N ASP A 284 -14.61 14.66 -6.52
CA ASP A 284 -15.74 14.60 -7.48
C ASP A 284 -15.35 14.00 -8.87
N ASP A 285 -14.18 13.35 -9.01
CA ASP A 285 -13.62 12.82 -10.26
C ASP A 285 -13.70 11.29 -10.36
N PHE A 286 -14.92 10.76 -10.31
CA PHE A 286 -15.16 9.32 -10.43
C PHE A 286 -14.79 8.80 -11.83
N ILE A 287 -14.23 7.58 -11.87
CA ILE A 287 -14.07 6.82 -13.13
C ILE A 287 -15.46 6.52 -13.69
N THR A 288 -15.73 7.00 -14.90
CA THR A 288 -17.02 6.89 -15.60
C THR A 288 -16.94 6.15 -16.93
N ASP A 289 -15.74 5.97 -17.48
CA ASP A 289 -15.51 5.28 -18.75
C ASP A 289 -14.19 4.48 -18.72
N LEU A 290 -14.21 3.22 -19.16
CA LEU A 290 -13.03 2.35 -19.28
C LEU A 290 -12.54 2.22 -20.73
N SER A 291 -13.05 3.01 -21.67
CA SER A 291 -12.71 2.89 -23.09
C SER A 291 -11.21 3.01 -23.39
N GLY A 292 -10.44 3.71 -22.55
CA GLY A 292 -8.97 3.78 -22.60
C GLY A 292 -8.26 2.42 -22.47
N LEU A 293 -8.93 1.39 -21.92
CA LEU A 293 -8.40 0.04 -21.75
C LEU A 293 -8.76 -0.92 -22.89
N SER A 294 -9.59 -0.48 -23.84
CA SER A 294 -10.13 -1.32 -24.92
C SER A 294 -9.08 -1.87 -25.91
N GLN A 295 -7.82 -1.44 -25.79
CA GLN A 295 -6.71 -1.97 -26.58
C GLN A 295 -6.30 -3.39 -26.19
N PHE A 296 -6.64 -3.86 -24.99
CA PHE A 296 -6.34 -5.23 -24.58
C PHE A 296 -7.14 -6.24 -25.41
N THR A 297 -6.46 -7.27 -25.90
CA THR A 297 -7.07 -8.34 -26.71
C THR A 297 -7.06 -9.68 -26.00
N ASN A 298 -6.03 -9.96 -25.22
CA ASN A 298 -5.89 -11.16 -24.40
C ASN A 298 -5.12 -10.78 -23.12
N LEU A 299 -5.81 -10.68 -21.99
CA LEU A 299 -5.25 -10.25 -20.71
C LEU A 299 -5.54 -11.32 -19.65
N GLU A 300 -4.46 -11.83 -19.05
CA GLU A 300 -4.48 -12.76 -17.92
C GLU A 300 -3.95 -12.03 -16.69
N LEU A 301 -4.69 -12.05 -15.58
CA LEU A 301 -4.41 -11.24 -14.39
C LEU A 301 -4.16 -12.11 -13.14
N ASP A 302 -3.35 -11.64 -12.20
CA ASP A 302 -3.43 -12.15 -10.83
C ASP A 302 -4.66 -11.56 -10.12
N ASN A 303 -4.88 -10.25 -10.23
CA ASN A 303 -6.03 -9.60 -9.60
C ASN A 303 -6.61 -8.49 -10.47
N LEU A 304 -7.93 -8.49 -10.65
CA LEU A 304 -8.71 -7.37 -11.15
C LEU A 304 -9.60 -6.85 -10.03
N THR A 305 -9.37 -5.63 -9.55
CA THR A 305 -10.25 -4.99 -8.57
C THR A 305 -10.92 -3.77 -9.20
N ILE A 306 -12.25 -3.70 -9.12
CA ILE A 306 -13.06 -2.58 -9.59
C ILE A 306 -13.97 -2.13 -8.45
N GLN A 307 -13.72 -0.94 -7.90
CA GLN A 307 -14.49 -0.46 -6.76
C GLN A 307 -14.69 1.05 -6.72
N TYR A 308 -15.77 1.49 -6.06
CA TYR A 308 -16.07 2.91 -5.84
C TYR A 308 -16.10 3.75 -7.13
N THR A 309 -16.50 3.16 -8.27
CA THR A 309 -16.60 3.86 -9.56
C THR A 309 -18.01 4.36 -9.84
N ASP A 310 -18.15 5.28 -10.80
CA ASP A 310 -19.43 5.74 -11.35
C ASP A 310 -19.76 5.07 -12.70
N LEU A 311 -19.21 3.87 -12.91
CA LEU A 311 -19.42 3.08 -14.12
C LEU A 311 -20.85 2.53 -14.21
N THR A 312 -21.36 2.43 -15.44
CA THR A 312 -22.66 1.77 -15.73
C THR A 312 -22.51 0.38 -16.38
N SER A 313 -21.37 0.15 -17.04
CA SER A 313 -20.86 -1.12 -17.56
C SER A 313 -19.33 -1.15 -17.40
N LEU A 314 -18.69 -2.27 -17.73
CA LEU A 314 -17.24 -2.46 -17.73
C LEU A 314 -16.65 -2.37 -19.14
N ASP A 315 -17.34 -1.70 -20.07
CA ASP A 315 -16.93 -1.58 -21.46
C ASP A 315 -15.55 -0.92 -21.57
N GLY A 316 -14.60 -1.68 -22.10
CA GLY A 316 -13.17 -1.34 -22.07
C GLY A 316 -12.31 -2.54 -21.66
N LEU A 317 -12.89 -3.51 -20.93
CA LEU A 317 -12.18 -4.69 -20.42
C LEU A 317 -12.37 -5.95 -21.29
N GLN A 318 -12.81 -5.81 -22.55
CA GLN A 318 -13.21 -6.97 -23.38
C GLN A 318 -12.07 -7.96 -23.64
N GLY A 319 -10.82 -7.53 -23.47
CA GLY A 319 -9.63 -8.36 -23.58
C GLY A 319 -9.33 -9.24 -22.37
N VAL A 320 -10.01 -9.11 -21.23
CA VAL A 320 -9.76 -9.95 -20.04
C VAL A 320 -10.25 -11.38 -20.31
N ILE A 321 -9.35 -12.36 -20.24
CA ILE A 321 -9.63 -13.77 -20.53
C ILE A 321 -9.61 -14.64 -19.28
N SER A 322 -8.71 -14.35 -18.33
CA SER A 322 -8.62 -15.08 -17.07
C SER A 322 -8.05 -14.19 -15.96
N ALA A 323 -8.34 -14.54 -14.70
CA ALA A 323 -7.71 -13.90 -13.54
C ALA A 323 -7.60 -14.86 -12.35
N ASN A 324 -6.63 -14.70 -11.44
CA ASN A 324 -6.71 -15.43 -10.16
C ASN A 324 -7.83 -14.85 -9.29
N ARG A 325 -7.95 -13.53 -9.20
CA ARG A 325 -9.00 -12.85 -8.43
C ARG A 325 -9.70 -11.77 -9.26
N ILE A 326 -11.01 -11.67 -9.14
CA ILE A 326 -11.82 -10.57 -9.67
C ILE A 326 -12.74 -10.06 -8.55
N ASN A 327 -12.57 -8.81 -8.16
CA ASN A 327 -13.35 -8.15 -7.13
C ASN A 327 -14.07 -6.94 -7.71
N ILE A 328 -15.40 -7.01 -7.84
CA ILE A 328 -16.26 -5.92 -8.33
C ILE A 328 -17.17 -5.51 -7.17
N LEU A 329 -16.77 -4.45 -6.48
CA LEU A 329 -17.30 -4.10 -5.17
C LEU A 329 -17.73 -2.63 -5.09
N ASN A 330 -18.86 -2.33 -4.43
CA ASN A 330 -19.25 -0.94 -4.13
C ASN A 330 -19.37 -0.02 -5.37
N ASN A 331 -19.92 -0.50 -6.48
CA ASN A 331 -20.18 0.32 -7.67
C ASN A 331 -21.69 0.62 -7.77
N PRO A 332 -22.18 1.75 -7.22
CA PRO A 332 -23.61 2.00 -7.04
C PRO A 332 -24.40 2.11 -8.34
N ASN A 333 -23.75 2.50 -9.45
CA ASN A 333 -24.40 2.75 -10.73
C ASN A 333 -24.17 1.66 -11.78
N LEU A 334 -23.43 0.60 -11.44
CA LEU A 334 -23.13 -0.51 -12.35
C LEU A 334 -24.39 -1.34 -12.61
N THR A 335 -24.78 -1.49 -13.87
CA THR A 335 -26.04 -2.17 -14.27
C THR A 335 -25.84 -3.53 -14.94
N SER A 336 -24.66 -3.75 -15.55
CA SER A 336 -24.22 -5.02 -16.13
C SER A 336 -22.70 -5.17 -15.99
N LEU A 337 -22.18 -6.38 -16.27
CA LEU A 337 -20.74 -6.66 -16.36
C LEU A 337 -20.26 -6.66 -17.81
N ASP A 338 -21.04 -6.04 -18.72
CA ASP A 338 -20.68 -5.93 -20.13
C ASP A 338 -19.32 -5.25 -20.22
N GLY A 339 -18.37 -5.89 -20.88
CA GLY A 339 -16.96 -5.58 -20.76
C GLY A 339 -16.13 -6.81 -20.44
N LEU A 340 -16.68 -7.81 -19.75
CA LEU A 340 -15.96 -9.05 -19.41
C LEU A 340 -16.26 -10.23 -20.34
N GLN A 341 -16.77 -9.99 -21.56
CA GLN A 341 -17.22 -11.07 -22.45
C GLN A 341 -16.10 -12.03 -22.87
N GLY A 342 -14.84 -11.62 -22.75
CA GLY A 342 -13.67 -12.48 -22.98
C GLY A 342 -13.36 -13.46 -21.85
N LEU A 343 -13.93 -13.26 -20.64
CA LEU A 343 -13.56 -14.00 -19.44
C LEU A 343 -14.02 -15.45 -19.52
N THR A 344 -13.08 -16.38 -19.36
CA THR A 344 -13.31 -17.83 -19.47
C THR A 344 -12.98 -18.62 -18.21
N SER A 345 -12.06 -18.13 -17.35
CA SER A 345 -11.68 -18.80 -16.09
C SER A 345 -11.30 -17.81 -14.98
N VAL A 346 -11.55 -18.20 -13.73
CA VAL A 346 -11.03 -17.53 -12.53
C VAL A 346 -10.34 -18.56 -11.61
N ASN A 347 -9.16 -18.29 -11.08
CA ASN A 347 -8.37 -19.32 -10.37
C ASN A 347 -8.41 -19.24 -8.83
N LYS A 348 -9.09 -18.27 -8.23
CA LYS A 348 -9.23 -18.16 -6.76
C LYS A 348 -10.58 -17.56 -6.40
N GLU A 349 -10.81 -16.29 -6.69
CA GLU A 349 -11.94 -15.54 -6.13
C GLU A 349 -12.66 -14.73 -7.21
N LEU A 350 -13.99 -14.89 -7.30
CA LEU A 350 -14.87 -14.00 -8.05
C LEU A 350 -15.87 -13.40 -7.05
N ILE A 351 -15.67 -12.15 -6.71
CA ILE A 351 -16.50 -11.39 -5.78
C ILE A 351 -17.23 -10.30 -6.56
N ILE A 352 -18.57 -10.34 -6.58
CA ILE A 352 -19.44 -9.34 -7.20
C ILE A 352 -20.45 -8.91 -6.17
N SER A 353 -20.08 -7.94 -5.34
CA SER A 353 -20.85 -7.61 -4.12
C SER A 353 -21.05 -6.12 -3.91
N TYR A 354 -22.13 -5.72 -3.26
CA TYR A 354 -22.48 -4.31 -3.03
C TYR A 354 -22.64 -3.46 -4.32
N ASN A 355 -23.23 -4.04 -5.39
CA ASN A 355 -23.55 -3.30 -6.63
C ASN A 355 -25.09 -3.16 -6.76
N PRO A 356 -25.72 -2.19 -6.07
CA PRO A 356 -27.16 -2.11 -5.91
C PRO A 356 -27.98 -1.93 -7.19
N SER A 357 -27.37 -1.41 -8.27
CA SER A 357 -28.04 -1.20 -9.57
C SER A 357 -27.88 -2.37 -10.55
N LEU A 358 -27.11 -3.40 -10.19
CA LEU A 358 -26.78 -4.51 -11.06
C LEU A 358 -28.02 -5.38 -11.32
N LEU A 359 -28.42 -5.52 -12.59
CA LEU A 359 -29.64 -6.22 -12.97
C LEU A 359 -29.38 -7.67 -13.37
N THR A 360 -28.26 -7.94 -14.02
CA THR A 360 -27.82 -9.26 -14.47
C THR A 360 -26.30 -9.34 -14.43
N PHE A 361 -25.74 -10.56 -14.49
CA PHE A 361 -24.33 -10.78 -14.75
C PHE A 361 -24.00 -10.89 -16.25
N SER A 362 -24.81 -10.27 -17.13
CA SER A 362 -24.47 -10.13 -18.56
C SER A 362 -23.04 -9.62 -18.69
N GLY A 363 -22.24 -10.29 -19.51
CA GLY A 363 -20.82 -9.98 -19.64
C GLY A 363 -19.92 -11.13 -19.23
N ILE A 364 -20.29 -11.99 -18.28
CA ILE A 364 -19.48 -13.17 -17.90
C ILE A 364 -20.04 -14.49 -18.45
N ASP A 365 -20.85 -14.43 -19.50
CA ASP A 365 -21.54 -15.58 -20.10
C ASP A 365 -20.60 -16.70 -20.57
N ASN A 366 -19.34 -16.39 -20.85
CA ASN A 366 -18.33 -17.34 -21.32
C ASN A 366 -17.48 -17.96 -20.19
N LEU A 367 -17.77 -17.63 -18.93
CA LEU A 367 -17.04 -18.18 -17.78
C LEU A 367 -17.33 -19.68 -17.62
N THR A 368 -16.29 -20.51 -17.64
CA THR A 368 -16.41 -21.98 -17.60
C THR A 368 -15.85 -22.61 -16.32
N SER A 369 -14.99 -21.90 -15.60
CA SER A 369 -14.34 -22.44 -14.40
C SER A 369 -14.03 -21.40 -13.33
N ILE A 370 -14.15 -21.83 -12.06
CA ILE A 370 -13.65 -21.13 -10.86
C ILE A 370 -12.91 -22.15 -9.99
N ASN A 371 -11.57 -22.18 -10.04
CA ASN A 371 -10.77 -23.29 -9.51
C ASN A 371 -9.60 -22.82 -8.67
N ALA A 372 -9.46 -23.27 -7.42
CA ALA A 372 -8.27 -22.97 -6.63
C ALA A 372 -7.02 -23.74 -7.10
N GLU A 373 -5.86 -23.08 -7.14
CA GLU A 373 -4.57 -23.75 -7.30
C GLU A 373 -4.09 -24.36 -5.96
N GLY A 374 -3.83 -25.67 -5.96
CA GLY A 374 -3.33 -26.42 -4.80
C GLY A 374 -4.40 -27.17 -4.01
N THR A 375 -4.01 -28.26 -3.33
CA THR A 375 -4.94 -29.20 -2.68
C THR A 375 -5.59 -28.68 -1.39
N ASN A 376 -5.16 -27.51 -0.88
CA ASN A 376 -5.66 -26.89 0.35
C ASN A 376 -6.20 -25.46 0.16
N SER A 377 -6.24 -24.95 -1.06
CA SER A 377 -6.72 -23.60 -1.38
C SER A 377 -8.21 -23.66 -1.70
N SER A 378 -9.04 -22.79 -1.12
CA SER A 378 -10.48 -22.71 -1.44
C SER A 378 -10.75 -21.59 -2.45
N ALA A 379 -11.56 -21.88 -3.47
CA ALA A 379 -12.07 -20.87 -4.37
C ALA A 379 -13.33 -20.22 -3.79
N LEU A 380 -13.64 -18.99 -4.21
CA LEU A 380 -14.81 -18.24 -3.73
C LEU A 380 -15.60 -17.67 -4.90
N LEU A 381 -16.91 -17.92 -4.92
CA LEU A 381 -17.90 -17.21 -5.71
C LEU A 381 -18.84 -16.48 -4.74
N ASP A 382 -18.63 -15.19 -4.58
CA ASP A 382 -19.37 -14.33 -3.65
C ASP A 382 -20.23 -13.34 -4.45
N MET A 383 -21.54 -13.38 -4.20
CA MET A 383 -22.54 -12.59 -4.91
C MET A 383 -23.47 -11.90 -3.91
N GLU A 384 -22.90 -11.21 -2.92
CA GLU A 384 -23.65 -10.61 -1.82
C GLU A 384 -24.14 -9.17 -2.10
N TYR A 385 -25.31 -8.80 -1.58
CA TYR A 385 -25.82 -7.42 -1.60
C TYR A 385 -25.98 -6.79 -3.00
N ASN A 386 -26.55 -7.53 -3.97
CA ASN A 386 -27.01 -7.01 -5.26
C ASN A 386 -28.55 -7.05 -5.34
N PRO A 387 -29.27 -6.18 -4.60
CA PRO A 387 -30.72 -6.30 -4.38
C PRO A 387 -31.59 -6.31 -5.65
N LEU A 388 -31.13 -5.73 -6.76
CA LEU A 388 -31.88 -5.68 -8.04
C LEU A 388 -31.55 -6.81 -9.02
N LEU A 389 -30.66 -7.73 -8.66
CA LEU A 389 -30.25 -8.85 -9.51
C LEU A 389 -31.44 -9.77 -9.82
N LEU A 390 -31.76 -9.92 -11.11
CA LEU A 390 -32.97 -10.61 -11.58
C LEU A 390 -32.77 -12.13 -11.74
N GLU A 391 -31.61 -12.52 -12.29
CA GLU A 391 -31.29 -13.88 -12.70
C GLU A 391 -29.77 -14.11 -12.75
N LEU A 392 -29.35 -15.38 -12.76
CA LEU A 392 -27.95 -15.82 -12.78
C LEU A 392 -27.53 -16.44 -14.12
N ASP A 393 -28.33 -16.31 -15.19
CA ASP A 393 -28.21 -17.09 -16.42
C ASP A 393 -26.82 -17.00 -17.11
N ALA A 394 -26.10 -15.90 -16.92
CA ALA A 394 -24.73 -15.75 -17.40
C ALA A 394 -23.74 -16.76 -16.81
N LEU A 395 -24.03 -17.34 -15.63
CA LEU A 395 -23.19 -18.38 -15.02
C LEU A 395 -23.48 -19.78 -15.56
N SER A 396 -24.40 -19.94 -16.51
CA SER A 396 -24.84 -21.25 -17.00
C SER A 396 -23.75 -22.08 -17.69
N ASN A 397 -22.65 -21.46 -18.14
CA ASN A 397 -21.50 -22.16 -18.71
C ASN A 397 -20.46 -22.60 -17.66
N LEU A 398 -20.61 -22.19 -16.39
CA LEU A 398 -19.71 -22.58 -15.31
C LEU A 398 -19.89 -24.06 -14.97
N GLN A 399 -18.84 -24.86 -15.15
CA GLN A 399 -18.87 -26.31 -14.99
C GLN A 399 -17.77 -26.84 -14.07
N THR A 400 -16.52 -26.41 -14.29
CA THR A 400 -15.36 -26.95 -13.56
C THR A 400 -15.08 -26.12 -12.32
N VAL A 401 -15.13 -26.75 -11.14
CA VAL A 401 -14.85 -26.09 -9.86
C VAL A 401 -14.01 -27.02 -8.97
N ASN A 402 -13.15 -26.44 -8.13
CA ASN A 402 -12.37 -27.17 -7.13
C ASN A 402 -12.30 -26.37 -5.83
N ASN A 403 -12.70 -26.99 -4.72
CA ASN A 403 -12.74 -26.40 -3.38
C ASN A 403 -13.49 -25.05 -3.30
N LEU A 404 -14.58 -24.91 -4.05
CA LEU A 404 -15.38 -23.70 -4.22
C LEU A 404 -16.37 -23.49 -3.07
N THR A 405 -16.39 -22.27 -2.56
CA THR A 405 -17.42 -21.72 -1.69
C THR A 405 -18.33 -20.81 -2.49
N ILE A 406 -19.64 -21.00 -2.42
CA ILE A 406 -20.65 -20.21 -3.12
C ILE A 406 -21.52 -19.48 -2.10
N TRP A 407 -21.59 -18.15 -2.19
CA TRP A 407 -22.49 -17.31 -1.39
C TRP A 407 -23.45 -16.52 -2.29
N VAL A 408 -24.75 -16.76 -2.11
CA VAL A 408 -25.84 -15.99 -2.75
C VAL A 408 -26.68 -15.34 -1.67
N VAL A 409 -26.29 -14.15 -1.23
CA VAL A 409 -26.89 -13.51 -0.05
C VAL A 409 -27.41 -12.10 -0.37
N ALA A 410 -28.57 -11.75 0.18
CA ALA A 410 -29.14 -10.40 0.07
C ALA A 410 -29.40 -9.91 -1.38
N ASN A 411 -29.88 -10.82 -2.24
CA ASN A 411 -30.34 -10.51 -3.61
C ASN A 411 -31.88 -10.52 -3.64
N ASP A 412 -32.49 -9.43 -3.19
CA ASP A 412 -33.94 -9.35 -2.89
C ASP A 412 -34.86 -9.72 -4.05
N VAL A 413 -34.51 -9.34 -5.29
CA VAL A 413 -35.36 -9.56 -6.47
C VAL A 413 -35.13 -10.94 -7.11
N LEU A 414 -34.00 -11.58 -6.85
CA LEU A 414 -33.61 -12.86 -7.45
C LEU A 414 -34.66 -13.93 -7.15
N SER A 415 -35.20 -14.55 -8.20
CA SER A 415 -36.31 -15.51 -8.07
C SER A 415 -35.88 -16.98 -8.24
N SER A 416 -34.75 -17.20 -8.90
CA SER A 416 -34.25 -18.53 -9.28
C SER A 416 -32.72 -18.56 -9.33
N MET A 417 -32.14 -19.72 -8.98
CA MET A 417 -30.70 -19.98 -9.11
C MET A 417 -30.30 -20.68 -10.41
N ALA A 418 -31.20 -20.80 -11.40
CA ALA A 418 -31.04 -21.65 -12.58
C ALA A 418 -29.68 -21.54 -13.30
N GLY A 419 -29.04 -20.37 -13.31
CA GLY A 419 -27.71 -20.18 -13.88
C GLY A 419 -26.59 -21.01 -13.23
N LEU A 420 -26.75 -21.49 -12.01
CA LEU A 420 -25.74 -22.31 -11.30
C LEU A 420 -25.89 -23.81 -11.55
N ASN A 421 -26.82 -24.23 -12.41
CA ASN A 421 -27.25 -25.63 -12.53
C ASN A 421 -26.16 -26.60 -13.02
N ASN A 422 -25.15 -26.11 -13.73
CA ASN A 422 -24.16 -26.95 -14.43
C ASN A 422 -22.82 -27.13 -13.69
N ILE A 423 -22.72 -26.62 -12.46
CA ILE A 423 -21.51 -26.69 -11.63
C ILE A 423 -21.30 -28.11 -11.09
N ASP A 424 -20.07 -28.63 -11.15
CA ASP A 424 -19.64 -29.88 -10.50
C ASP A 424 -19.78 -29.79 -8.96
N ALA A 425 -20.71 -30.57 -8.40
CA ALA A 425 -21.00 -30.61 -6.97
C ALA A 425 -19.83 -31.10 -6.10
N ASN A 426 -18.90 -31.90 -6.62
CA ASN A 426 -17.77 -32.42 -5.85
C ASN A 426 -16.71 -31.38 -5.55
N GLY A 427 -16.63 -30.35 -6.40
CA GLY A 427 -15.73 -29.23 -6.15
C GLY A 427 -16.33 -28.20 -5.21
N ILE A 428 -17.53 -28.38 -4.65
CA ILE A 428 -18.18 -27.42 -3.74
C ILE A 428 -17.95 -27.83 -2.29
N VAL A 429 -17.42 -26.91 -1.46
CA VAL A 429 -17.20 -27.12 -0.02
C VAL A 429 -18.17 -26.34 0.85
N THR A 430 -18.66 -25.20 0.37
CA THR A 430 -19.74 -24.45 1.03
C THR A 430 -20.72 -23.92 0.00
N TYR A 431 -22.02 -24.10 0.26
CA TYR A 431 -23.09 -23.54 -0.57
C TYR A 431 -24.11 -22.85 0.34
N GLY A 432 -24.06 -21.53 0.36
CA GLY A 432 -24.91 -20.69 1.20
C GLY A 432 -25.85 -19.81 0.39
N ILE A 433 -27.14 -19.87 0.71
CA ILE A 433 -28.16 -18.94 0.22
C ILE A 433 -28.83 -18.26 1.41
N GLY A 434 -29.02 -16.94 1.36
CA GLY A 434 -29.61 -16.25 2.52
C GLY A 434 -30.19 -14.89 2.21
N PHE A 435 -31.23 -14.50 2.95
CA PHE A 435 -31.78 -13.14 2.88
C PHE A 435 -32.23 -12.72 1.45
N CYS A 436 -32.56 -13.67 0.57
CA CYS A 436 -33.05 -13.41 -0.79
C CYS A 436 -34.59 -13.52 -0.80
N ASN A 437 -35.28 -12.39 -0.59
CA ASN A 437 -36.72 -12.34 -0.31
C ASN A 437 -37.64 -12.98 -1.38
N ASN A 438 -37.23 -12.98 -2.66
CA ASN A 438 -38.01 -13.56 -3.76
C ASN A 438 -37.53 -14.95 -4.23
N LEU A 439 -36.43 -15.47 -3.68
CA LEU A 439 -35.81 -16.70 -4.15
C LEU A 439 -36.66 -17.91 -3.76
N ALA A 440 -37.44 -18.42 -4.71
CA ALA A 440 -38.36 -19.55 -4.51
C ALA A 440 -37.97 -20.80 -5.31
N VAL A 441 -37.00 -20.69 -6.23
CA VAL A 441 -36.49 -21.78 -7.07
C VAL A 441 -34.98 -21.94 -6.88
N CYS A 442 -34.59 -22.81 -5.94
CA CYS A 442 -33.20 -23.12 -5.57
C CYS A 442 -32.87 -24.60 -5.76
N ASN A 443 -33.82 -25.41 -6.26
CA ASN A 443 -33.65 -26.82 -6.58
C ASN A 443 -32.88 -27.02 -7.89
N VAL A 444 -31.77 -26.30 -8.05
CA VAL A 444 -30.84 -26.49 -9.15
C VAL A 444 -30.00 -27.73 -8.90
N GLN A 445 -29.64 -28.42 -9.97
CA GLN A 445 -28.97 -29.72 -9.94
C GLN A 445 -27.68 -29.66 -9.10
N SER A 446 -26.85 -28.63 -9.27
CA SER A 446 -25.63 -28.44 -8.47
C SER A 446 -25.89 -28.32 -6.97
N PHE A 447 -26.96 -27.65 -6.54
CA PHE A 447 -27.34 -27.59 -5.11
C PHE A 447 -27.92 -28.93 -4.66
N CYS A 448 -28.79 -29.53 -5.47
CA CYS A 448 -29.43 -30.81 -5.17
C CYS A 448 -28.43 -31.97 -5.08
N ASP A 449 -27.38 -31.98 -5.89
CA ASP A 449 -26.33 -33.00 -5.91
C ASP A 449 -25.38 -32.90 -4.72
N VAL A 450 -25.31 -31.75 -4.03
CA VAL A 450 -24.55 -31.59 -2.78
C VAL A 450 -25.31 -32.13 -1.56
N ILE A 451 -26.65 -32.16 -1.59
CA ILE A 451 -27.49 -32.61 -0.45
C ILE A 451 -27.20 -34.06 -0.01
N PRO A 452 -26.96 -35.04 -0.90
CA PRO A 452 -26.59 -36.41 -0.52
C PRO A 452 -25.17 -36.55 0.06
N VAL A 453 -24.28 -35.58 -0.16
CA VAL A 453 -22.84 -35.63 0.18
C VAL A 453 -22.57 -35.10 1.61
N LEU A 454 -23.63 -34.82 2.38
CA LEU A 454 -23.60 -34.20 3.72
C LEU A 454 -22.78 -34.93 4.81
N GLU A 455 -22.24 -36.13 4.54
CA GLU A 455 -21.39 -36.86 5.49
C GLU A 455 -19.88 -36.58 5.33
N GLU A 456 -19.44 -35.88 4.28
CA GLU A 456 -18.02 -35.55 4.04
C GLU A 456 -17.81 -34.03 3.77
N ASN A 457 -17.51 -33.25 4.82
CA ASN A 457 -16.90 -31.90 4.76
C ASN A 457 -17.62 -30.76 3.99
N VAL A 458 -18.85 -30.91 3.50
CA VAL A 458 -19.59 -29.83 2.83
C VAL A 458 -20.55 -29.10 3.78
N THR A 459 -20.51 -27.76 3.80
CA THR A 459 -21.40 -26.91 4.61
C THR A 459 -22.51 -26.31 3.76
N LEU A 460 -23.77 -26.65 4.07
CA LEU A 460 -24.96 -26.07 3.43
C LEU A 460 -25.67 -25.08 4.35
N PHE A 461 -26.05 -23.92 3.82
CA PHE A 461 -26.83 -22.92 4.55
C PHE A 461 -27.97 -22.38 3.69
N ALA A 462 -29.17 -22.33 4.26
CA ALA A 462 -30.34 -21.67 3.67
C ALA A 462 -31.15 -21.01 4.77
N VAL A 463 -31.34 -19.69 4.71
CA VAL A 463 -32.08 -18.91 5.71
C VAL A 463 -32.80 -17.73 5.07
N ASP A 464 -33.95 -17.35 5.62
CA ASP A 464 -34.63 -16.08 5.30
C ASP A 464 -34.80 -15.82 3.79
N ASN A 465 -35.18 -16.86 3.03
CA ASN A 465 -35.53 -16.79 1.61
C ASN A 465 -37.05 -17.01 1.41
N ALA A 466 -37.54 -16.93 0.16
CA ALA A 466 -38.94 -17.25 -0.11
C ALA A 466 -39.28 -18.74 0.16
N PRO A 467 -40.56 -19.08 0.42
CA PRO A 467 -40.98 -20.47 0.61
C PRO A 467 -40.60 -21.36 -0.58
N GLY A 468 -39.95 -22.49 -0.29
CA GLY A 468 -39.30 -23.36 -1.27
C GLY A 468 -37.78 -23.37 -1.13
N CYS A 469 -37.20 -22.29 -0.57
CA CYS A 469 -35.75 -22.11 -0.40
C CYS A 469 -35.35 -21.55 0.97
N ASN A 470 -36.31 -21.41 1.89
CA ASN A 470 -36.12 -20.72 3.16
C ASN A 470 -35.35 -21.53 4.22
N SER A 471 -35.16 -22.83 3.98
CA SER A 471 -34.35 -23.70 4.81
C SER A 471 -33.86 -24.89 4.00
N ILE A 472 -32.77 -25.53 4.44
CA ILE A 472 -32.25 -26.73 3.79
C ILE A 472 -33.34 -27.82 3.69
N THR A 473 -34.25 -27.90 4.66
CA THR A 473 -35.39 -28.84 4.60
C THR A 473 -36.34 -28.56 3.43
N GLU A 474 -36.61 -27.28 3.13
CA GLU A 474 -37.43 -26.90 1.98
C GLU A 474 -36.70 -27.17 0.67
N VAL A 475 -35.41 -26.84 0.59
CA VAL A 475 -34.57 -27.13 -0.59
C VAL A 475 -34.52 -28.63 -0.87
N SER A 476 -34.26 -29.46 0.15
CA SER A 476 -34.26 -30.92 0.02
C SER A 476 -35.63 -31.48 -0.42
N ALA A 477 -36.73 -30.85 -0.03
CA ALA A 477 -38.07 -31.24 -0.48
C ALA A 477 -38.34 -30.85 -1.94
N ALA A 478 -37.77 -29.72 -2.40
CA ALA A 478 -37.90 -29.22 -3.76
C ALA A 478 -37.00 -29.97 -4.77
N CYS A 479 -35.85 -30.50 -4.33
CA CYS A 479 -34.95 -31.35 -5.13
C CYS A 479 -35.54 -32.75 -5.46
N ASN A 480 -36.68 -33.13 -4.87
CA ASN A 480 -37.28 -34.46 -5.04
C ASN A 480 -38.20 -34.57 -6.27
N THR A 481 -37.65 -34.37 -7.47
CA THR A 481 -38.28 -34.83 -8.72
C THR A 481 -37.29 -35.66 -9.54
N ASP A 482 -37.51 -36.98 -9.51
CA ASP A 482 -36.84 -38.05 -10.28
C ASP A 482 -35.44 -38.51 -9.81
N LEU A 483 -35.40 -39.11 -8.61
CA LEU A 483 -34.22 -39.73 -7.99
C LEU A 483 -33.62 -40.89 -8.80
N CYS A 484 -32.28 -40.88 -8.92
CA CYS A 484 -31.45 -42.05 -9.09
C CYS A 484 -31.84 -43.16 -8.07
N PRO A 485 -31.69 -44.44 -8.40
CA PRO A 485 -31.94 -45.50 -7.45
C PRO A 485 -31.02 -45.37 -6.22
N PRO A 486 -31.56 -45.52 -4.98
CA PRO A 486 -30.75 -45.43 -3.77
C PRO A 486 -29.85 -46.68 -3.62
N GLY A 487 -28.61 -46.48 -3.16
CA GLY A 487 -27.63 -47.54 -2.94
C GLY A 487 -26.95 -48.03 -4.22
N ASP A 488 -26.52 -49.30 -4.20
CA ASP A 488 -25.75 -49.92 -5.29
C ASP A 488 -26.62 -50.18 -6.53
N VAL A 489 -26.04 -49.93 -7.70
CA VAL A 489 -26.62 -50.22 -9.01
C VAL A 489 -25.88 -51.40 -9.63
N ILE A 490 -26.61 -52.51 -9.84
CA ILE A 490 -26.06 -53.73 -10.42
C ILE A 490 -26.78 -54.02 -11.74
N LEU A 491 -26.05 -54.05 -12.85
CA LEU A 491 -26.54 -54.25 -14.20
C LEU A 491 -25.87 -55.47 -14.83
N THR A 492 -26.66 -56.47 -15.19
CA THR A 492 -26.17 -57.79 -15.61
C THR A 492 -26.49 -58.17 -17.06
N SER A 493 -27.19 -57.31 -17.78
CA SER A 493 -27.53 -57.51 -19.20
C SER A 493 -27.68 -56.18 -19.95
N GLN A 494 -27.58 -56.19 -21.28
CA GLN A 494 -27.76 -54.96 -22.08
C GLN A 494 -29.17 -54.39 -21.90
N ALA A 495 -30.17 -55.25 -21.72
CA ALA A 495 -31.54 -54.81 -21.48
C ALA A 495 -31.69 -54.04 -20.17
N GLU A 496 -30.90 -54.37 -19.13
CA GLU A 496 -30.91 -53.63 -17.85
C GLU A 496 -30.19 -52.29 -17.98
N VAL A 497 -29.09 -52.23 -18.75
CA VAL A 497 -28.41 -50.96 -19.09
C VAL A 497 -29.35 -50.03 -19.85
N ASP A 498 -30.02 -50.52 -20.88
CA ASP A 498 -30.96 -49.74 -21.69
C ASP A 498 -32.19 -49.31 -20.85
N ALA A 499 -32.68 -50.20 -19.97
CA ALA A 499 -33.79 -49.91 -19.07
C ALA A 499 -33.43 -48.88 -18.00
N PHE A 500 -32.18 -48.87 -17.52
CA PHE A 500 -31.71 -47.88 -16.55
C PHE A 500 -31.82 -46.47 -17.14
N GLY A 501 -31.28 -46.23 -18.33
CA GLY A 501 -31.37 -44.94 -19.01
C GLY A 501 -32.80 -44.52 -19.38
N ALA A 502 -33.70 -45.49 -19.61
CA ALA A 502 -35.12 -45.22 -19.84
C ALA A 502 -35.91 -44.92 -18.55
N THR A 503 -35.50 -45.51 -17.42
CA THR A 503 -36.19 -45.40 -16.12
C THR A 503 -35.68 -44.21 -15.31
N TYR A 504 -34.40 -43.89 -15.43
CA TYR A 504 -33.70 -42.83 -14.72
C TYR A 504 -32.99 -41.89 -15.71
N PRO A 505 -33.72 -41.26 -16.65
CA PRO A 505 -33.12 -40.50 -17.75
C PRO A 505 -32.33 -39.27 -17.30
N ASN A 506 -32.59 -38.75 -16.09
CA ASN A 506 -31.92 -37.58 -15.53
C ASN A 506 -30.95 -37.95 -14.39
N CYS A 507 -30.61 -39.22 -14.23
CA CYS A 507 -29.73 -39.65 -13.14
C CYS A 507 -28.28 -39.27 -13.43
N THR A 508 -27.68 -38.49 -12.54
CA THR A 508 -26.29 -38.00 -12.63
C THR A 508 -25.34 -38.57 -11.58
N SER A 509 -25.86 -39.08 -10.46
CA SER A 509 -25.07 -39.53 -9.32
C SER A 509 -25.60 -40.83 -8.70
N ILE A 510 -24.71 -41.78 -8.41
CA ILE A 510 -25.04 -43.04 -7.73
C ILE A 510 -24.46 -43.00 -6.31
N SER A 511 -25.35 -43.06 -5.32
CA SER A 511 -25.00 -43.06 -3.88
C SER A 511 -24.29 -44.31 -3.37
N GLY A 512 -24.12 -45.34 -4.21
CA GLY A 512 -23.43 -46.61 -3.91
C GLY A 512 -22.50 -47.04 -5.04
N ALA A 513 -22.19 -48.34 -5.12
CA ALA A 513 -21.35 -48.91 -6.17
C ALA A 513 -22.12 -49.07 -7.50
N LEU A 514 -21.44 -48.91 -8.63
CA LEU A 514 -21.93 -49.26 -9.97
C LEU A 514 -21.21 -50.54 -10.44
N ALA A 515 -21.95 -51.65 -10.49
CA ALA A 515 -21.46 -52.93 -10.97
C ALA A 515 -22.11 -53.32 -12.29
N ILE A 516 -21.31 -53.46 -13.34
CA ILE A 516 -21.71 -53.84 -14.70
C ILE A 516 -21.11 -55.20 -15.00
N ASN A 517 -21.94 -56.24 -15.13
CA ASN A 517 -21.47 -57.61 -15.29
C ASN A 517 -22.38 -58.46 -16.19
N GLY A 518 -22.09 -58.48 -17.49
CA GLY A 518 -22.93 -59.20 -18.45
C GLY A 518 -22.29 -59.40 -19.80
N THR A 519 -22.22 -60.66 -20.26
CA THR A 519 -21.58 -61.00 -21.54
C THR A 519 -22.34 -60.49 -22.75
N ASP A 520 -23.59 -60.05 -22.62
CA ASP A 520 -24.38 -59.44 -23.69
C ASP A 520 -24.28 -57.90 -23.72
N ILE A 521 -23.61 -57.29 -22.74
CA ILE A 521 -23.41 -55.83 -22.67
C ILE A 521 -22.34 -55.42 -23.69
N ILE A 522 -22.74 -54.60 -24.67
CA ILE A 522 -21.92 -54.14 -25.80
C ILE A 522 -21.75 -52.62 -25.83
N ASN A 523 -22.56 -51.86 -25.08
CA ASN A 523 -22.43 -50.41 -24.92
C ASN A 523 -23.01 -49.98 -23.56
N LEU A 524 -22.60 -48.81 -23.07
CA LEU A 524 -23.07 -48.24 -21.80
C LEU A 524 -23.91 -46.97 -22.01
N SER A 525 -24.47 -46.75 -23.20
CA SER A 525 -25.19 -45.52 -23.54
C SER A 525 -26.36 -45.19 -22.60
N GLY A 526 -26.97 -46.20 -21.96
CA GLY A 526 -27.99 -46.01 -20.92
C GLY A 526 -27.47 -45.43 -19.60
N LEU A 527 -26.15 -45.27 -19.44
CA LEU A 527 -25.46 -44.74 -18.26
C LEU A 527 -24.71 -43.44 -18.56
N ALA A 528 -24.88 -42.87 -19.75
CA ALA A 528 -24.08 -41.74 -20.23
C ALA A 528 -24.18 -40.46 -19.38
N ASN A 529 -25.25 -40.35 -18.57
CA ASN A 529 -25.46 -39.20 -17.70
C ASN A 529 -24.80 -39.35 -16.31
N ILE A 530 -24.21 -40.51 -15.98
CA ILE A 530 -23.59 -40.74 -14.67
C ILE A 530 -22.21 -40.09 -14.62
N HIS A 531 -22.06 -39.13 -13.70
CA HIS A 531 -20.83 -38.35 -13.49
C HIS A 531 -20.16 -38.64 -12.14
N TYR A 532 -20.91 -39.03 -11.12
CA TYR A 532 -20.40 -39.17 -9.75
C TYR A 532 -20.83 -40.48 -9.08
N LEU A 533 -19.89 -41.09 -8.35
CA LEU A 533 -20.14 -42.30 -7.56
C LEU A 533 -19.56 -42.18 -6.15
N SER A 534 -20.39 -42.45 -5.14
CA SER A 534 -19.95 -42.56 -3.75
C SER A 534 -19.30 -43.91 -3.42
N GLY A 535 -19.40 -44.92 -4.31
CA GLY A 535 -18.86 -46.26 -4.13
C GLY A 535 -17.94 -46.73 -5.27
N ASP A 536 -17.78 -48.04 -5.41
CA ASP A 536 -16.90 -48.65 -6.42
C ASP A 536 -17.47 -48.57 -7.84
N VAL A 537 -16.59 -48.46 -8.84
CA VAL A 537 -16.91 -48.69 -10.26
C VAL A 537 -16.36 -50.05 -10.65
N ILE A 538 -17.26 -51.01 -10.89
CA ILE A 538 -16.93 -52.41 -11.20
C ILE A 538 -17.46 -52.75 -12.60
N ILE A 539 -16.58 -52.97 -13.57
CA ILE A 539 -16.95 -53.32 -14.96
C ILE A 539 -16.33 -54.65 -15.32
N GLN A 540 -17.16 -55.68 -15.47
CA GLN A 540 -16.69 -57.05 -15.62
C GLN A 540 -17.40 -57.87 -16.70
N ASN A 541 -16.66 -58.80 -17.32
CA ASN A 541 -17.20 -59.82 -18.23
C ASN A 541 -18.11 -59.28 -19.35
N THR A 542 -17.81 -58.10 -19.91
CA THR A 542 -18.60 -57.49 -20.98
C THR A 542 -18.02 -57.76 -22.38
N GLN A 543 -18.77 -57.39 -23.42
CA GLN A 543 -18.29 -57.31 -24.80
C GLN A 543 -17.97 -55.86 -25.22
N LEU A 544 -17.74 -54.96 -24.27
CA LEU A 544 -17.38 -53.57 -24.55
C LEU A 544 -16.04 -53.49 -25.30
N THR A 545 -15.98 -52.61 -26.28
CA THR A 545 -14.72 -52.27 -26.98
C THR A 545 -14.07 -50.99 -26.44
N SER A 546 -14.83 -50.20 -25.68
CA SER A 546 -14.44 -48.92 -25.08
C SER A 546 -15.40 -48.58 -23.92
N LEU A 547 -14.92 -47.79 -22.96
CA LEU A 547 -15.73 -47.23 -21.87
C LEU A 547 -16.23 -45.80 -22.16
N ASN A 548 -16.13 -45.32 -23.40
CA ASN A 548 -16.38 -43.92 -23.73
C ASN A 548 -17.83 -43.45 -23.53
N ASP A 549 -18.75 -44.38 -23.34
CA ASP A 549 -20.14 -44.10 -22.98
C ASP A 549 -20.29 -43.70 -21.50
N LEU A 550 -19.23 -43.72 -20.70
CA LEU A 550 -19.17 -43.19 -19.33
C LEU A 550 -18.38 -41.88 -19.32
N ALA A 551 -18.76 -40.95 -18.43
CA ALA A 551 -18.09 -39.67 -18.22
C ALA A 551 -17.98 -39.38 -16.71
N ILE A 552 -17.23 -40.24 -16.00
CA ILE A 552 -17.13 -40.20 -14.54
C ILE A 552 -16.06 -39.20 -14.13
N ASN A 553 -16.48 -38.18 -13.39
CA ASN A 553 -15.63 -37.09 -12.92
C ASN A 553 -15.18 -37.30 -11.45
N GLY A 554 -15.85 -38.16 -10.68
CA GLY A 554 -15.49 -38.44 -9.29
C GLY A 554 -15.91 -39.83 -8.79
N ILE A 555 -15.00 -40.50 -8.07
CA ILE A 555 -15.17 -41.84 -7.50
C ILE A 555 -14.67 -41.85 -6.06
N ASN A 556 -15.55 -42.13 -5.09
CA ASN A 556 -15.20 -42.26 -3.67
C ASN A 556 -14.97 -43.73 -3.24
N GLY A 557 -14.44 -44.55 -4.14
CA GLY A 557 -14.26 -45.99 -3.98
C GLY A 557 -13.17 -46.57 -4.88
N SER A 558 -13.30 -47.83 -5.24
CA SER A 558 -12.37 -48.58 -6.09
C SER A 558 -12.75 -48.50 -7.56
N ILE A 559 -11.75 -48.62 -8.45
CA ILE A 559 -11.94 -48.87 -9.87
C ILE A 559 -11.53 -50.32 -10.15
N GLU A 560 -12.47 -51.15 -10.58
CA GLU A 560 -12.25 -52.53 -10.97
C GLU A 560 -12.74 -52.78 -12.41
N ILE A 561 -11.81 -53.02 -13.33
CA ILE A 561 -12.12 -53.32 -14.73
C ILE A 561 -11.56 -54.71 -15.03
N SER A 562 -12.44 -55.72 -15.14
CA SER A 562 -11.96 -57.09 -15.31
C SER A 562 -12.69 -58.00 -16.30
N GLY A 563 -11.97 -58.76 -17.12
CA GLY A 563 -12.58 -59.77 -18.01
C GLY A 563 -13.31 -59.17 -19.22
N ASN A 564 -12.97 -57.94 -19.61
CA ASN A 564 -13.52 -57.29 -20.80
C ASN A 564 -12.55 -57.49 -21.97
N THR A 565 -12.47 -58.71 -22.49
CA THR A 565 -11.41 -59.13 -23.43
C THR A 565 -11.44 -58.41 -24.80
N GLN A 566 -12.48 -57.63 -25.09
CA GLN A 566 -12.60 -56.82 -26.31
C GLN A 566 -12.27 -55.34 -26.08
N LEU A 567 -12.04 -54.91 -24.83
CA LEU A 567 -11.84 -53.53 -24.44
C LEU A 567 -10.47 -53.02 -24.91
N THR A 568 -10.46 -52.01 -25.78
CA THR A 568 -9.22 -51.45 -26.36
C THR A 568 -8.77 -50.14 -25.71
N SER A 569 -9.65 -49.44 -24.99
CA SER A 569 -9.34 -48.14 -24.36
C SER A 569 -10.27 -47.80 -23.19
N ILE A 570 -9.73 -47.09 -22.20
CA ILE A 570 -10.45 -46.48 -21.05
C ILE A 570 -10.38 -44.93 -21.05
N ALA A 571 -9.81 -44.33 -22.11
CA ALA A 571 -9.27 -42.96 -22.14
C ALA A 571 -10.26 -41.79 -22.08
N THR A 572 -11.57 -42.03 -22.07
CA THR A 572 -12.56 -40.95 -21.87
C THR A 572 -13.51 -41.20 -20.71
N ALA A 573 -13.43 -42.36 -20.05
CA ALA A 573 -14.35 -42.69 -18.96
C ALA A 573 -13.95 -42.08 -17.62
N LEU A 574 -12.65 -41.83 -17.43
CA LEU A 574 -12.01 -41.53 -16.15
C LEU A 574 -11.06 -40.31 -16.22
N SER A 575 -11.02 -39.62 -17.37
CA SER A 575 -9.82 -38.91 -17.82
C SER A 575 -9.66 -37.45 -17.38
N THR A 576 -10.61 -36.85 -16.64
CA THR A 576 -10.56 -35.38 -16.44
C THR A 576 -10.42 -34.86 -15.02
N ASN A 577 -10.92 -35.51 -13.94
CA ASN A 577 -10.95 -34.88 -12.61
C ASN A 577 -10.62 -35.77 -11.38
N ILE A 578 -10.26 -37.04 -11.54
CA ILE A 578 -10.04 -37.95 -10.38
C ILE A 578 -8.60 -37.86 -9.86
N ALA A 579 -8.35 -37.05 -8.82
CA ALA A 579 -7.02 -36.90 -8.23
C ALA A 579 -6.67 -37.96 -7.16
N SER A 580 -7.66 -38.55 -6.49
CA SER A 580 -7.47 -39.54 -5.42
C SER A 580 -8.57 -40.60 -5.42
N LEU A 581 -8.21 -41.85 -5.16
CA LEU A 581 -9.14 -42.96 -4.88
C LEU A 581 -9.14 -43.30 -3.39
N LYS A 582 -10.31 -43.64 -2.83
CA LYS A 582 -10.46 -44.20 -1.47
C LYS A 582 -10.57 -45.74 -1.45
N GLY A 583 -10.33 -46.36 -2.61
CA GLY A 583 -10.28 -47.81 -2.79
C GLY A 583 -9.16 -48.22 -3.75
N ASN A 584 -9.31 -49.40 -4.36
CA ASN A 584 -8.25 -50.05 -5.14
C ASN A 584 -8.30 -49.63 -6.62
N LEU A 585 -7.19 -49.79 -7.33
CA LEU A 585 -7.16 -49.68 -8.80
C LEU A 585 -6.78 -51.04 -9.38
N SER A 586 -7.75 -51.73 -9.99
CA SER A 586 -7.60 -53.10 -10.49
C SER A 586 -8.00 -53.20 -11.96
N ILE A 587 -7.04 -53.55 -12.82
CA ILE A 587 -7.23 -53.75 -14.26
C ILE A 587 -6.74 -55.15 -14.61
N VAL A 588 -7.68 -56.08 -14.79
CA VAL A 588 -7.38 -57.52 -14.86
C VAL A 588 -8.04 -58.18 -16.08
N ASN A 589 -7.33 -59.00 -16.87
CA ASN A 589 -7.96 -59.79 -17.94
C ASN A 589 -8.67 -58.94 -19.01
N ASN A 590 -8.02 -57.86 -19.49
CA ASN A 590 -8.50 -57.02 -20.58
C ASN A 590 -7.51 -57.07 -21.76
N ASP A 591 -7.35 -58.27 -22.34
CA ASP A 591 -6.32 -58.60 -23.35
C ASP A 591 -6.18 -57.60 -24.50
N ALA A 592 -7.24 -56.91 -24.93
CA ALA A 592 -7.22 -55.98 -26.06
C ALA A 592 -6.72 -54.56 -25.71
N LEU A 593 -6.50 -54.25 -24.43
CA LEU A 593 -6.08 -52.94 -23.95
C LEU A 593 -4.59 -52.69 -24.23
N THR A 594 -4.23 -51.56 -24.86
CA THR A 594 -2.85 -51.26 -25.23
C THR A 594 -2.16 -50.20 -24.37
N SER A 595 -2.94 -49.38 -23.67
CA SER A 595 -2.47 -48.32 -22.76
C SER A 595 -3.47 -48.10 -21.63
N LEU A 596 -3.04 -47.44 -20.55
CA LEU A 596 -3.89 -47.03 -19.43
C LEU A 596 -4.33 -45.55 -19.53
N SER A 597 -4.27 -44.97 -20.73
CA SER A 597 -4.75 -43.60 -20.94
C SER A 597 -6.16 -43.44 -20.39
N GLY A 598 -6.40 -42.35 -19.67
CA GLY A 598 -7.57 -42.10 -18.84
C GLY A 598 -7.30 -42.12 -17.34
N LEU A 599 -6.08 -42.42 -16.88
CA LEU A 599 -5.69 -42.44 -15.47
C LEU A 599 -4.67 -41.34 -15.08
N GLU A 600 -4.40 -40.39 -15.98
CA GLU A 600 -3.29 -39.41 -15.93
C GLU A 600 -3.29 -38.54 -14.66
N ASN A 601 -4.46 -38.32 -14.06
CA ASN A 601 -4.62 -37.40 -12.94
C ASN A 601 -4.59 -38.08 -11.57
N ILE A 602 -4.57 -39.42 -11.49
CA ILE A 602 -4.65 -40.14 -10.21
C ILE A 602 -3.30 -40.02 -9.48
N LYS A 603 -3.27 -39.22 -8.41
CA LYS A 603 -2.10 -39.03 -7.54
C LYS A 603 -2.05 -40.00 -6.36
N ASN A 604 -3.20 -40.34 -5.79
CA ASN A 604 -3.26 -41.09 -4.53
C ASN A 604 -4.23 -42.27 -4.61
N ILE A 605 -3.80 -43.43 -4.14
CA ILE A 605 -4.64 -44.62 -3.93
C ILE A 605 -4.63 -44.92 -2.42
N ASN A 606 -5.75 -44.61 -1.76
CA ASN A 606 -5.91 -44.79 -0.33
C ASN A 606 -6.83 -45.99 -0.08
N THR A 607 -6.40 -46.97 0.72
CA THR A 607 -7.25 -48.12 1.08
C THR A 607 -7.62 -48.08 2.55
N SER A 608 -8.84 -48.51 2.90
CA SER A 608 -9.16 -48.78 4.30
C SER A 608 -8.34 -49.98 4.78
N ALA A 609 -7.87 -49.95 6.03
CA ALA A 609 -6.94 -50.91 6.64
C ALA A 609 -7.42 -52.40 6.67
N ALA A 610 -8.53 -52.75 6.01
CA ALA A 610 -9.17 -54.05 6.01
C ALA A 610 -9.13 -54.81 4.66
N VAL A 611 -8.62 -54.23 3.56
CA VAL A 611 -8.62 -54.87 2.22
C VAL A 611 -7.20 -54.98 1.64
N THR A 612 -6.85 -56.13 1.10
CA THR A 612 -5.51 -56.47 0.58
C THR A 612 -5.36 -56.30 -0.93
N ALA A 613 -5.73 -55.16 -1.51
CA ALA A 613 -5.37 -54.91 -2.92
C ALA A 613 -5.07 -53.44 -3.17
N GLY A 614 -3.97 -53.15 -3.84
CA GLY A 614 -3.55 -51.79 -4.22
C GLY A 614 -3.68 -51.58 -5.71
N LEU A 615 -2.59 -51.17 -6.35
CA LEU A 615 -2.50 -51.12 -7.80
C LEU A 615 -2.27 -52.55 -8.33
N THR A 616 -3.28 -53.10 -9.01
CA THR A 616 -3.23 -54.41 -9.67
C THR A 616 -3.42 -54.26 -11.17
N ILE A 617 -2.42 -54.69 -11.94
CA ILE A 617 -2.48 -54.76 -13.40
C ILE A 617 -2.08 -56.17 -13.79
N SER A 618 -3.06 -57.00 -14.15
CA SER A 618 -2.76 -58.38 -14.55
C SER A 618 -3.50 -58.89 -15.77
N ASP A 619 -2.91 -59.83 -16.48
CA ASP A 619 -3.55 -60.50 -17.62
C ASP A 619 -4.04 -59.51 -18.71
N ASN A 620 -3.27 -58.45 -18.99
CA ASN A 620 -3.56 -57.52 -20.10
C ASN A 620 -2.51 -57.70 -21.19
N ASP A 621 -2.64 -58.78 -21.98
CA ASP A 621 -1.58 -59.27 -22.88
C ASP A 621 -1.05 -58.25 -23.90
N ASN A 622 -1.89 -57.33 -24.39
CA ASN A 622 -1.47 -56.28 -25.36
C ASN A 622 -1.08 -54.95 -24.72
N LEU A 623 -1.05 -54.82 -23.39
CA LEU A 623 -0.70 -53.58 -22.70
C LEU A 623 0.79 -53.25 -22.91
N THR A 624 1.07 -52.08 -23.49
CA THR A 624 2.45 -51.65 -23.83
C THR A 624 2.91 -50.41 -23.06
N ASP A 625 1.99 -49.63 -22.51
CA ASP A 625 2.25 -48.30 -21.95
C ASP A 625 1.52 -48.08 -20.61
N MET A 626 2.27 -47.66 -19.59
CA MET A 626 1.80 -47.33 -18.24
C MET A 626 2.06 -45.85 -17.85
N THR A 627 2.53 -45.02 -18.77
CA THR A 627 2.92 -43.61 -18.49
C THR A 627 1.76 -42.74 -17.98
N ALA A 628 0.52 -43.16 -18.25
CA ALA A 628 -0.68 -42.57 -17.66
C ALA A 628 -0.73 -42.65 -16.12
N LEU A 629 0.17 -43.39 -15.46
CA LEU A 629 0.28 -43.40 -13.99
C LEU A 629 1.33 -42.42 -13.46
N SER A 630 1.96 -41.59 -14.29
CA SER A 630 3.09 -40.75 -13.89
C SER A 630 2.79 -39.72 -12.78
N ALA A 631 1.52 -39.35 -12.57
CA ALA A 631 1.11 -38.51 -11.45
C ALA A 631 0.97 -39.28 -10.12
N LEU A 632 1.01 -40.62 -10.13
CA LEU A 632 0.78 -41.46 -8.96
C LEU A 632 1.95 -41.37 -7.96
N GLU A 633 1.63 -40.94 -6.74
CA GLU A 633 2.57 -40.70 -5.64
C GLU A 633 2.38 -41.72 -4.50
N THR A 634 1.16 -42.02 -4.08
CA THR A 634 0.91 -42.88 -2.89
C THR A 634 0.01 -44.10 -3.16
N LEU A 635 0.31 -45.22 -2.50
CA LEU A 635 -0.50 -46.46 -2.47
C LEU A 635 -1.01 -46.86 -1.06
N ASN A 636 -0.65 -46.09 -0.02
CA ASN A 636 -1.02 -46.20 1.39
C ASN A 636 -1.39 -47.61 1.92
N GLY A 637 -0.42 -48.52 1.94
CA GLY A 637 -0.53 -49.83 2.62
C GLY A 637 -0.93 -50.99 1.71
N SER A 638 -0.95 -50.77 0.40
CA SER A 638 -1.56 -51.70 -0.56
C SER A 638 -0.52 -52.44 -1.42
N GLU A 639 -0.89 -53.60 -1.97
CA GLU A 639 0.01 -54.40 -2.83
C GLU A 639 0.19 -53.75 -4.21
N LEU A 640 1.41 -53.79 -4.75
CA LEU A 640 1.72 -53.40 -6.13
C LEU A 640 1.94 -54.68 -6.95
N ILE A 641 0.97 -55.03 -7.80
CA ILE A 641 0.95 -56.28 -8.55
C ILE A 641 0.94 -55.97 -10.05
N ILE A 642 2.01 -56.37 -10.75
CA ILE A 642 2.11 -56.36 -12.21
C ILE A 642 2.37 -57.80 -12.66
N ASP A 643 1.34 -58.51 -13.14
CA ASP A 643 1.44 -59.94 -13.46
C ASP A 643 0.89 -60.28 -14.86
N ASN A 644 1.59 -61.10 -15.62
CA ASN A 644 1.10 -61.64 -16.91
C ASN A 644 0.63 -60.56 -17.92
N ASN A 645 1.40 -59.47 -18.09
CA ASN A 645 1.16 -58.48 -19.15
C ASN A 645 2.22 -58.65 -20.24
N ALA A 646 1.96 -59.52 -21.21
CA ALA A 646 2.98 -60.01 -22.14
C ALA A 646 3.66 -58.92 -22.99
N ALA A 647 2.96 -57.84 -23.36
CA ALA A 647 3.49 -56.78 -24.22
C ALA A 647 4.24 -55.65 -23.49
N LEU A 648 4.22 -55.58 -22.15
CA LEU A 648 4.93 -54.55 -21.39
C LEU A 648 6.44 -54.72 -21.55
N THR A 649 7.14 -53.62 -21.83
CA THR A 649 8.62 -53.59 -21.95
C THR A 649 9.30 -52.78 -20.86
N THR A 650 8.56 -51.83 -20.26
CA THR A 650 8.99 -50.91 -19.21
C THR A 650 7.89 -50.71 -18.16
N LEU A 651 8.25 -50.33 -16.93
CA LEU A 651 7.32 -49.87 -15.88
C LEU A 651 7.38 -48.34 -15.68
N SER A 652 7.80 -47.60 -16.71
CA SER A 652 7.80 -46.13 -16.72
C SER A 652 6.38 -45.59 -16.49
N GLY A 653 6.27 -44.61 -15.60
CA GLY A 653 4.99 -44.14 -15.06
C GLY A 653 4.81 -44.48 -13.59
N LEU A 654 5.64 -45.34 -13.00
CA LEU A 654 5.64 -45.59 -11.55
C LEU A 654 6.75 -44.83 -10.81
N ASP A 655 7.50 -43.96 -11.48
CA ASP A 655 8.71 -43.33 -10.94
C ASP A 655 8.46 -42.49 -9.69
N ASN A 656 7.30 -41.83 -9.60
CA ASN A 656 6.93 -40.91 -8.52
C ASN A 656 6.28 -41.60 -7.32
N VAL A 657 6.06 -42.91 -7.37
CA VAL A 657 5.43 -43.65 -6.26
C VAL A 657 6.37 -43.76 -5.06
N PHE A 658 5.93 -43.34 -3.88
CA PHE A 658 6.69 -43.51 -2.64
C PHE A 658 6.82 -45.00 -2.28
N ALA A 659 8.05 -45.52 -2.28
CA ALA A 659 8.33 -46.95 -2.15
C ALA A 659 7.75 -47.59 -0.88
N ASN A 660 7.73 -46.89 0.25
CA ASN A 660 7.20 -47.39 1.52
C ASN A 660 5.66 -47.48 1.55
N THR A 661 4.97 -46.87 0.58
CA THR A 661 3.51 -47.02 0.45
C THR A 661 3.12 -48.35 -0.18
N ILE A 662 4.09 -49.06 -0.77
CA ILE A 662 3.96 -50.43 -1.29
C ILE A 662 4.13 -51.41 -0.13
N SER A 663 3.10 -52.19 0.20
CA SER A 663 3.22 -53.21 1.26
C SER A 663 3.88 -54.51 0.77
N ASN A 664 3.70 -54.83 -0.51
CA ASN A 664 4.27 -56.02 -1.15
C ASN A 664 4.41 -55.76 -2.66
N LEU A 665 5.58 -56.07 -3.23
CA LEU A 665 5.86 -55.92 -4.65
C LEU A 665 5.79 -57.27 -5.38
N SER A 666 4.95 -57.39 -6.40
CA SER A 666 4.89 -58.57 -7.27
C SER A 666 5.01 -58.16 -8.74
N ILE A 667 6.12 -58.56 -9.38
CA ILE A 667 6.36 -58.34 -10.81
C ILE A 667 6.60 -59.71 -11.46
N GLN A 668 5.56 -60.32 -12.01
CA GLN A 668 5.61 -61.71 -12.45
C GLN A 668 5.12 -61.90 -13.90
N ASN A 669 5.65 -62.92 -14.59
CA ASN A 669 5.16 -63.39 -15.90
C ASN A 669 5.03 -62.33 -17.01
N ASN A 670 5.68 -61.16 -16.91
CA ASN A 670 5.65 -60.12 -17.94
C ASN A 670 6.74 -60.42 -18.98
N SER A 671 6.43 -61.30 -19.93
CA SER A 671 7.44 -61.99 -20.75
C SER A 671 8.32 -61.10 -21.64
N ASN A 672 7.93 -59.86 -21.95
CA ASN A 672 8.74 -58.87 -22.69
C ASN A 672 9.31 -57.74 -21.81
N LEU A 673 9.07 -57.76 -20.50
CA LEU A 673 9.50 -56.71 -19.59
C LEU A 673 11.02 -56.77 -19.41
N THR A 674 11.73 -55.83 -20.01
CA THR A 674 13.21 -55.76 -19.97
C THR A 674 13.72 -54.66 -19.06
N ASN A 675 12.88 -53.67 -18.75
CA ASN A 675 13.21 -52.59 -17.82
C ASN A 675 12.13 -52.44 -16.74
N ALA A 676 12.46 -52.74 -15.49
CA ALA A 676 11.58 -52.48 -14.35
C ALA A 676 12.21 -51.50 -13.34
N SER A 677 13.21 -50.72 -13.77
CA SER A 677 13.99 -49.82 -12.91
C SER A 677 13.33 -48.44 -12.75
N ALA A 678 12.01 -48.41 -12.58
CA ALA A 678 11.34 -47.18 -12.13
C ALA A 678 11.91 -46.76 -10.76
N THR A 679 12.03 -45.46 -10.52
CA THR A 679 12.72 -44.93 -9.32
C THR A 679 12.15 -45.50 -8.02
N SER A 680 10.82 -45.55 -7.90
CA SER A 680 10.08 -46.18 -6.79
C SER A 680 10.47 -47.64 -6.54
N ILE A 681 10.56 -48.45 -7.60
CA ILE A 681 10.91 -49.87 -7.55
C ILE A 681 12.39 -50.06 -7.18
N CYS A 682 13.26 -49.22 -7.73
CA CYS A 682 14.67 -49.17 -7.38
C CYS A 682 14.88 -48.92 -5.89
N ILE A 683 14.19 -47.91 -5.33
CA ILE A 683 14.22 -47.60 -3.90
C ILE A 683 13.65 -48.77 -3.09
N TYR A 684 12.51 -49.34 -3.49
CA TYR A 684 11.88 -50.47 -2.81
C TYR A 684 12.81 -51.68 -2.66
N LEU A 685 13.45 -52.06 -3.77
CA LEU A 685 14.37 -53.19 -3.83
C LEU A 685 15.69 -52.92 -3.11
N ASN A 686 16.21 -51.68 -3.16
CA ASN A 686 17.44 -51.31 -2.47
C ASN A 686 17.28 -51.41 -0.94
N ASN A 687 16.06 -51.14 -0.44
CA ASN A 687 15.70 -51.30 0.96
C ASN A 687 15.41 -52.76 1.37
N SER A 688 15.57 -53.73 0.47
CA SER A 688 15.34 -55.16 0.73
C SER A 688 13.93 -55.50 1.24
N PHE A 689 12.92 -54.71 0.82
CA PHE A 689 11.53 -55.01 1.13
C PHE A 689 11.03 -56.28 0.40
N PRO A 690 9.97 -56.95 0.90
CA PRO A 690 9.47 -58.19 0.32
C PRO A 690 9.03 -58.01 -1.15
N ALA A 691 9.69 -58.72 -2.06
CA ALA A 691 9.35 -58.70 -3.48
C ALA A 691 9.32 -60.11 -4.08
N THR A 692 8.33 -60.36 -4.94
CA THR A 692 8.23 -61.57 -5.76
C THR A 692 8.45 -61.21 -7.22
N ILE A 693 9.60 -61.61 -7.78
CA ILE A 693 9.99 -61.27 -9.16
C ILE A 693 10.39 -62.55 -9.90
N SER A 694 9.61 -62.92 -10.92
CA SER A 694 9.88 -64.13 -11.71
C SER A 694 9.11 -64.15 -13.04
N GLY A 695 9.65 -64.79 -14.07
CA GLY A 695 8.94 -64.96 -15.36
C GLY A 695 8.96 -63.73 -16.29
N ASN A 696 9.81 -62.73 -15.99
CA ASN A 696 10.04 -61.56 -16.84
C ASN A 696 11.26 -61.75 -17.77
N ALA A 697 11.45 -60.87 -18.76
CA ALA A 697 12.61 -60.90 -19.66
C ALA A 697 13.91 -60.45 -18.97
N THR A 698 15.05 -60.76 -19.61
CA THR A 698 16.39 -60.32 -19.15
C THR A 698 16.44 -58.79 -19.04
N GLY A 699 16.92 -58.31 -17.89
CA GLY A 699 16.90 -56.90 -17.48
C GLY A 699 15.85 -56.61 -16.39
N ALA A 700 14.82 -57.46 -16.25
CA ALA A 700 13.84 -57.41 -15.15
C ALA A 700 13.53 -58.81 -14.55
N ALA A 701 14.32 -59.84 -14.87
CA ALA A 701 14.04 -61.22 -14.48
C ALA A 701 14.26 -61.50 -12.98
N THR A 702 15.07 -60.68 -12.31
CA THR A 702 15.37 -60.78 -10.87
C THR A 702 15.54 -59.40 -10.25
N SER A 703 15.40 -59.28 -8.93
CA SER A 703 15.67 -58.02 -8.20
C SER A 703 17.07 -57.46 -8.47
N ILE A 704 18.06 -58.34 -8.67
CA ILE A 704 19.46 -57.94 -8.95
C ILE A 704 19.59 -57.32 -10.34
N GLU A 705 18.91 -57.88 -11.35
CA GLU A 705 18.92 -57.31 -12.70
C GLU A 705 18.28 -55.93 -12.74
N ILE A 706 17.18 -55.74 -12.00
CA ILE A 706 16.52 -54.43 -11.86
C ILE A 706 17.45 -53.43 -11.17
N LEU A 707 18.05 -53.82 -10.03
CA LEU A 707 18.96 -52.96 -9.27
C LEU A 707 20.20 -52.52 -10.08
N ASN A 708 20.71 -53.36 -10.96
CA ASN A 708 21.84 -53.01 -11.83
C ASN A 708 21.51 -51.93 -12.88
N ASN A 709 20.23 -51.68 -13.14
CA ASN A 709 19.74 -50.67 -14.07
C ASN A 709 19.24 -49.38 -13.37
N CYS A 710 19.33 -49.31 -12.04
CA CYS A 710 18.86 -48.16 -11.27
C CYS A 710 19.81 -46.96 -11.34
N ASN A 711 19.25 -45.76 -11.47
CA ASN A 711 19.94 -44.47 -11.35
C ASN A 711 19.17 -43.60 -10.35
N LEU A 712 19.65 -43.49 -9.11
CA LEU A 712 18.96 -42.72 -8.07
C LEU A 712 19.40 -41.24 -8.15
N PRO A 713 18.45 -40.27 -8.11
CA PRO A 713 18.77 -38.85 -8.06
C PRO A 713 19.34 -38.43 -6.69
N ASP A 714 20.23 -37.43 -6.67
CA ASP A 714 20.87 -36.93 -5.44
C ASP A 714 19.89 -36.11 -4.56
N CYS A 715 18.96 -35.40 -5.18
CA CYS A 715 17.88 -34.62 -4.55
C CYS A 715 16.55 -34.84 -5.29
N PRO A 716 15.40 -34.58 -4.65
CA PRO A 716 14.11 -34.55 -5.33
C PRO A 716 14.08 -33.48 -6.45
N PRO A 717 13.18 -33.60 -7.43
CA PRO A 717 12.88 -32.52 -8.37
C PRO A 717 12.44 -31.24 -7.65
N SER A 718 12.59 -30.09 -8.32
CA SER A 718 12.07 -28.82 -7.80
C SER A 718 10.56 -28.88 -7.55
N GLY A 719 10.11 -28.33 -6.43
CA GLY A 719 8.73 -28.32 -5.98
C GLY A 719 8.62 -28.11 -4.47
N ASP A 720 7.41 -27.89 -3.98
CA ASP A 720 7.18 -27.65 -2.55
C ASP A 720 7.18 -28.96 -1.74
N PHE A 721 7.83 -28.92 -0.58
CA PHE A 721 8.04 -30.06 0.30
C PHE A 721 7.25 -29.90 1.61
N VAL A 722 6.24 -30.73 1.80
CA VAL A 722 5.46 -30.77 3.05
C VAL A 722 5.90 -31.96 3.91
N PHE A 723 6.68 -31.69 4.96
CA PHE A 723 7.21 -32.72 5.85
C PHE A 723 6.25 -33.04 7.00
N ASP A 724 5.72 -34.26 6.98
CA ASP A 724 5.13 -34.93 8.15
C ASP A 724 6.12 -35.95 8.76
N ARG A 725 5.68 -36.71 9.78
CA ARG A 725 6.55 -37.67 10.48
C ARG A 725 7.04 -38.77 9.54
N VAL A 726 6.17 -39.23 8.66
CA VAL A 726 6.43 -40.30 7.70
C VAL A 726 7.48 -39.78 6.72
N MET A 727 7.23 -38.65 6.06
CA MET A 727 8.11 -38.07 5.06
C MET A 727 9.51 -37.75 5.62
N LEU A 728 9.63 -37.25 6.85
CA LEU A 728 10.93 -37.00 7.50
C LEU A 728 11.78 -38.28 7.66
N ASP A 729 11.18 -39.36 8.17
CA ASP A 729 11.90 -40.63 8.37
C ASP A 729 12.36 -41.25 7.03
N TYR A 730 11.66 -40.96 5.93
CA TYR A 730 11.98 -41.52 4.60
C TYR A 730 12.82 -40.62 3.70
N PHE A 731 12.77 -39.30 3.88
CA PHE A 731 13.52 -38.35 3.04
C PHE A 731 15.00 -38.69 3.00
N LYS A 732 15.59 -38.97 4.17
CA LYS A 732 16.98 -39.42 4.31
C LYS A 732 17.29 -40.76 3.65
N ILE A 733 16.29 -41.64 3.53
CA ILE A 733 16.43 -42.94 2.88
C ILE A 733 16.38 -42.78 1.36
N GLN A 734 15.49 -41.91 0.87
CA GLN A 734 15.26 -41.69 -0.56
C GLN A 734 16.33 -40.80 -1.19
N TYR A 735 16.78 -39.77 -0.47
CA TYR A 735 17.74 -38.77 -0.93
C TYR A 735 18.92 -38.62 0.05
N PRO A 736 19.70 -39.70 0.29
CA PRO A 736 20.74 -39.73 1.33
C PRO A 736 21.90 -38.75 1.10
N ASN A 737 22.04 -38.22 -0.12
CA ASN A 737 23.10 -37.28 -0.50
C ASN A 737 22.58 -35.86 -0.73
N CYS A 738 21.29 -35.58 -0.48
CA CYS A 738 20.73 -34.27 -0.79
C CYS A 738 21.23 -33.22 0.21
N THR A 739 21.65 -32.06 -0.31
CA THR A 739 22.15 -30.94 0.49
C THR A 739 21.42 -29.62 0.22
N GLU A 740 20.59 -29.55 -0.81
CA GLU A 740 19.88 -28.35 -1.25
C GLU A 740 18.46 -28.72 -1.70
N LEU A 741 17.46 -27.99 -1.20
CA LEU A 741 16.07 -28.14 -1.60
C LEU A 741 15.64 -26.95 -2.48
N ASP A 742 15.17 -27.26 -3.69
CA ASP A 742 14.72 -26.28 -4.68
C ASP A 742 13.19 -26.13 -4.64
N GLY A 743 12.69 -25.38 -3.66
CA GLY A 743 11.28 -25.14 -3.41
C GLY A 743 11.00 -24.82 -1.95
N ASN A 744 9.73 -24.63 -1.59
CA ASN A 744 9.34 -24.26 -0.24
C ASN A 744 9.31 -25.47 0.69
N VAL A 745 9.68 -25.29 1.95
CA VAL A 745 9.70 -26.34 2.98
C VAL A 745 8.68 -26.00 4.06
N VAL A 746 7.65 -26.83 4.19
CA VAL A 746 6.57 -26.67 5.17
C VAL A 746 6.57 -27.86 6.12
N PHE A 747 6.66 -27.61 7.42
CA PHE A 747 6.39 -28.64 8.43
C PHE A 747 4.93 -28.58 8.88
N SER A 748 4.20 -29.68 8.75
CA SER A 748 2.82 -29.79 9.23
C SER A 748 2.54 -31.17 9.85
N ASN A 749 1.58 -31.23 10.79
CA ASN A 749 1.09 -32.47 11.41
C ASN A 749 2.14 -33.34 12.15
N LEU A 750 3.14 -32.73 12.78
CA LEU A 750 4.18 -33.40 13.58
C LEU A 750 3.79 -33.51 15.07
N ASN A 751 2.63 -34.07 15.37
CA ASN A 751 2.04 -34.06 16.73
C ASN A 751 2.54 -35.17 17.68
N ASP A 752 3.47 -36.02 17.24
CA ASP A 752 3.98 -37.11 18.07
C ASP A 752 5.05 -36.61 19.07
N ALA A 753 4.75 -36.74 20.36
CA ALA A 753 5.66 -36.38 21.43
C ALA A 753 6.96 -37.21 21.36
N GLY A 754 8.08 -36.56 21.02
CA GLY A 754 9.43 -37.13 21.06
C GLY A 754 10.14 -37.36 19.73
N GLY A 755 9.60 -36.87 18.60
CA GLY A 755 10.31 -36.87 17.31
C GLY A 755 11.32 -35.73 17.13
N ASP A 756 12.19 -35.87 16.12
CA ASP A 756 13.15 -34.85 15.66
C ASP A 756 13.08 -34.67 14.13
N LEU A 757 13.84 -33.70 13.60
CA LEU A 757 13.97 -33.40 12.17
C LEU A 757 15.22 -34.05 11.57
N SER A 758 15.82 -35.08 12.20
CA SER A 758 17.11 -35.66 11.80
C SER A 758 17.12 -36.30 10.41
N GLY A 759 15.95 -36.44 9.78
CA GLY A 759 15.81 -36.76 8.36
C GLY A 759 16.39 -35.70 7.41
N LEU A 760 16.60 -34.47 7.90
CA LEU A 760 17.10 -33.32 7.13
C LEU A 760 18.52 -32.91 7.50
N ASP A 761 19.24 -33.75 8.25
CA ASP A 761 20.57 -33.40 8.77
C ASP A 761 21.65 -33.19 7.69
N ASN A 762 21.41 -33.54 6.43
CA ASN A 762 22.31 -33.24 5.32
C ASN A 762 21.97 -31.93 4.59
N ILE A 763 20.81 -31.32 4.85
CA ILE A 763 20.37 -30.11 4.15
C ILE A 763 21.16 -28.90 4.65
N THR A 764 21.71 -28.17 3.69
CA THR A 764 22.54 -26.97 3.90
C THR A 764 21.92 -25.71 3.31
N SER A 765 21.00 -25.81 2.36
CA SER A 765 20.32 -24.67 1.75
C SER A 765 18.89 -25.01 1.37
N ILE A 766 17.99 -24.06 1.56
CA ILE A 766 16.64 -24.06 1.01
C ILE A 766 16.55 -22.86 0.08
N ILE A 767 16.27 -23.09 -1.21
CA ILE A 767 16.18 -22.00 -2.20
C ILE A 767 14.90 -21.18 -1.99
N GLY A 768 13.79 -21.84 -1.66
CA GLY A 768 12.52 -21.19 -1.36
C GLY A 768 12.37 -20.82 0.12
N ASP A 769 11.14 -20.94 0.59
CA ASP A 769 10.71 -20.54 1.94
C ASP A 769 10.86 -21.67 2.97
N LEU A 770 10.97 -21.32 4.24
CA LEU A 770 10.91 -22.24 5.37
C LEU A 770 9.77 -21.87 6.32
N TYR A 771 8.74 -22.70 6.36
CA TYR A 771 7.55 -22.55 7.21
C TYR A 771 7.49 -23.64 8.28
N ILE A 772 7.67 -23.25 9.56
CA ILE A 772 7.52 -24.10 10.74
C ILE A 772 6.25 -23.65 11.48
N ASN A 773 5.14 -24.38 11.35
CA ASN A 773 3.82 -23.94 11.83
C ASN A 773 3.26 -24.72 13.03
N SER A 774 2.08 -24.31 13.51
CA SER A 774 1.46 -24.67 14.80
C SER A 774 1.17 -26.15 15.03
N ASN A 775 1.36 -26.97 14.01
CA ASN A 775 1.17 -28.42 14.08
C ASN A 775 2.48 -29.16 14.43
N MET A 776 3.51 -28.46 14.91
CA MET A 776 4.75 -29.08 15.40
C MET A 776 4.68 -29.36 16.91
N GLY A 777 4.48 -30.62 17.27
CA GLY A 777 4.55 -31.14 18.64
C GLY A 777 5.99 -31.43 19.13
N TYR A 778 7.00 -31.11 18.32
CA TYR A 778 8.40 -31.29 18.68
C TYR A 778 8.90 -30.13 19.55
N SER A 779 9.68 -30.45 20.58
CA SER A 779 10.26 -29.45 21.48
C SER A 779 11.61 -28.91 21.01
N SER A 780 12.10 -29.34 19.84
CA SER A 780 13.42 -29.03 19.31
C SER A 780 13.44 -29.08 17.78
N LEU A 781 14.28 -28.26 17.16
CA LEU A 781 14.54 -28.22 15.72
C LEU A 781 15.78 -29.05 15.33
N ALA A 782 16.20 -29.97 16.20
CA ALA A 782 17.34 -30.85 15.95
C ALA A 782 17.14 -31.63 14.63
N GLY A 783 18.16 -31.63 13.79
CA GLY A 783 18.12 -32.09 12.39
C GLY A 783 18.31 -30.97 11.36
N LEU A 784 18.17 -29.69 11.74
CA LEU A 784 18.44 -28.54 10.87
C LEU A 784 19.82 -27.89 11.11
N GLU A 785 20.71 -28.53 11.88
CA GLU A 785 21.94 -27.89 12.37
C GLU A 785 22.91 -27.49 11.25
N ASN A 786 22.79 -28.13 10.09
CA ASN A 786 23.63 -27.86 8.92
C ASN A 786 23.02 -26.87 7.94
N LEU A 787 21.78 -26.40 8.15
CA LEU A 787 21.12 -25.42 7.30
C LEU A 787 21.84 -24.07 7.41
N ASN A 788 22.37 -23.55 6.31
CA ASN A 788 23.16 -22.32 6.24
C ASN A 788 22.41 -21.16 5.60
N SER A 789 21.52 -21.42 4.64
CA SER A 789 20.79 -20.38 3.93
C SER A 789 19.34 -20.76 3.63
N ILE A 790 18.47 -19.75 3.69
CA ILE A 790 17.08 -19.79 3.22
C ILE A 790 16.94 -18.65 2.21
N GLY A 791 16.48 -18.94 1.00
CA GLY A 791 16.42 -17.94 -0.08
C GLY A 791 15.16 -17.07 -0.05
N GLY A 792 14.08 -17.53 0.57
CA GLY A 792 12.83 -16.81 0.75
C GLY A 792 12.46 -16.54 2.21
N ASP A 793 11.18 -16.71 2.54
CA ASP A 793 10.59 -16.46 3.86
C ASP A 793 11.15 -17.41 4.92
N PHE A 794 11.27 -16.91 6.15
CA PHE A 794 11.56 -17.69 7.34
C PHE A 794 10.46 -17.47 8.38
N GLU A 795 9.63 -18.48 8.60
CA GLU A 795 8.53 -18.39 9.56
C GLU A 795 8.52 -19.51 10.61
N ILE A 796 8.39 -19.12 11.87
CA ILE A 796 8.11 -20.01 13.01
C ILE A 796 6.84 -19.52 13.72
N VAL A 797 5.74 -20.22 13.49
CA VAL A 797 4.39 -19.80 13.88
C VAL A 797 3.72 -20.85 14.74
N GLY A 798 3.19 -20.47 15.91
CA GLY A 798 2.27 -21.32 16.67
C GLY A 798 2.87 -22.57 17.30
N CYS A 799 4.20 -22.68 17.39
CA CYS A 799 4.88 -23.87 17.88
C CYS A 799 4.87 -23.88 19.42
N GLU A 800 3.81 -24.41 20.03
CA GLU A 800 3.65 -24.39 21.49
C GLU A 800 4.70 -25.21 22.24
N SER A 801 5.37 -26.18 21.61
CA SER A 801 6.32 -27.08 22.30
C SER A 801 7.76 -26.58 22.35
N ILE A 802 8.14 -25.62 21.50
CA ILE A 802 9.52 -25.12 21.43
C ILE A 802 9.78 -24.09 22.52
N THR A 803 10.97 -24.16 23.13
CA THR A 803 11.40 -23.21 24.18
C THR A 803 12.58 -22.33 23.75
N ASN A 804 13.24 -22.70 22.66
CA ASN A 804 14.32 -21.99 21.96
C ASN A 804 14.41 -22.56 20.53
N LEU A 805 15.31 -22.02 19.72
CA LEU A 805 15.49 -22.37 18.31
C LEU A 805 16.72 -23.27 18.07
N GLN A 806 17.19 -23.97 19.11
CA GLN A 806 18.31 -24.90 18.99
C GLN A 806 18.00 -25.96 17.94
N GLY A 807 18.93 -26.08 16.98
CA GLY A 807 18.70 -26.77 15.72
C GLY A 807 19.02 -25.85 14.53
N LEU A 808 18.87 -24.53 14.66
CA LEU A 808 19.18 -23.57 13.58
C LEU A 808 20.57 -22.92 13.70
N ASN A 809 21.45 -23.45 14.56
CA ASN A 809 22.74 -22.82 14.88
C ASN A 809 23.66 -22.61 13.67
N GLY A 810 23.44 -23.35 12.59
CA GLY A 810 24.18 -23.24 11.33
C GLY A 810 23.65 -22.15 10.38
N LEU A 811 22.51 -21.53 10.65
CA LEU A 811 21.86 -20.59 9.74
C LEU A 811 22.63 -19.28 9.70
N ILE A 812 23.10 -18.87 8.51
CA ILE A 812 23.94 -17.69 8.28
C ILE A 812 23.15 -16.57 7.62
N SER A 813 22.27 -16.90 6.66
CA SER A 813 21.50 -15.92 5.90
C SER A 813 20.05 -16.33 5.63
N VAL A 814 19.17 -15.33 5.58
CA VAL A 814 17.79 -15.45 5.10
C VAL A 814 17.56 -14.40 4.00
N GLY A 815 16.85 -14.80 2.95
CA GLY A 815 16.50 -13.97 1.80
C GLY A 815 17.51 -14.01 0.65
N THR A 816 17.15 -13.36 -0.46
CA THR A 816 17.95 -13.25 -1.68
C THR A 816 17.90 -11.84 -2.26
N SER A 817 18.93 -11.46 -3.02
CA SER A 817 19.01 -10.14 -3.64
C SER A 817 17.98 -9.99 -4.75
N GLY A 818 17.18 -8.93 -4.73
CA GLY A 818 16.16 -8.63 -5.74
C GLY A 818 14.79 -9.29 -5.48
N ALA A 819 14.63 -9.99 -4.35
CA ALA A 819 13.32 -10.37 -3.86
C ALA A 819 12.68 -9.23 -3.05
N GLU A 820 11.45 -8.90 -3.39
CA GLU A 820 10.63 -7.92 -2.69
C GLU A 820 9.79 -8.64 -1.62
N ASN A 821 9.61 -8.02 -0.45
CA ASN A 821 8.71 -8.48 0.63
C ASN A 821 9.00 -9.85 1.24
N ILE A 822 10.28 -10.19 1.46
CA ILE A 822 10.65 -11.39 2.22
C ILE A 822 10.23 -11.22 3.68
N THR A 823 9.69 -12.27 4.30
CA THR A 823 9.25 -12.24 5.69
C THR A 823 10.20 -13.04 6.59
N PHE A 824 10.63 -12.43 7.70
CA PHE A 824 11.24 -13.09 8.84
C PHE A 824 10.26 -13.02 10.03
N ARG A 825 9.54 -14.10 10.33
CA ARG A 825 8.43 -14.10 11.30
C ARG A 825 8.60 -15.15 12.38
N ILE A 826 8.56 -14.73 13.64
CA ILE A 826 8.50 -15.62 14.81
C ILE A 826 7.30 -15.21 15.64
N THR A 827 6.18 -15.94 15.54
CA THR A 827 4.93 -15.53 16.17
C THR A 827 4.12 -16.64 16.82
N LYS A 828 3.36 -16.31 17.87
CA LYS A 828 2.43 -17.23 18.56
C LYS A 828 3.12 -18.46 19.18
N ASN A 829 4.38 -18.36 19.59
CA ASN A 829 5.10 -19.47 20.23
C ASN A 829 5.07 -19.30 21.76
N ASP A 830 3.99 -19.77 22.40
CA ASP A 830 3.67 -19.51 23.80
C ASP A 830 4.78 -19.86 24.81
N ASN A 831 5.57 -20.91 24.54
CA ASN A 831 6.63 -21.38 25.44
C ASN A 831 8.04 -20.96 25.01
N LEU A 832 8.20 -20.18 23.93
CA LEU A 832 9.50 -19.74 23.43
C LEU A 832 10.11 -18.70 24.37
N GLN A 833 11.26 -19.02 24.99
CA GLN A 833 11.87 -18.19 26.04
C GLN A 833 12.94 -17.23 25.52
N ASN A 834 13.62 -17.61 24.44
CA ASN A 834 14.68 -16.87 23.76
C ASN A 834 14.84 -17.38 22.32
N LEU A 835 15.69 -16.70 21.54
CA LEU A 835 16.00 -17.05 20.16
C LEU A 835 17.33 -17.82 20.03
N SER A 836 17.80 -18.43 21.12
CA SER A 836 19.04 -19.20 21.09
C SER A 836 18.91 -20.34 20.08
N GLY A 837 19.87 -20.48 19.18
CA GLY A 837 19.75 -21.22 17.95
C GLY A 837 20.01 -20.36 16.71
N LEU A 838 19.82 -19.04 16.78
CA LEU A 838 20.07 -18.12 15.66
C LEU A 838 21.43 -17.42 15.73
N GLU A 839 22.34 -17.83 16.60
CA GLU A 839 23.62 -17.13 16.80
C GLU A 839 24.52 -17.15 15.54
N GLY A 840 24.28 -18.05 14.59
CA GLY A 840 24.96 -18.08 13.31
C GLY A 840 24.51 -16.97 12.33
N LEU A 841 23.32 -16.40 12.54
CA LEU A 841 22.67 -15.52 11.59
C LEU A 841 23.37 -14.16 11.55
N THR A 842 23.96 -13.82 10.40
CA THR A 842 24.70 -12.56 10.21
C THR A 842 24.09 -11.62 9.20
N THR A 843 23.30 -12.15 8.26
CA THR A 843 22.86 -11.40 7.08
C THR A 843 21.39 -11.66 6.77
N LEU A 844 20.65 -10.58 6.58
CA LEU A 844 19.30 -10.57 6.03
C LEU A 844 19.38 -9.84 4.68
N ILE A 845 19.03 -10.53 3.58
CA ILE A 845 19.20 -10.05 2.20
C ILE A 845 17.85 -9.82 1.53
N GLY A 846 17.65 -8.65 0.94
CA GLY A 846 16.39 -8.27 0.28
C GLY A 846 15.51 -7.40 1.19
N ASN A 847 14.32 -7.07 0.69
CA ASN A 847 13.34 -6.26 1.44
C ASN A 847 12.68 -7.15 2.49
N ILE A 848 13.31 -7.23 3.67
CA ILE A 848 12.92 -8.17 4.73
C ILE A 848 12.09 -7.48 5.81
N ASN A 849 10.87 -7.99 5.98
CA ASN A 849 9.95 -7.70 7.06
C ASN A 849 10.23 -8.59 8.28
N ILE A 850 10.78 -8.00 9.34
CA ILE A 850 11.07 -8.72 10.60
C ILE A 850 9.91 -8.54 11.56
N THR A 851 9.23 -9.62 11.92
CA THR A 851 8.13 -9.63 12.89
C THR A 851 8.36 -10.66 13.99
N ILE A 852 8.52 -10.21 15.24
CA ILE A 852 8.59 -11.07 16.42
C ILE A 852 7.42 -10.73 17.34
N SER A 853 6.38 -11.57 17.35
CA SER A 853 5.12 -11.20 17.98
C SER A 853 4.38 -12.30 18.73
N PHE A 854 3.57 -11.96 19.73
CA PHE A 854 2.76 -12.96 20.44
C PHE A 854 3.57 -14.15 21.00
N ASN A 855 4.79 -13.92 21.51
CA ASN A 855 5.57 -14.96 22.20
C ASN A 855 5.65 -14.61 23.70
N PRO A 856 4.58 -14.89 24.49
CA PRO A 856 4.45 -14.39 25.86
C PRO A 856 5.57 -14.85 26.81
N ALA A 857 6.22 -16.00 26.58
CA ALA A 857 7.36 -16.46 27.39
C ALA A 857 8.72 -15.84 27.01
N LEU A 858 8.79 -15.09 25.90
CA LEU A 858 10.05 -14.56 25.37
C LEU A 858 10.58 -13.47 26.29
N THR A 859 11.82 -13.63 26.78
CA THR A 859 12.43 -12.70 27.75
C THR A 859 13.56 -11.86 27.16
N SER A 860 14.15 -12.29 26.05
CA SER A 860 15.22 -11.60 25.32
C SER A 860 15.24 -12.02 23.85
N LEU A 861 15.91 -11.23 23.01
CA LEU A 861 16.17 -11.52 21.60
C LEU A 861 17.54 -12.18 21.37
N GLN A 862 18.14 -12.69 22.45
CA GLN A 862 19.44 -13.35 22.41
C GLN A 862 19.39 -14.50 21.41
N GLY A 863 20.24 -14.40 20.40
CA GLY A 863 20.19 -15.20 19.18
C GLY A 863 20.53 -14.32 17.99
N LEU A 864 19.94 -13.13 17.90
CA LEU A 864 20.14 -12.18 16.79
C LEU A 864 21.39 -11.31 16.90
N ASN A 865 22.25 -11.56 17.90
CA ASN A 865 23.38 -10.71 18.27
C ASN A 865 24.36 -10.41 17.12
N ASN A 866 24.43 -11.30 16.13
CA ASN A 866 25.40 -11.23 15.04
C ASN A 866 24.81 -10.67 13.74
N VAL A 867 23.54 -10.26 13.72
CA VAL A 867 22.91 -9.64 12.55
C VAL A 867 23.50 -8.24 12.34
N THR A 868 24.47 -8.12 11.45
CA THR A 868 25.21 -6.87 11.18
C THR A 868 24.79 -6.18 9.88
N THR A 869 24.08 -6.89 9.01
CA THR A 869 23.75 -6.39 7.67
C THR A 869 22.32 -6.77 7.34
N ILE A 870 21.48 -5.75 7.23
CA ILE A 870 20.14 -5.82 6.65
C ILE A 870 20.28 -5.10 5.30
N ILE A 871 20.34 -5.87 4.20
CA ILE A 871 20.42 -5.33 2.84
C ILE A 871 18.99 -5.16 2.33
N THR A 872 18.31 -4.13 2.80
CA THR A 872 17.03 -3.69 2.22
C THR A 872 17.34 -2.75 1.08
N THR A 873 16.83 -3.05 -0.11
CA THR A 873 16.71 -2.04 -1.17
C THR A 873 15.57 -1.12 -0.77
N PRO A 874 15.75 0.21 -0.67
CA PRO A 874 14.64 1.10 -0.35
C PRO A 874 13.48 0.81 -1.31
N SER A 875 12.37 0.29 -0.79
CA SER A 875 11.15 0.12 -1.56
C SER A 875 10.69 1.51 -2.01
N SER A 876 10.20 1.63 -3.25
CA SER A 876 9.77 2.87 -3.90
C SER A 876 8.73 3.66 -3.11
N PHE A 877 8.10 3.04 -2.11
CA PHE A 877 7.04 3.63 -1.30
C PHE A 877 7.35 3.75 0.19
N GLY A 878 8.46 3.23 0.73
CA GLY A 878 8.79 3.39 2.16
C GLY A 878 7.71 2.94 3.15
N LEU A 879 6.69 2.18 2.72
CA LEU A 879 5.50 1.83 3.50
C LEU A 879 5.37 0.33 3.81
N ASP A 880 6.22 -0.53 3.26
CA ASP A 880 6.05 -2.00 3.37
C ASP A 880 7.16 -2.72 4.14
N ASP A 881 8.27 -2.05 4.47
CA ASP A 881 9.40 -2.63 5.19
C ASP A 881 9.36 -2.29 6.69
N TYR A 882 9.17 -3.30 7.53
CA TYR A 882 8.99 -3.15 8.98
C TYR A 882 9.93 -4.02 9.81
N PHE A 883 10.49 -3.42 10.86
CA PHE A 883 11.07 -4.11 12.01
C PHE A 883 10.07 -4.00 13.18
N ILE A 884 9.27 -5.06 13.39
CA ILE A 884 8.19 -5.10 14.39
C ILE A 884 8.51 -6.10 15.48
N ILE A 885 8.47 -5.62 16.73
CA ILE A 885 8.42 -6.48 17.90
C ILE A 885 7.22 -6.05 18.74
N ASN A 886 6.19 -6.90 18.81
CA ASN A 886 4.99 -6.58 19.56
C ASN A 886 4.38 -7.76 20.33
N ASP A 887 3.56 -7.47 21.33
CA ASP A 887 2.78 -8.49 22.06
C ASP A 887 3.66 -9.61 22.68
N ASN A 888 4.86 -9.28 23.15
CA ASN A 888 5.75 -10.20 23.88
C ASN A 888 5.79 -9.79 25.36
N GLU A 889 4.82 -10.26 26.15
CA GLU A 889 4.53 -9.76 27.50
C GLU A 889 5.73 -9.78 28.47
N ASN A 890 6.61 -10.79 28.39
CA ASN A 890 7.76 -10.94 29.29
C ASN A 890 9.08 -10.42 28.72
N LEU A 891 9.08 -9.80 27.53
CA LEU A 891 10.30 -9.32 26.89
C LEU A 891 10.84 -8.11 27.65
N ALA A 892 11.89 -8.33 28.44
CA ALA A 892 12.41 -7.33 29.37
C ALA A 892 13.56 -6.49 28.78
N SER A 893 14.24 -7.00 27.75
CA SER A 893 15.40 -6.38 27.11
C SER A 893 15.46 -6.68 25.62
N LEU A 894 16.00 -5.74 24.84
CA LEU A 894 16.33 -5.91 23.42
C LEU A 894 17.73 -6.52 23.18
N GLU A 895 18.37 -7.08 24.21
CA GLU A 895 19.63 -7.83 24.05
C GLU A 895 19.48 -8.86 22.91
N GLY A 896 20.34 -8.74 21.91
CA GLY A 896 20.13 -9.36 20.59
C GLY A 896 20.33 -8.37 19.46
N LEU A 897 19.97 -7.09 19.65
CA LEU A 897 20.00 -6.07 18.59
C LEU A 897 21.26 -5.19 18.59
N ASN A 898 22.28 -5.59 19.34
CA ASN A 898 23.52 -4.85 19.57
C ASN A 898 24.31 -4.49 18.29
N SER A 899 24.02 -5.14 17.17
CA SER A 899 24.77 -4.99 15.92
C SER A 899 24.11 -3.99 14.95
N LEU A 900 22.92 -3.48 15.23
CA LEU A 900 22.21 -2.53 14.37
C LEU A 900 22.91 -1.15 14.39
N GLN A 901 23.18 -0.58 13.20
CA GLN A 901 23.82 0.73 13.03
C GLN A 901 22.95 1.72 12.26
N THR A 902 22.47 1.32 11.09
CA THR A 902 21.51 2.08 10.29
C THR A 902 20.37 1.15 9.93
N LEU A 903 19.13 1.63 10.07
CA LEU A 903 17.93 0.88 9.71
C LEU A 903 17.19 1.61 8.60
N TYR A 904 16.97 0.93 7.48
CA TYR A 904 16.28 1.50 6.32
C TYR A 904 14.78 1.14 6.29
N SER A 905 14.17 0.96 7.47
CA SER A 905 12.80 0.48 7.66
C SER A 905 12.15 1.14 8.87
N HIS A 906 10.85 0.94 9.06
CA HIS A 906 10.15 1.35 10.28
C HIS A 906 10.60 0.51 11.48
N LEU A 907 10.76 1.14 12.65
CA LEU A 907 11.09 0.47 13.92
C LEU A 907 9.90 0.55 14.88
N ARG A 908 9.21 -0.57 15.13
CA ARG A 908 8.01 -0.62 15.97
C ARG A 908 8.17 -1.56 17.17
N PHE A 909 8.06 -1.00 18.37
CA PHE A 909 8.01 -1.71 19.65
C PHE A 909 6.66 -1.45 20.33
N GLN A 910 5.77 -2.44 20.35
CA GLN A 910 4.39 -2.25 20.81
C GLN A 910 3.95 -3.34 21.79
N ASN A 911 3.19 -3.01 22.84
CA ASN A 911 2.66 -4.00 23.80
C ASN A 911 3.79 -4.86 24.43
N LEU A 912 4.84 -4.21 24.92
CA LEU A 912 5.99 -4.84 25.59
C LEU A 912 6.05 -4.39 27.06
N PRO A 913 5.08 -4.76 27.91
CA PRO A 913 4.93 -4.19 29.25
C PRO A 913 6.12 -4.47 30.19
N ALA A 914 6.90 -5.52 29.94
CA ALA A 914 8.11 -5.83 30.71
C ALA A 914 9.38 -5.11 30.20
N LEU A 915 9.35 -4.46 29.03
CA LEU A 915 10.53 -3.89 28.40
C LEU A 915 11.07 -2.71 29.21
N ALA A 916 12.24 -2.90 29.81
CA ALA A 916 12.90 -1.90 30.65
C ALA A 916 14.27 -1.48 30.11
N ASP A 917 14.89 -2.31 29.27
CA ASP A 917 16.27 -2.12 28.78
C ASP A 917 16.34 -2.17 27.26
N ILE A 918 16.63 -1.02 26.64
CA ILE A 918 16.86 -0.86 25.21
C ILE A 918 18.33 -0.56 24.89
N SER A 919 19.25 -0.75 25.83
CA SER A 919 20.68 -0.41 25.66
C SER A 919 21.35 -1.10 24.48
N ALA A 920 20.78 -2.21 24.02
CA ALA A 920 21.20 -2.91 22.81
C ALA A 920 21.10 -2.05 21.54
N LEU A 921 20.33 -0.95 21.53
CA LEU A 921 20.22 -0.06 20.37
C LEU A 921 21.35 0.98 20.30
N SER A 922 22.34 0.95 21.20
CA SER A 922 23.33 2.03 21.35
C SER A 922 24.18 2.32 20.12
N ASN A 923 24.24 1.39 19.16
CA ASN A 923 24.98 1.57 17.92
C ASN A 923 24.16 2.22 16.79
N LEU A 924 22.86 2.43 17.00
CA LEU A 924 21.95 2.99 16.00
C LEU A 924 22.21 4.50 15.82
N VAL A 925 22.47 4.91 14.58
CA VAL A 925 22.83 6.29 14.20
C VAL A 925 21.71 6.99 13.44
N SER A 926 21.01 6.27 12.57
CA SER A 926 19.91 6.79 11.75
C SER A 926 18.87 5.72 11.41
N ILE A 927 17.62 6.15 11.26
CA ILE A 927 16.49 5.34 10.83
C ILE A 927 15.78 6.09 9.69
N THR A 928 15.44 5.41 8.60
CA THR A 928 14.77 6.08 7.46
C THR A 928 13.25 6.03 7.49
N GLY A 929 12.65 5.17 8.31
CA GLY A 929 11.20 5.12 8.52
C GLY A 929 10.80 5.57 9.92
N ASP A 930 9.51 5.40 10.22
CA ASP A 930 8.94 5.74 11.53
C ASP A 930 9.54 4.93 12.68
N VAL A 931 9.56 5.56 13.86
CA VAL A 931 9.93 4.95 15.13
C VAL A 931 8.72 4.98 16.05
N ASN A 932 8.24 3.81 16.49
CA ASN A 932 7.10 3.69 17.37
C ASN A 932 7.46 2.93 18.66
N PHE A 933 7.31 3.59 19.80
CA PHE A 933 7.35 2.98 21.13
C PHE A 933 5.99 3.14 21.80
N GLN A 934 5.22 2.05 21.85
CA GLN A 934 3.86 2.06 22.38
C GLN A 934 3.65 0.97 23.44
N ASN A 935 2.98 1.30 24.54
CA ASN A 935 2.63 0.34 25.60
C ASN A 935 3.85 -0.43 26.17
N CYS A 936 5.01 0.23 26.29
CA CYS A 936 6.23 -0.31 26.91
C CYS A 936 6.32 0.12 28.39
N ASP A 937 5.41 -0.40 29.21
CA ASP A 937 5.11 0.13 30.56
C ASP A 937 6.24 0.08 31.59
N ALA A 938 7.30 -0.71 31.37
CA ALA A 938 8.48 -0.74 32.25
C ALA A 938 9.61 0.22 31.81
N LEU A 939 9.48 0.85 30.63
CA LEU A 939 10.49 1.74 30.08
C LEU A 939 10.48 3.07 30.82
N THR A 940 11.62 3.49 31.35
CA THR A 940 11.74 4.74 32.15
C THR A 940 12.45 5.87 31.43
N THR A 941 13.27 5.55 30.43
CA THR A 941 14.10 6.43 29.61
C THR A 941 14.42 5.75 28.27
N PHE A 942 15.00 6.47 27.31
CA PHE A 942 15.52 5.93 26.06
C PHE A 942 17.04 5.69 26.07
N ASN A 943 17.68 5.50 27.23
CA ASN A 943 19.10 5.14 27.31
C ASN A 943 19.35 3.88 26.48
N GLY A 944 20.30 3.93 25.55
CA GLY A 944 20.41 3.02 24.42
C GLY A 944 20.19 3.69 23.06
N LEU A 945 19.69 4.92 22.98
CA LEU A 945 19.55 5.68 21.72
C LEU A 945 20.48 6.90 21.64
N GLU A 946 21.54 6.94 22.45
CA GLU A 946 22.41 8.12 22.58
C GLU A 946 23.14 8.50 21.30
N ASN A 947 23.31 7.58 20.35
CA ASN A 947 23.98 7.85 19.08
C ASN A 947 23.01 8.15 17.92
N LEU A 948 21.69 8.08 18.15
CA LEU A 948 20.67 8.33 17.14
C LEU A 948 20.58 9.83 16.85
N ASN A 949 20.90 10.23 15.62
CA ASN A 949 20.88 11.63 15.19
C ASN A 949 19.69 11.95 14.28
N PHE A 950 19.24 10.98 13.47
CA PHE A 950 18.26 11.21 12.42
C PHE A 950 17.17 10.13 12.42
N ILE A 951 15.92 10.57 12.35
CA ILE A 951 14.77 9.76 11.96
C ILE A 951 14.16 10.46 10.74
N TYR A 952 14.25 9.85 9.56
CA TYR A 952 13.64 10.38 8.33
C TYR A 952 12.19 9.92 8.19
N GLY A 953 11.44 10.01 9.29
CA GLY A 953 10.07 9.55 9.45
C GLY A 953 9.51 10.03 10.79
N ASP A 954 8.40 9.45 11.23
CA ASP A 954 7.67 9.91 12.39
C ASP A 954 8.15 9.26 13.70
N LEU A 955 8.20 10.03 14.78
CA LEU A 955 8.51 9.52 16.12
C LEU A 955 7.26 9.45 17.00
N PHE A 956 6.76 8.24 17.24
CA PHE A 956 5.62 7.96 18.10
C PHE A 956 6.07 7.40 19.45
N ILE A 957 5.73 8.10 20.54
CA ILE A 957 5.97 7.66 21.92
C ILE A 957 4.64 7.73 22.67
N VAL A 958 3.95 6.59 22.73
CA VAL A 958 2.54 6.53 23.13
C VAL A 958 2.30 5.55 24.29
N ASN A 959 1.61 5.98 25.34
CA ASN A 959 1.18 5.14 26.46
C ASN A 959 2.31 4.32 27.12
N ASN A 960 3.46 4.95 27.38
CA ASN A 960 4.55 4.34 28.15
C ASN A 960 4.51 4.80 29.61
N ASN A 961 3.78 4.07 30.46
CA ASN A 961 3.35 4.60 31.76
C ASN A 961 4.47 4.85 32.78
N ALA A 962 5.62 4.18 32.68
CA ALA A 962 6.77 4.44 33.55
C ALA A 962 7.79 5.43 32.98
N LEU A 963 7.59 5.95 31.77
CA LEU A 963 8.53 6.82 31.08
C LEU A 963 8.60 8.18 31.79
N GLN A 964 9.77 8.51 32.37
CA GLN A 964 9.92 9.71 33.21
C GLN A 964 10.45 10.92 32.42
N ASN A 965 11.27 10.64 31.41
CA ASN A 965 11.94 11.62 30.54
C ASN A 965 12.44 10.92 29.26
N LEU A 966 12.90 11.70 28.29
CA LEU A 966 13.37 11.24 26.99
C LEU A 966 14.90 11.07 26.91
N ASN A 967 15.61 10.97 28.04
CA ASN A 967 17.07 10.79 28.04
C ASN A 967 17.45 9.59 27.18
N GLY A 968 18.44 9.77 26.31
CA GLY A 968 18.72 8.87 25.21
C GLY A 968 18.65 9.62 23.88
N LEU A 969 17.61 10.43 23.67
CA LEU A 969 17.40 11.18 22.42
C LEU A 969 18.16 12.52 22.34
N ASN A 970 19.21 12.69 23.16
CA ASN A 970 19.91 13.98 23.34
C ASN A 970 20.58 14.51 22.07
N ASN A 971 20.90 13.63 21.12
CA ASN A 971 21.58 13.96 19.88
C ASN A 971 20.64 13.96 18.66
N LEU A 972 19.34 13.71 18.86
CA LEU A 972 18.36 13.70 17.79
C LEU A 972 18.19 15.12 17.23
N GLN A 973 18.40 15.29 15.92
CA GLN A 973 18.39 16.57 15.23
C GLN A 973 17.15 16.77 14.35
N THR A 974 16.66 15.68 13.75
CA THR A 974 15.58 15.72 12.76
C THR A 974 14.61 14.55 12.95
N VAL A 975 13.31 14.89 12.86
CA VAL A 975 12.15 13.99 12.75
C VAL A 975 11.13 14.62 11.79
N TYR A 976 10.24 13.84 11.18
CA TYR A 976 9.17 14.40 10.34
C TYR A 976 7.96 14.81 11.17
N ALA A 977 7.42 13.90 11.98
CA ALA A 977 6.48 14.22 13.05
C ALA A 977 6.95 13.73 14.42
N LEU A 978 6.38 14.32 15.48
CA LEU A 978 6.59 13.92 16.86
C LEU A 978 5.23 13.79 17.57
N GLU A 979 4.90 12.56 17.98
CA GLU A 979 3.76 12.26 18.85
C GLU A 979 4.23 11.81 20.24
N LEU A 980 3.92 12.60 21.26
CA LEU A 980 4.12 12.30 22.67
C LEU A 980 2.74 12.19 23.35
N SER A 981 2.18 10.98 23.42
CA SER A 981 0.81 10.79 23.90
C SER A 981 0.69 9.84 25.10
N VAL A 982 -0.13 10.18 26.09
CA VAL A 982 -0.52 9.30 27.22
C VAL A 982 0.66 8.75 28.05
N ASN A 983 1.79 9.47 28.14
CA ASN A 983 2.93 9.04 28.97
C ASN A 983 2.77 9.56 30.41
N SER A 984 2.08 8.79 31.24
CA SER A 984 1.58 9.26 32.55
C SER A 984 2.66 9.67 33.57
N ALA A 985 3.88 9.13 33.47
CA ALA A 985 5.02 9.50 34.32
C ALA A 985 5.94 10.59 33.73
N LEU A 986 5.68 11.05 32.49
CA LEU A 986 6.59 11.95 31.78
C LEU A 986 6.58 13.35 32.41
N THR A 987 7.75 13.79 32.89
CA THR A 987 7.89 15.07 33.61
C THR A 987 8.54 16.18 32.79
N ASN A 988 9.38 15.83 31.81
CA ASN A 988 10.12 16.77 30.97
C ASN A 988 10.58 16.10 29.66
N ILE A 989 10.86 16.95 28.65
CA ILE A 989 11.32 16.56 27.31
C ILE A 989 12.69 17.19 26.97
N GLN A 990 13.48 17.56 27.98
CA GLN A 990 14.74 18.31 27.81
C GLN A 990 15.75 17.66 26.85
N ALA A 991 15.69 16.33 26.73
CA ALA A 991 16.55 15.58 25.81
C ALA A 991 16.35 15.96 24.34
N LEU A 992 15.22 16.58 23.96
CA LEU A 992 14.97 16.99 22.58
C LEU A 992 15.67 18.30 22.17
N SER A 993 16.51 18.90 23.02
CA SER A 993 17.09 20.23 22.79
C SER A 993 17.98 20.37 21.54
N SER A 994 18.34 19.25 20.93
CA SER A 994 19.11 19.20 19.67
C SER A 994 18.22 19.19 18.43
N LEU A 995 16.91 19.00 18.56
CA LEU A 995 15.97 19.06 17.44
C LEU A 995 15.95 20.47 16.86
N THR A 996 16.23 20.58 15.57
CA THR A 996 16.16 21.85 14.82
C THR A 996 14.91 21.94 13.95
N THR A 997 14.34 20.79 13.58
CA THR A 997 13.27 20.69 12.58
C THR A 997 12.34 19.52 12.90
N ILE A 998 11.02 19.77 12.87
CA ILE A 998 9.94 18.76 12.87
C ILE A 998 9.10 19.01 11.63
N THR A 999 9.63 18.63 10.48
CA THR A 999 9.03 18.90 9.18
C THR A 999 9.46 17.81 8.21
N GLU A 1000 8.55 17.40 7.33
CA GLU A 1000 8.94 16.74 6.09
C GLU A 1000 9.42 17.81 5.09
N GLU A 1001 9.95 17.42 3.93
CA GLU A 1001 10.15 18.36 2.81
C GLU A 1001 8.82 19.05 2.41
N ASP A 1002 7.68 18.48 2.81
CA ASP A 1002 6.34 19.06 2.70
C ASP A 1002 5.70 19.25 4.08
N LEU A 1003 5.50 20.49 4.51
CA LEU A 1003 5.05 20.85 5.87
C LEU A 1003 3.61 20.40 6.24
N MET A 1004 2.98 19.57 5.42
CA MET A 1004 1.55 19.25 5.47
C MET A 1004 1.18 18.01 6.29
N TYR A 1005 2.07 17.03 6.41
CA TYR A 1005 1.81 15.80 7.17
C TYR A 1005 2.60 15.74 8.49
N SER A 1006 3.60 16.61 8.65
CA SER A 1006 4.31 16.76 9.91
C SER A 1006 3.42 17.34 11.01
N GLN A 1007 3.50 16.79 12.22
CA GLN A 1007 2.79 17.30 13.40
C GLN A 1007 3.69 17.26 14.64
N LEU A 1008 3.53 18.24 15.52
CA LEU A 1008 3.95 18.18 16.92
C LEU A 1008 2.71 17.95 17.78
N ASN A 1009 2.47 16.69 18.14
CA ASN A 1009 1.35 16.28 18.98
C ASN A 1009 1.84 15.92 20.39
N ILE A 1010 1.42 16.70 21.40
CA ILE A 1010 1.72 16.45 22.80
C ILE A 1010 0.38 16.33 23.56
N THR A 1011 -0.04 15.09 23.82
CA THR A 1011 -1.38 14.80 24.35
C THR A 1011 -1.36 13.96 25.62
N GLY A 1012 -2.18 14.31 26.60
CA GLY A 1012 -2.44 13.42 27.74
C GLY A 1012 -1.22 13.06 28.60
N ASN A 1013 -0.24 13.96 28.75
CA ASN A 1013 0.92 13.78 29.63
C ASN A 1013 0.71 14.56 30.95
N PRO A 1014 0.02 13.99 31.95
CA PRO A 1014 -0.49 14.74 33.09
C PRO A 1014 0.58 15.31 34.03
N LEU A 1015 1.84 14.86 33.96
CA LEU A 1015 2.94 15.35 34.80
C LEU A 1015 3.93 16.28 34.07
N LEU A 1016 3.76 16.49 32.76
CA LEU A 1016 4.62 17.37 31.96
C LEU A 1016 4.34 18.84 32.35
N GLN A 1017 5.40 19.57 32.72
CA GLN A 1017 5.27 20.93 33.30
C GLN A 1017 5.57 22.06 32.30
N SER A 1018 6.49 21.83 31.37
CA SER A 1018 6.90 22.76 30.33
C SER A 1018 7.31 22.00 29.06
N LEU A 1019 7.41 22.73 27.95
CA LEU A 1019 7.97 22.23 26.69
C LEU A 1019 9.48 22.53 26.55
N ASP A 1020 10.18 22.76 27.67
CA ASP A 1020 11.62 23.00 27.66
C ASP A 1020 12.34 21.77 27.09
N GLY A 1021 13.24 21.99 26.14
CA GLY A 1021 13.77 20.98 25.24
C GLY A 1021 13.37 21.16 23.77
N LEU A 1022 12.46 22.07 23.42
CA LEU A 1022 12.10 22.36 22.02
C LEU A 1022 12.68 23.69 21.49
N GLU A 1023 13.61 24.30 22.22
CA GLU A 1023 14.14 25.63 21.90
C GLU A 1023 14.95 25.67 20.61
N GLY A 1024 15.37 24.53 20.08
CA GLY A 1024 16.07 24.43 18.79
C GLY A 1024 15.16 24.62 17.58
N LEU A 1025 13.84 24.46 17.74
CA LEU A 1025 12.87 24.54 16.64
C LEU A 1025 12.65 25.97 16.18
N THR A 1026 12.75 26.18 14.86
CA THR A 1026 12.37 27.44 14.19
C THR A 1026 11.09 27.30 13.36
N SER A 1027 10.79 26.09 12.91
CA SER A 1027 9.55 25.73 12.21
C SER A 1027 9.08 24.35 12.63
N LEU A 1028 7.79 24.10 12.52
CA LEU A 1028 7.18 22.79 12.72
C LEU A 1028 5.90 22.66 11.88
N GLY A 1029 5.40 21.45 11.70
CA GLY A 1029 4.10 21.18 11.08
C GLY A 1029 2.90 21.60 11.93
N ASP A 1030 1.84 20.80 12.03
CA ASP A 1030 0.68 21.16 12.87
C ASP A 1030 1.01 21.09 14.37
N LEU A 1031 0.51 22.06 15.15
CA LEU A 1031 0.73 22.09 16.60
C LEU A 1031 -0.52 21.62 17.35
N TRP A 1032 -0.43 20.46 18.01
CA TRP A 1032 -1.49 19.92 18.84
C TRP A 1032 -1.02 19.70 20.29
N ILE A 1033 -1.59 20.46 21.23
CA ILE A 1033 -1.29 20.32 22.68
C ILE A 1033 -2.60 20.14 23.43
N ASP A 1034 -2.87 18.93 23.91
CA ASP A 1034 -4.13 18.63 24.59
C ASP A 1034 -3.97 17.83 25.88
N SER A 1035 -4.77 18.16 26.90
CA SER A 1035 -4.92 17.36 28.11
C SER A 1035 -3.62 17.15 28.92
N ASN A 1036 -2.66 18.08 28.85
CA ASN A 1036 -1.46 18.09 29.68
C ASN A 1036 -1.73 18.93 30.95
N VAL A 1037 -2.44 18.34 31.90
CA VAL A 1037 -3.01 19.10 33.03
C VAL A 1037 -1.99 19.81 33.92
N SER A 1038 -0.72 19.38 33.96
CA SER A 1038 0.35 20.07 34.72
C SER A 1038 1.14 21.09 33.90
N LEU A 1039 0.85 21.23 32.60
CA LEU A 1039 1.57 22.13 31.71
C LEU A 1039 1.27 23.58 32.09
N THR A 1040 2.32 24.34 32.41
CA THR A 1040 2.23 25.76 32.82
C THR A 1040 2.86 26.71 31.82
N SER A 1041 3.72 26.20 30.94
CA SER A 1041 4.48 27.00 29.98
C SER A 1041 4.72 26.24 28.68
N ILE A 1042 4.65 26.95 27.55
CA ILE A 1042 5.08 26.50 26.23
C ILE A 1042 6.32 27.28 25.73
N GLU A 1043 7.07 27.94 26.62
CA GLU A 1043 8.24 28.78 26.26
C GLU A 1043 9.34 28.04 25.48
N GLY A 1044 9.37 26.71 25.54
CA GLY A 1044 10.20 25.89 24.65
C GLY A 1044 10.03 26.22 23.16
N LEU A 1045 8.84 26.67 22.73
CA LEU A 1045 8.54 27.05 21.34
C LEU A 1045 8.95 28.49 20.98
N GLN A 1046 9.64 29.22 21.86
CA GLN A 1046 9.94 30.65 21.70
C GLN A 1046 10.66 31.03 20.40
N ASN A 1047 11.35 30.10 19.74
CA ASN A 1047 12.08 30.38 18.49
C ASN A 1047 11.28 30.02 17.23
N VAL A 1048 10.09 29.42 17.38
CA VAL A 1048 9.22 29.04 16.27
C VAL A 1048 8.61 30.27 15.61
N THR A 1049 8.80 30.38 14.29
CA THR A 1049 8.28 31.46 13.45
C THR A 1049 7.21 30.96 12.48
N ASP A 1050 7.23 29.68 12.14
CA ASP A 1050 6.36 29.07 11.13
C ASP A 1050 5.78 27.77 11.68
N ILE A 1051 4.47 27.62 11.55
CA ILE A 1051 3.71 26.41 11.90
C ILE A 1051 2.94 25.96 10.66
N GLY A 1052 2.57 24.69 10.58
CA GLY A 1052 1.72 24.11 9.55
C GLY A 1052 0.33 24.76 9.41
N VAL A 1053 -0.69 23.94 9.15
CA VAL A 1053 -2.07 24.36 8.89
C VAL A 1053 -2.82 24.71 10.17
N GLY A 1054 -2.43 24.17 11.34
CA GLY A 1054 -3.23 24.31 12.56
C GLY A 1054 -2.47 24.52 13.86
N ILE A 1055 -3.08 25.29 14.77
CA ILE A 1055 -2.75 25.37 16.20
C ILE A 1055 -3.98 24.97 17.02
N VAL A 1056 -3.86 23.86 17.74
CA VAL A 1056 -4.88 23.36 18.67
C VAL A 1056 -4.26 23.22 20.05
N ILE A 1057 -4.67 24.07 21.00
CA ILE A 1057 -4.19 24.03 22.39
C ILE A 1057 -5.40 24.01 23.32
N VAL A 1058 -5.75 22.83 23.86
CA VAL A 1058 -6.99 22.61 24.63
C VAL A 1058 -6.79 21.76 25.87
N ASN A 1059 -7.67 21.86 26.86
CA ASN A 1059 -7.68 21.07 28.09
C ASN A 1059 -6.37 21.11 28.92
N ASN A 1060 -5.49 22.10 28.71
CA ASN A 1060 -4.29 22.30 29.53
C ASN A 1060 -4.60 23.23 30.70
N ILE A 1061 -5.33 22.72 31.69
CA ILE A 1061 -6.01 23.51 32.75
C ILE A 1061 -5.15 24.52 33.55
N ASN A 1062 -3.83 24.34 33.56
CA ASN A 1062 -2.86 25.19 34.28
C ASN A 1062 -2.05 26.12 33.34
N LEU A 1063 -2.27 26.08 32.03
CA LEU A 1063 -1.59 26.93 31.05
C LEU A 1063 -2.22 28.33 31.07
N THR A 1064 -1.46 29.32 31.53
CA THR A 1064 -1.97 30.70 31.69
C THR A 1064 -1.59 31.66 30.57
N SER A 1065 -0.65 31.28 29.71
CA SER A 1065 -0.07 32.15 28.68
C SER A 1065 0.43 31.37 27.46
N LEU A 1066 0.41 32.02 26.29
CA LEU A 1066 0.99 31.53 25.04
C LEU A 1066 2.39 32.14 24.75
N THR A 1067 3.15 32.58 25.77
CA THR A 1067 4.43 33.31 25.61
C THR A 1067 5.50 32.56 24.78
N GLY A 1068 5.35 31.27 24.53
CA GLY A 1068 6.16 30.53 23.54
C GLY A 1068 5.90 30.90 22.08
N LEU A 1069 4.75 31.48 21.74
CA LEU A 1069 4.36 31.78 20.35
C LEU A 1069 4.61 33.24 19.96
N ASN A 1070 5.29 34.04 20.78
CA ASN A 1070 5.49 35.47 20.51
C ASN A 1070 6.21 35.78 19.19
N ASN A 1071 7.04 34.84 18.69
CA ASN A 1071 7.79 35.00 17.45
C ASN A 1071 7.09 34.36 16.25
N LEU A 1072 5.93 33.71 16.46
CA LEU A 1072 5.13 33.12 15.41
C LEU A 1072 4.72 34.20 14.42
N GLN A 1073 5.00 33.95 13.14
CA GLN A 1073 4.67 34.84 12.05
C GLN A 1073 3.82 34.19 10.98
N ARG A 1074 3.90 32.88 10.73
CA ARG A 1074 3.15 32.30 9.60
C ARG A 1074 2.52 30.96 9.96
N LEU A 1075 1.35 30.73 9.39
CA LEU A 1075 0.74 29.41 9.25
C LEU A 1075 0.77 29.02 7.77
N HIS A 1076 1.19 27.80 7.49
CA HIS A 1076 1.21 27.27 6.13
C HIS A 1076 -0.23 26.99 5.66
N GLN A 1077 -0.53 27.36 4.42
CA GLN A 1077 -1.81 27.03 3.80
C GLN A 1077 -1.75 25.61 3.26
N SER A 1078 -2.83 24.86 3.46
CA SER A 1078 -3.02 23.57 2.80
C SER A 1078 -3.22 23.80 1.29
N PRO A 1079 -2.54 23.05 0.40
CA PRO A 1079 -2.75 23.12 -1.05
C PRO A 1079 -4.07 22.47 -1.47
N TYR A 1080 -4.74 21.72 -0.59
CA TYR A 1080 -6.07 21.21 -0.85
C TYR A 1080 -7.08 22.35 -0.84
N ILE A 1081 -7.66 22.64 -2.01
CA ILE A 1081 -8.67 23.69 -2.20
C ILE A 1081 -9.82 23.48 -1.21
N GLY A 1082 -10.04 24.46 -0.32
CA GLY A 1082 -11.12 24.42 0.68
C GLY A 1082 -10.72 23.94 2.08
N SER A 1083 -9.46 23.60 2.31
CA SER A 1083 -8.95 23.30 3.66
C SER A 1083 -8.92 24.53 4.56
N THR A 1084 -9.26 24.36 5.84
CA THR A 1084 -9.29 25.46 6.82
C THR A 1084 -8.10 25.44 7.77
N VAL A 1085 -7.55 26.62 8.08
CA VAL A 1085 -6.51 26.84 9.09
C VAL A 1085 -7.16 26.86 10.47
N ASN A 1086 -6.83 25.91 11.34
CA ASN A 1086 -7.46 25.80 12.65
C ASN A 1086 -6.71 26.61 13.71
N LEU A 1087 -7.37 27.59 14.33
CA LEU A 1087 -6.88 28.29 15.52
C LEU A 1087 -7.82 28.01 16.69
N TYR A 1088 -7.50 26.99 17.50
CA TYR A 1088 -8.40 26.49 18.52
C TYR A 1088 -7.78 26.50 19.93
N PHE A 1089 -8.38 27.27 20.84
CA PHE A 1089 -7.92 27.43 22.22
C PHE A 1089 -9.03 27.11 23.23
N GLY A 1090 -8.71 26.30 24.24
CA GLY A 1090 -9.63 26.00 25.33
C GLY A 1090 -9.01 25.34 26.56
N ASN A 1091 -8.23 26.10 27.31
CA ASN A 1091 -7.35 25.66 28.39
C ASN A 1091 -7.81 26.05 29.80
N ASN A 1092 -8.97 26.68 29.94
CA ASN A 1092 -9.54 27.15 31.20
C ASN A 1092 -8.80 28.33 31.87
N ALA A 1093 -7.47 28.38 31.87
CA ALA A 1093 -6.69 29.38 32.60
C ALA A 1093 -6.00 30.45 31.72
N LEU A 1094 -6.15 30.40 30.40
CA LEU A 1094 -5.46 31.34 29.50
C LEU A 1094 -5.93 32.77 29.77
N THR A 1095 -4.98 33.71 29.87
CA THR A 1095 -5.29 35.11 30.24
C THR A 1095 -5.18 36.11 29.10
N SER A 1096 -4.48 35.77 28.01
CA SER A 1096 -4.24 36.67 26.88
C SER A 1096 -3.88 35.90 25.60
N LEU A 1097 -4.30 36.43 24.45
CA LEU A 1097 -3.90 36.00 23.11
C LEU A 1097 -2.83 36.90 22.49
N ALA A 1098 -2.30 37.89 23.24
CA ALA A 1098 -1.29 38.83 22.75
C ALA A 1098 -0.06 38.20 22.05
N PRO A 1099 0.42 37.00 22.46
CA PRO A 1099 1.50 36.33 21.73
C PRO A 1099 1.23 36.03 20.25
N LEU A 1100 -0.04 36.00 19.81
CA LEU A 1100 -0.42 35.75 18.42
C LEU A 1100 -0.40 37.02 17.54
N SER A 1101 -0.07 38.19 18.09
CA SER A 1101 -0.19 39.47 17.38
C SER A 1101 0.74 39.64 16.18
N ASN A 1102 1.77 38.78 16.06
CA ASN A 1102 2.73 38.81 14.97
C ASN A 1102 2.36 37.86 13.81
N LEU A 1103 1.30 37.06 13.96
CA LEU A 1103 0.86 36.12 12.94
C LEU A 1103 0.38 36.87 11.69
N THR A 1104 0.97 36.61 10.54
CA THR A 1104 0.50 37.09 9.24
C THR A 1104 -0.79 36.35 8.90
N ASP A 1105 -1.76 37.11 8.43
CA ASP A 1105 -3.10 36.68 8.05
C ASP A 1105 -3.14 35.36 7.23
N PRO A 1106 -3.56 34.23 7.84
CA PRO A 1106 -3.81 32.98 7.13
C PRO A 1106 -5.14 33.03 6.35
N VAL A 1107 -5.22 32.34 5.21
CA VAL A 1107 -6.46 32.22 4.43
C VAL A 1107 -7.29 31.05 4.97
N PHE A 1108 -8.62 31.15 4.95
CA PHE A 1108 -9.59 30.12 5.37
C PHE A 1108 -9.52 29.69 6.85
N ILE A 1109 -9.59 30.63 7.79
CA ILE A 1109 -9.44 30.42 9.24
C ILE A 1109 -10.71 29.84 9.87
N SER A 1110 -10.55 28.77 10.65
CA SER A 1110 -11.53 28.24 11.60
C SER A 1110 -11.09 28.63 13.02
N LEU A 1111 -11.78 29.59 13.64
CA LEU A 1111 -11.40 30.16 14.93
C LEU A 1111 -12.26 29.58 16.07
N GLY A 1112 -11.62 28.97 17.07
CA GLY A 1112 -12.26 28.46 18.28
C GLY A 1112 -11.61 29.04 19.54
N ILE A 1113 -12.40 29.73 20.37
CA ILE A 1113 -11.98 30.25 21.68
C ILE A 1113 -13.06 29.85 22.68
N VAL A 1114 -12.80 28.76 23.38
CA VAL A 1114 -13.82 28.10 24.19
C VAL A 1114 -13.35 27.85 25.61
N ASN A 1115 -14.24 28.03 26.59
CA ASN A 1115 -13.98 27.67 27.98
C ASN A 1115 -12.79 28.39 28.65
N GLU A 1116 -12.27 29.50 28.12
CA GLU A 1116 -11.16 30.24 28.73
C GLU A 1116 -11.65 31.16 29.86
N GLN A 1117 -11.61 30.65 31.10
CA GLN A 1117 -12.14 31.36 32.28
C GLN A 1117 -11.24 32.52 32.74
N GLY A 1118 -10.01 32.62 32.25
CA GLY A 1118 -9.06 33.70 32.55
C GLY A 1118 -8.98 34.80 31.48
N LEU A 1119 -9.56 34.59 30.30
CA LEU A 1119 -9.34 35.45 29.15
C LEU A 1119 -10.27 36.66 29.23
N THR A 1120 -9.71 37.87 29.21
CA THR A 1120 -10.49 39.11 29.34
C THR A 1120 -10.74 39.83 28.01
N SER A 1121 -9.91 39.58 26.99
CA SER A 1121 -9.96 40.25 25.69
C SER A 1121 -9.47 39.35 24.56
N LEU A 1122 -10.03 39.53 23.36
CA LEU A 1122 -9.54 38.93 22.10
C LEU A 1122 -8.32 39.65 21.49
N SER A 1123 -7.80 40.68 22.16
CA SER A 1123 -6.61 41.43 21.70
C SER A 1123 -5.45 40.48 21.39
N GLY A 1124 -4.82 40.67 20.23
CA GLY A 1124 -3.83 39.74 19.69
C GLY A 1124 -4.31 38.93 18.48
N LEU A 1125 -5.58 39.09 18.09
CA LEU A 1125 -6.15 38.59 16.83
C LEU A 1125 -6.43 39.70 15.81
N ASP A 1126 -6.04 40.94 16.10
CA ASP A 1126 -6.29 42.12 15.26
C ASP A 1126 -5.61 42.04 13.87
N ASN A 1127 -4.58 41.22 13.76
CA ASN A 1127 -3.78 40.94 12.58
C ASN A 1127 -4.44 39.98 11.58
N LEU A 1128 -5.55 39.33 11.92
CA LEU A 1128 -6.26 38.42 11.02
C LEU A 1128 -7.23 39.18 10.12
N ASN A 1129 -7.30 38.83 8.84
CA ASN A 1129 -8.25 39.44 7.91
C ASN A 1129 -9.65 38.86 8.14
N PRO A 1130 -10.65 39.74 8.40
CA PRO A 1130 -12.06 39.37 8.45
C PRO A 1130 -12.57 38.44 7.34
N GLU A 1131 -12.12 38.67 6.10
CA GLU A 1131 -12.61 37.93 4.91
C GLU A 1131 -12.07 36.51 4.83
N HIS A 1132 -11.00 36.21 5.57
CA HIS A 1132 -10.42 34.88 5.63
C HIS A 1132 -11.00 34.03 6.75
N ILE A 1133 -11.74 34.60 7.70
CA ILE A 1133 -12.41 33.83 8.75
C ILE A 1133 -13.63 33.13 8.14
N ILE A 1134 -13.65 31.81 8.22
CA ILE A 1134 -14.75 30.96 7.75
C ILE A 1134 -15.69 30.64 8.90
N THR A 1135 -15.13 30.24 10.04
CA THR A 1135 -15.91 29.94 11.24
C THR A 1135 -15.38 30.66 12.48
N ALA A 1136 -16.28 31.04 13.38
CA ALA A 1136 -15.92 31.68 14.66
C ALA A 1136 -16.76 31.14 15.83
N LEU A 1137 -16.13 30.33 16.69
CA LEU A 1137 -16.71 29.74 17.88
C LEU A 1137 -16.14 30.41 19.14
N ILE A 1138 -16.87 31.37 19.73
CA ILE A 1138 -16.43 32.13 20.90
C ILE A 1138 -17.44 31.92 22.03
N GLN A 1139 -17.21 30.91 22.87
CA GLN A 1139 -18.21 30.54 23.88
C GLN A 1139 -17.65 30.10 25.23
N ASN A 1140 -18.46 30.28 26.28
CA ASN A 1140 -18.15 29.85 27.65
C ASN A 1140 -16.89 30.52 28.25
N ASN A 1141 -16.52 31.72 27.79
CA ASN A 1141 -15.37 32.47 28.31
C ASN A 1141 -15.84 33.49 29.36
N SER A 1142 -15.94 33.07 30.63
CA SER A 1142 -16.67 33.82 31.67
C SER A 1142 -16.09 35.20 32.04
N GLN A 1143 -14.84 35.48 31.68
CA GLN A 1143 -14.18 36.78 31.92
C GLN A 1143 -14.02 37.62 30.65
N LEU A 1144 -14.40 37.09 29.48
CA LEU A 1144 -14.19 37.75 28.20
C LEU A 1144 -15.23 38.87 28.00
N SER A 1145 -14.81 40.13 28.17
CA SER A 1145 -15.68 41.31 28.07
C SER A 1145 -15.31 42.28 26.93
N THR A 1146 -14.25 41.98 26.20
CA THR A 1146 -13.71 42.82 25.11
C THR A 1146 -13.45 41.96 23.88
N CYS A 1147 -14.31 42.05 22.87
CA CYS A 1147 -14.28 41.22 21.64
C CYS A 1147 -14.26 42.06 20.36
N GLU A 1148 -14.31 43.38 20.49
CA GLU A 1148 -14.33 44.36 19.42
C GLU A 1148 -12.95 44.55 18.74
N VAL A 1149 -12.31 43.43 18.37
CA VAL A 1149 -11.08 43.40 17.57
C VAL A 1149 -11.41 43.48 16.08
N GLU A 1150 -10.51 44.04 15.27
CA GLU A 1150 -10.77 44.34 13.86
C GLU A 1150 -11.21 43.11 13.05
N SER A 1151 -10.55 41.97 13.28
CA SER A 1151 -10.84 40.68 12.66
C SER A 1151 -12.28 40.20 12.91
N ILE A 1152 -12.73 40.22 14.17
CA ILE A 1152 -14.08 39.78 14.55
C ILE A 1152 -15.14 40.80 14.12
N CYS A 1153 -14.87 42.09 14.28
CA CYS A 1153 -15.81 43.14 13.87
C CYS A 1153 -16.06 43.11 12.36
N GLY A 1154 -14.99 42.98 11.55
CA GLY A 1154 -15.13 42.85 10.10
C GLY A 1154 -15.86 41.56 9.70
N TYR A 1155 -15.55 40.44 10.36
CA TYR A 1155 -16.16 39.15 10.04
C TYR A 1155 -17.67 39.21 10.28
N LEU A 1156 -18.12 39.71 11.42
CA LEU A 1156 -19.55 39.87 11.72
C LEU A 1156 -20.23 40.92 10.80
N ALA A 1157 -19.50 41.98 10.42
CA ALA A 1157 -20.03 43.00 9.50
C ALA A 1157 -20.25 42.49 8.07
N SER A 1158 -19.54 41.43 7.65
CA SER A 1158 -19.76 40.74 6.38
C SER A 1158 -21.09 39.97 6.32
N ASN A 1159 -21.79 39.87 7.46
CA ASN A 1159 -23.02 39.13 7.65
C ASN A 1159 -22.89 37.65 7.24
N PRO A 1160 -21.96 36.90 7.88
CA PRO A 1160 -21.71 35.51 7.59
C PRO A 1160 -22.95 34.66 7.93
N ASP A 1161 -23.08 33.49 7.31
CA ASP A 1161 -24.21 32.60 7.59
C ASP A 1161 -24.19 32.21 9.09
N PRO A 1162 -25.31 32.39 9.83
CA PRO A 1162 -25.40 32.11 11.26
C PRO A 1162 -25.05 30.67 11.69
N ASN A 1163 -24.95 29.73 10.75
CA ASN A 1163 -24.48 28.37 11.04
C ASN A 1163 -22.95 28.28 11.22
N TYR A 1164 -22.19 29.31 10.82
CA TYR A 1164 -20.72 29.29 10.84
C TYR A 1164 -20.11 30.08 12.00
N TYR A 1165 -20.92 30.70 12.86
CA TYR A 1165 -20.42 31.30 14.10
C TYR A 1165 -21.35 31.04 15.28
N LEU A 1166 -20.76 31.04 16.48
CA LEU A 1166 -21.49 30.91 17.73
C LEU A 1166 -20.80 31.74 18.81
N ILE A 1167 -21.49 32.79 19.28
CA ILE A 1167 -21.02 33.69 20.34
C ILE A 1167 -22.03 33.64 21.50
N GLU A 1168 -21.71 32.88 22.56
CA GLU A 1168 -22.60 32.74 23.72
C GLU A 1168 -21.88 32.43 25.03
N ASN A 1169 -22.53 32.68 26.17
CA ASN A 1169 -22.03 32.35 27.50
C ASN A 1169 -20.68 32.99 27.86
N ASN A 1170 -20.39 34.19 27.34
CA ASN A 1170 -19.21 34.99 27.70
C ASN A 1170 -19.57 36.10 28.71
N ALA A 1171 -18.61 36.94 29.11
CA ALA A 1171 -18.94 38.09 29.96
C ALA A 1171 -19.71 39.17 29.19
N THR A 1172 -20.40 40.05 29.92
CA THR A 1172 -21.11 41.20 29.34
C THR A 1172 -20.15 42.06 28.50
N GLY A 1173 -20.54 42.36 27.27
CA GLY A 1173 -19.70 42.98 26.24
C GLY A 1173 -19.33 42.01 25.11
N CYS A 1174 -19.39 40.70 25.38
CA CYS A 1174 -19.11 39.62 24.42
C CYS A 1174 -20.12 38.46 24.50
N ASN A 1175 -21.18 38.58 25.30
CA ASN A 1175 -22.02 37.44 25.65
C ASN A 1175 -22.95 37.00 24.51
N THR A 1176 -23.19 37.88 23.53
CA THR A 1176 -23.99 37.57 22.33
C THR A 1176 -23.40 38.28 21.13
N GLU A 1177 -23.72 37.80 19.92
CA GLU A 1177 -23.36 38.48 18.66
C GLU A 1177 -23.79 39.96 18.66
N ILE A 1178 -24.95 40.28 19.23
CA ILE A 1178 -25.50 41.65 19.28
C ILE A 1178 -24.63 42.55 20.15
N GLU A 1179 -24.19 42.06 21.31
CA GLU A 1179 -23.29 42.80 22.19
C GLU A 1179 -21.97 43.13 21.49
N VAL A 1180 -21.43 42.18 20.71
CA VAL A 1180 -20.19 42.38 19.94
C VAL A 1180 -20.42 43.38 18.79
N ILE A 1181 -21.50 43.24 18.02
CA ILE A 1181 -21.85 44.17 16.93
C ILE A 1181 -22.06 45.60 17.45
N ASP A 1182 -22.75 45.77 18.57
CA ASP A 1182 -22.96 47.08 19.20
C ASP A 1182 -21.63 47.70 19.67
N ALA A 1183 -20.71 46.88 20.21
CA ALA A 1183 -19.36 47.32 20.59
C ALA A 1183 -18.53 47.72 19.35
N CYS A 1184 -18.62 46.96 18.25
CA CYS A 1184 -17.99 47.30 16.97
C CYS A 1184 -18.57 48.61 16.38
N ALA A 1185 -19.87 48.84 16.50
CA ALA A 1185 -20.54 50.04 15.98
C ALA A 1185 -20.10 51.34 16.69
N THR A 1186 -19.66 51.27 17.95
CA THR A 1186 -19.04 52.42 18.63
C THR A 1186 -17.69 52.86 18.06
N LEU A 1187 -17.09 52.08 17.16
CA LEU A 1187 -15.83 52.37 16.47
C LEU A 1187 -16.03 52.88 15.01
N SER A 1188 -17.20 52.65 14.39
CA SER A 1188 -17.49 53.03 13.01
C SER A 1188 -17.99 54.48 12.87
N ILE A 1189 -17.39 55.23 11.94
CA ILE A 1189 -17.98 56.47 11.40
C ILE A 1189 -18.58 56.07 10.04
N ASP A 1190 -19.92 56.04 9.92
CA ASP A 1190 -20.65 55.61 8.71
C ASP A 1190 -20.05 56.18 7.40
N GLU A 1191 -19.48 55.32 6.57
CA GLU A 1191 -19.13 55.60 5.17
C GLU A 1191 -20.12 54.84 4.25
N ALA A 1192 -21.37 55.31 4.21
CA ALA A 1192 -22.39 54.77 3.31
C ALA A 1192 -22.38 55.47 1.94
N ASP A 1193 -22.53 54.66 0.88
CA ASP A 1193 -22.96 54.98 -0.48
C ASP A 1193 -21.99 55.69 -1.45
N LEU A 1194 -21.07 54.92 -2.07
CA LEU A 1194 -20.30 55.39 -3.23
C LEU A 1194 -20.76 54.83 -4.60
N GLU A 1195 -21.55 53.75 -4.68
CA GLU A 1195 -21.96 53.19 -5.98
C GLU A 1195 -23.30 53.69 -6.54
N THR A 1196 -24.12 54.41 -5.75
CA THR A 1196 -25.44 54.93 -6.19
C THR A 1196 -25.50 56.46 -6.33
N SER A 1197 -24.39 57.18 -6.15
CA SER A 1197 -24.44 58.64 -6.11
C SER A 1197 -24.79 59.27 -7.47
N VAL A 1198 -25.84 60.10 -7.48
CA VAL A 1198 -26.28 60.90 -8.64
C VAL A 1198 -25.34 62.06 -8.96
N ILE A 1199 -24.39 62.36 -8.06
CA ILE A 1199 -23.34 63.36 -8.25
C ILE A 1199 -22.02 62.76 -7.79
N SER A 1200 -21.06 62.61 -8.70
CA SER A 1200 -19.73 62.07 -8.41
C SER A 1200 -18.63 63.06 -8.81
N PHE A 1201 -17.46 62.96 -8.15
CA PHE A 1201 -16.27 63.74 -8.49
C PHE A 1201 -15.08 62.86 -8.90
N TYR A 1202 -14.38 63.24 -9.98
CA TYR A 1202 -13.18 62.53 -10.46
C TYR A 1202 -12.15 63.46 -11.12
N PRO A 1203 -10.86 63.09 -11.16
CA PRO A 1203 -10.27 62.00 -10.39
C PRO A 1203 -10.27 62.33 -8.90
N ASN A 1204 -10.43 61.32 -8.06
CA ASN A 1204 -10.31 61.44 -6.60
C ASN A 1204 -9.43 60.28 -6.11
N PRO A 1205 -8.15 60.51 -5.76
CA PRO A 1205 -7.51 61.81 -5.52
C PRO A 1205 -7.35 62.72 -6.76
N THR A 1206 -7.40 64.04 -6.55
CA THR A 1206 -7.22 65.09 -7.57
C THR A 1206 -5.91 65.87 -7.37
N GLN A 1207 -5.36 66.40 -8.46
CA GLN A 1207 -4.22 67.32 -8.45
C GLN A 1207 -4.68 68.76 -8.68
N ASP A 1208 -4.85 69.24 -9.90
CA ASP A 1208 -5.23 70.65 -10.13
C ASP A 1208 -6.72 70.82 -10.48
N ASP A 1209 -7.31 69.79 -11.06
CA ASP A 1209 -8.61 69.83 -11.72
C ASP A 1209 -9.48 68.66 -11.21
N LEU A 1210 -10.67 69.01 -10.71
CA LEU A 1210 -11.67 68.08 -10.20
C LEU A 1210 -12.94 68.21 -11.04
N TYR A 1211 -13.33 67.15 -11.72
CA TYR A 1211 -14.55 67.08 -12.53
C TYR A 1211 -15.73 66.62 -11.68
N MET A 1212 -16.90 67.18 -11.98
CA MET A 1212 -18.17 66.78 -11.37
C MET A 1212 -19.06 66.18 -12.45
N ASP A 1213 -19.45 64.91 -12.30
CA ASP A 1213 -20.47 64.26 -13.12
C ASP A 1213 -21.79 64.21 -12.38
N VAL A 1214 -22.86 64.57 -13.08
CA VAL A 1214 -24.21 64.69 -12.52
C VAL A 1214 -25.14 63.86 -13.39
N LYS A 1215 -25.65 62.77 -12.83
CA LYS A 1215 -26.58 61.85 -13.51
C LYS A 1215 -28.02 62.33 -13.33
N GLY A 1216 -28.72 62.57 -14.44
CA GLY A 1216 -30.13 63.01 -14.46
C GLY A 1216 -30.34 64.53 -14.53
N ASN A 1217 -31.59 65.00 -14.42
CA ASN A 1217 -31.96 66.42 -14.57
C ASN A 1217 -31.82 67.22 -13.26
N ILE A 1218 -30.66 67.17 -12.61
CA ILE A 1218 -30.42 67.88 -11.34
C ILE A 1218 -29.95 69.32 -11.62
N GLU A 1219 -30.71 70.32 -11.14
CA GLU A 1219 -30.29 71.72 -11.22
C GLU A 1219 -29.48 72.16 -9.99
N VAL A 1220 -28.16 72.30 -10.16
CA VAL A 1220 -27.25 72.76 -9.09
C VAL A 1220 -27.43 74.26 -8.80
N LYS A 1221 -27.63 74.60 -7.52
CA LYS A 1221 -27.71 75.98 -7.01
C LYS A 1221 -26.31 76.54 -6.72
N ASN A 1222 -25.50 75.81 -5.96
CA ASN A 1222 -24.10 76.14 -5.70
C ASN A 1222 -23.35 74.92 -5.15
N ILE A 1223 -22.01 74.98 -5.23
CA ILE A 1223 -21.07 73.99 -4.70
C ILE A 1223 -20.24 74.68 -3.61
N THR A 1224 -20.04 74.03 -2.47
CA THR A 1224 -19.31 74.54 -1.31
C THR A 1224 -18.27 73.52 -0.86
N ILE A 1225 -17.03 73.95 -0.69
CA ILE A 1225 -15.90 73.07 -0.32
C ILE A 1225 -15.45 73.43 1.09
N TYR A 1226 -15.30 72.43 1.95
CA TYR A 1226 -14.83 72.55 3.33
C TYR A 1226 -13.56 71.73 3.53
N ASN A 1227 -12.66 72.17 4.41
CA ASN A 1227 -11.55 71.31 4.86
C ASN A 1227 -12.01 70.34 5.96
N ILE A 1228 -11.14 69.41 6.39
CA ILE A 1228 -11.44 68.45 7.47
C ILE A 1228 -11.83 69.10 8.82
N MET A 1229 -11.45 70.35 9.05
CA MET A 1229 -11.83 71.11 10.26
C MET A 1229 -13.23 71.75 10.14
N GLY A 1230 -13.95 71.51 9.03
CA GLY A 1230 -15.26 72.09 8.75
C GLY A 1230 -15.23 73.57 8.35
N GLN A 1231 -14.05 74.14 8.10
CA GLN A 1231 -13.92 75.53 7.65
C GLN A 1231 -14.28 75.63 6.17
N LEU A 1232 -15.09 76.62 5.80
CA LEU A 1232 -15.46 76.88 4.40
C LEU A 1232 -14.23 77.40 3.64
N VAL A 1233 -13.79 76.63 2.65
CA VAL A 1233 -12.65 76.93 1.78
C VAL A 1233 -13.11 77.75 0.57
N ARG A 1234 -14.21 77.34 -0.07
CA ARG A 1234 -14.70 77.99 -1.30
C ARG A 1234 -16.18 77.75 -1.57
N THR A 1235 -16.82 78.70 -2.23
CA THR A 1235 -18.19 78.57 -2.77
C THR A 1235 -18.22 78.91 -4.26
N LEU A 1236 -18.89 78.10 -5.07
CA LEU A 1236 -19.10 78.27 -6.50
C LEU A 1236 -20.60 78.31 -6.79
N ASN A 1237 -21.09 79.35 -7.44
CA ASN A 1237 -22.53 79.45 -7.77
C ASN A 1237 -22.83 78.75 -9.10
N GLY A 1238 -23.95 78.03 -9.18
CA GLY A 1238 -24.35 77.23 -10.35
C GLY A 1238 -23.64 75.88 -10.47
N SER A 1239 -23.91 75.14 -11.55
CA SER A 1239 -23.19 73.89 -11.88
C SER A 1239 -21.84 74.19 -12.51
N HIS A 1240 -20.82 73.40 -12.18
CA HIS A 1240 -19.47 73.49 -12.76
C HIS A 1240 -18.99 72.07 -13.09
N GLU A 1241 -18.88 71.73 -14.37
CA GLU A 1241 -18.36 70.42 -14.81
C GLU A 1241 -16.89 70.23 -14.42
N LEU A 1242 -16.13 71.32 -14.34
CA LEU A 1242 -14.74 71.34 -13.90
C LEU A 1242 -14.53 72.37 -12.79
N ILE A 1243 -13.93 71.93 -11.70
CA ILE A 1243 -13.59 72.72 -10.53
C ILE A 1243 -12.07 72.73 -10.38
N ASN A 1244 -11.46 73.89 -10.62
CA ASN A 1244 -10.02 74.06 -10.41
C ASN A 1244 -9.69 74.21 -8.91
N VAL A 1245 -8.90 73.27 -8.40
CA VAL A 1245 -8.47 73.14 -7.01
C VAL A 1245 -6.97 73.38 -6.81
N SER A 1246 -6.22 73.76 -7.86
CA SER A 1246 -4.77 74.03 -7.83
C SER A 1246 -4.26 74.99 -6.74
N LYS A 1247 -5.13 75.85 -6.19
CA LYS A 1247 -4.81 76.82 -5.12
C LYS A 1247 -5.18 76.34 -3.72
N MET A 1248 -5.65 75.10 -3.59
CA MET A 1248 -5.91 74.45 -2.32
C MET A 1248 -4.67 73.63 -1.92
N ASP A 1249 -4.33 73.65 -0.64
CA ASP A 1249 -3.23 72.85 -0.09
C ASP A 1249 -3.54 71.35 -0.20
N SER A 1250 -2.52 70.49 -0.19
CA SER A 1250 -2.69 69.04 -0.14
C SER A 1250 -3.44 68.65 1.14
N GLY A 1251 -4.46 67.80 1.02
CA GLY A 1251 -5.30 67.38 2.15
C GLY A 1251 -6.68 66.88 1.74
N VAL A 1252 -7.46 66.48 2.74
CA VAL A 1252 -8.82 65.97 2.56
C VAL A 1252 -9.83 67.12 2.65
N TYR A 1253 -10.80 67.13 1.74
CA TYR A 1253 -11.85 68.14 1.65
C TYR A 1253 -13.22 67.48 1.48
N PHE A 1254 -14.28 68.20 1.86
CA PHE A 1254 -15.66 67.82 1.64
C PHE A 1254 -16.33 68.79 0.68
N VAL A 1255 -16.78 68.30 -0.46
CA VAL A 1255 -17.52 69.08 -1.45
C VAL A 1255 -19.01 68.84 -1.24
N LYS A 1256 -19.75 69.91 -0.94
CA LYS A 1256 -21.20 69.93 -0.78
C LYS A 1256 -21.86 70.60 -1.98
N VAL A 1257 -22.69 69.88 -2.73
CA VAL A 1257 -23.49 70.39 -3.84
C VAL A 1257 -24.91 70.62 -3.39
N ASN A 1258 -25.33 71.88 -3.35
CA ASN A 1258 -26.71 72.25 -3.04
C ASN A 1258 -27.50 72.40 -4.33
N THR A 1259 -28.65 71.76 -4.44
CA THR A 1259 -29.53 71.87 -5.62
C THR A 1259 -30.55 73.00 -5.45
N LYS A 1260 -31.22 73.39 -6.55
CA LYS A 1260 -32.32 74.37 -6.49
C LYS A 1260 -33.60 73.81 -5.88
N THR A 1261 -33.77 72.49 -5.88
CA THR A 1261 -34.89 71.78 -5.24
C THR A 1261 -34.72 71.66 -3.73
N GLY A 1262 -33.52 71.95 -3.19
CA GLY A 1262 -33.23 72.00 -1.76
C GLY A 1262 -32.47 70.80 -1.21
N GLU A 1263 -32.12 69.84 -2.07
CA GLU A 1263 -31.29 68.68 -1.73
C GLU A 1263 -29.81 69.08 -1.62
N VAL A 1264 -29.05 68.36 -0.79
CA VAL A 1264 -27.62 68.59 -0.58
C VAL A 1264 -26.88 67.27 -0.66
N TYR A 1265 -25.92 67.19 -1.58
CA TYR A 1265 -25.05 66.03 -1.77
C TYR A 1265 -23.66 66.36 -1.24
N THR A 1266 -23.04 65.46 -0.48
CA THR A 1266 -21.70 65.69 0.10
C THR A 1266 -20.77 64.55 -0.31
N GLN A 1267 -19.59 64.87 -0.84
CA GLN A 1267 -18.57 63.87 -1.16
C GLN A 1267 -17.19 64.29 -0.64
N LYS A 1268 -16.43 63.33 -0.12
CA LYS A 1268 -15.04 63.48 0.29
C LYS A 1268 -14.13 63.45 -0.94
N ILE A 1269 -13.22 64.41 -1.03
CA ILE A 1269 -12.18 64.46 -2.06
C ILE A 1269 -10.80 64.58 -1.41
N ILE A 1270 -9.79 63.99 -2.05
CA ILE A 1270 -8.39 64.05 -1.63
C ILE A 1270 -7.64 64.91 -2.64
N LYS A 1271 -7.02 66.00 -2.19
CA LYS A 1271 -6.09 66.82 -2.99
C LYS A 1271 -4.68 66.36 -2.63
N ASN A 1272 -3.96 65.80 -3.61
CA ASN A 1272 -2.57 65.40 -3.43
C ASN A 1272 -1.61 66.59 -3.50
#